data_AF-A0A973EVY8-F1
#
_entry.id   AF-A0A973EVY8-F1
#
_cell.length_a   1.000
_cell.length_b   1.000
_cell.length_c   1.000
_cell.angle_alpha   90.00
_cell.angle_beta   90.00
_cell.angle_gamma   90.00
#
_symmetry.space_group_name_H-M   'P 1'
#
loop_
_entity.id
_entity.type
_entity.pdbx_description
1 polymer ?
#
loop_
_entity_poly.entity_id
_entity_poly.type
_entity_poly.pdbx_seq_one_letter_code
_entity_poly.pdbx_strand_id
1 'polypeptide(L)'
;MKAGRFQVDPQILNTYSLAVEKKAPKAEVRTGFKRLKPDQLNIIKKNVQSPVVKEYQRILASGNYQELKTKNIEPEFQFTRFRDFHRLDREIKRVVPEEVKVPEFEFHDIIAQMGDHPQMQRKLGLVVDLRVPVPDGVPAEGIVSAFPFGLEFEGDTDITVTATAYRLTAEGFYARERPGTDTDFYNGFVKLNTGEFTVSQIDTDGAVMQAINQADTNVVHVSEKSAILRSSMIRMSPDDEKVDDADDEKVIEDDQAEGLPALRSTGIAIVKNNIDEYLNRKFVKSIDLNLKLATPARPTEQVTSANRTLLGVKIQAKSLNIHLPDTEILYAGDLIAGYRLDVAYAEDPDKWYSLHYKQDEITCFDKDMKPVQVEGIMPDEGFCQIAMTGDKDSGEDLFVSGVIARWTGWSLAVERPGYPIDEAEGEDGRDHVTRRSEAQEKEYWSKPDTNVRMNVKTNPVPGTLPRLRFGRSYNLRMRYVDIAGNSVPPDARPEKSDESIVKNFTYRRYEPVGTPFVLQGNRMKLGEDIERMVIKSNYNVPAEKYDGADVTNENRNSVRILVPPQASQQMAELHGKFDQAFAGDAEAARRIYEIICSREVPPGAGEPQDKIYSAGSLTVKYLPDPAAAGVAFFLADGCENTHTQSFKPQHVRYIPSVKGSALDTWLNPVPITIRLLEGEVSSEWDGKSTLTFYLPKGHRARIRYSSIWETEGLQKFSGIRHHLSIEKEFNTVSEHLEAGRHWMVSPSREIELIHAVQQPLAEPELQETAAERGYGDTPEWIKMKIKVHGQSTGKVDVEAKWEDWDDDPLKPLPEKTTSGEMLDPVQIGYKDQVKYVGYTPPKSTDFTVINVTPPAMQATQVMTRSGAAAKMPVMERKETAAANTRTVSLIGRFTPAFVIKSWGLMHNFSDTRHRYVDYKPVASSRYSEYFRKKDANGNLQPSEGLSLTREGKSARVNILSSARPLPPEVEYIIPTFNWQKSGEKDRQTHVRLGGGLRVYLRRPWFSSGEGELLAVVLNPGGMIPAGAVSDRVLYSQWGTDPIFPLPGDKDPWLEMNDFRWNTGQDKGLVYPGAESLRADIAAFPAMFDAERKLWYSDMMINPGTKYFPFVKLMLARYQEHSLRINKSDVCLSPVVETDFIQLLPERKVQINVERRNGRAMRLMVQISGYRYQDFSNTFEIQVMNEDIPQPFSASISKAVTQADTKTRQSGIRDIQFPDDRSFVATGYFDITAELRDLPFSVLVLEYEKADADGNRKLVFSDEFKCGK
;
A
#
# COMPACT_ATOMS: atom_id res chain seq x y z
N MET A 1 -13.98 13.69 15.19
CA MET A 1 -12.95 14.53 15.83
C MET A 1 -13.47 15.66 16.72
N LYS A 2 -14.70 16.18 16.56
CA LYS A 2 -15.20 17.26 17.46
C LYS A 2 -15.56 16.82 18.89
N ALA A 3 -15.69 15.52 19.13
CA ALA A 3 -16.07 14.94 20.42
C ALA A 3 -14.87 14.58 21.33
N GLY A 4 -13.64 14.52 20.79
CA GLY A 4 -12.44 14.15 21.54
C GLY A 4 -12.01 15.22 22.56
N ARG A 5 -11.06 14.89 23.43
CA ARG A 5 -10.36 15.87 24.29
C ARG A 5 -9.50 16.81 23.45
N PHE A 6 -9.10 16.35 22.27
CA PHE A 6 -8.28 17.10 21.34
C PHE A 6 -8.98 17.31 20.00
N GLN A 7 -8.57 18.36 19.29
CA GLN A 7 -9.03 18.67 17.94
C GLN A 7 -7.84 19.03 17.03
N VAL A 8 -7.91 18.60 15.78
CA VAL A 8 -7.00 19.02 14.71
C VAL A 8 -7.47 20.36 14.15
N ASP A 9 -6.54 21.24 13.79
CA ASP A 9 -6.89 22.48 13.10
C ASP A 9 -7.67 22.20 11.79
N PRO A 10 -8.82 22.86 11.54
CA PRO A 10 -9.63 22.61 10.35
C PRO A 10 -8.87 22.74 9.03
N GLN A 11 -7.85 23.61 8.96
CA GLN A 11 -7.04 23.75 7.74
C GLN A 11 -6.16 22.51 7.48
N ILE A 12 -5.64 21.88 8.53
CA ILE A 12 -4.85 20.65 8.45
C ILE A 12 -5.78 19.49 8.07
N LEU A 13 -6.95 19.39 8.70
CA LEU A 13 -7.92 18.34 8.39
C LEU A 13 -8.37 18.39 6.92
N ASN A 14 -8.69 19.58 6.39
CA ASN A 14 -9.04 19.75 4.99
C ASN A 14 -7.88 19.36 4.05
N THR A 15 -6.66 19.71 4.41
CA THR A 15 -5.47 19.40 3.60
C THR A 15 -5.16 17.90 3.63
N TYR A 16 -5.30 17.25 4.79
CA TYR A 16 -5.16 15.80 4.96
C TYR A 16 -6.24 15.03 4.18
N SER A 17 -7.50 15.44 4.26
CA SER A 17 -8.60 14.81 3.50
C SER A 17 -8.36 14.86 1.99
N LEU A 18 -7.87 16.00 1.47
CA LEU A 18 -7.47 16.12 0.07
C LEU A 18 -6.31 15.17 -0.29
N ALA A 19 -5.38 14.91 0.63
CA ALA A 19 -4.27 13.98 0.38
C ALA A 19 -4.73 12.51 0.31
N VAL A 20 -5.75 12.14 1.09
CA VAL A 20 -6.31 10.78 1.13
C VAL A 20 -7.23 10.50 -0.08
N GLU A 21 -7.80 11.53 -0.70
CA GLU A 21 -8.63 11.37 -1.89
C GLU A 21 -7.82 10.92 -3.11
N LYS A 22 -8.05 9.67 -3.56
CA LYS A 22 -7.39 9.05 -4.74
C LYS A 22 -7.42 9.86 -6.05
N LYS A 23 -8.25 10.91 -6.15
CA LYS A 23 -8.44 11.73 -7.36
C LYS A 23 -8.03 13.20 -7.18
N ALA A 24 -7.55 13.61 -6.01
CA ALA A 24 -7.17 15.00 -5.79
C ALA A 24 -5.92 15.36 -6.61
N PRO A 25 -5.87 16.53 -7.25
CA PRO A 25 -4.66 16.98 -7.93
C PRO A 25 -3.52 17.13 -6.93
N LYS A 26 -2.43 16.35 -7.09
CA LYS A 26 -1.27 16.39 -6.17
C LYS A 26 -0.67 17.79 -5.98
N ALA A 27 -0.77 18.66 -7.00
CA ALA A 27 -0.37 20.06 -6.90
C ALA A 27 -1.18 20.86 -5.86
N GLU A 28 -2.48 20.59 -5.74
CA GLU A 28 -3.35 21.21 -4.74
C GLU A 28 -3.03 20.71 -3.33
N VAL A 29 -2.80 19.39 -3.19
CA VAL A 29 -2.37 18.77 -1.94
C VAL A 29 -1.05 19.39 -1.45
N ARG A 30 -0.04 19.46 -2.32
CA ARG A 30 1.27 20.06 -2.03
C ARG A 30 1.15 21.54 -1.67
N THR A 31 0.34 22.30 -2.40
CA THR A 31 0.11 23.72 -2.11
C THR A 31 -0.59 23.91 -0.77
N GLY A 32 -1.53 23.03 -0.41
CA GLY A 32 -2.17 23.01 0.91
C GLY A 32 -1.15 22.83 2.04
N PHE A 33 -0.28 21.81 1.96
CA PHE A 33 0.73 21.56 2.98
C PHE A 33 1.82 22.65 3.07
N LYS A 34 2.22 23.26 1.94
CA LYS A 34 3.16 24.40 1.92
C LYS A 34 2.62 25.67 2.57
N ARG A 35 1.28 25.87 2.56
CA ARG A 35 0.62 27.04 3.17
C ARG A 35 0.47 26.95 4.70
N LEU A 36 0.70 25.78 5.29
CA LEU A 36 0.67 25.60 6.75
C LEU A 36 1.92 26.28 7.37
N LYS A 37 1.76 27.33 8.20
CA LYS A 37 2.90 28.02 8.85
C LYS A 37 3.43 27.25 10.10
N PRO A 38 4.67 27.49 10.57
CA PRO A 38 5.42 26.57 11.43
C PRO A 38 5.28 26.72 12.96
N ASP A 39 4.43 27.61 13.49
CA ASP A 39 4.31 27.78 14.96
C ASP A 39 3.44 26.68 15.63
N GLN A 40 3.71 25.43 15.27
CA GLN A 40 2.85 24.27 15.49
C GLN A 40 3.31 23.38 16.65
N LEU A 41 3.58 23.98 17.81
CA LEU A 41 3.39 23.28 19.10
C LEU A 41 1.89 23.05 19.42
N ASN A 42 0.97 23.47 18.53
CA ASN A 42 -0.49 23.37 18.68
C ASN A 42 -1.21 22.79 17.43
N ILE A 43 -0.66 21.75 16.77
CA ILE A 43 -1.42 20.97 15.74
C ILE A 43 -2.69 20.40 16.38
N ILE A 44 -2.52 19.96 17.62
CA ILE A 44 -3.53 19.40 18.50
C ILE A 44 -3.90 20.52 19.48
N LYS A 45 -5.15 20.97 19.47
CA LYS A 45 -5.67 21.93 20.48
C LYS A 45 -6.51 21.18 21.50
N LYS A 46 -6.40 21.49 22.80
CA LYS A 46 -7.36 21.02 23.80
C LYS A 46 -8.75 21.54 23.45
N ASN A 47 -9.71 20.65 23.36
CA ASN A 47 -11.11 20.94 22.98
C ASN A 47 -11.91 21.65 24.10
N VAL A 48 -11.25 21.97 25.23
CA VAL A 48 -11.82 22.74 26.35
C VAL A 48 -12.22 24.17 25.94
N GLN A 49 -11.65 24.70 24.85
CA GLN A 49 -11.94 26.06 24.37
C GLN A 49 -13.11 26.16 23.37
N SER A 50 -13.76 25.05 23.03
CA SER A 50 -14.91 25.03 22.10
C SER A 50 -16.06 25.92 22.61
N PRO A 51 -16.78 26.64 21.72
CA PRO A 51 -17.93 27.46 22.08
C PRO A 51 -18.98 26.70 22.93
N VAL A 52 -19.22 25.43 22.58
CA VAL A 52 -20.20 24.55 23.27
C VAL A 52 -19.80 24.32 24.73
N VAL A 53 -18.50 24.16 25.01
CA VAL A 53 -17.95 23.95 26.36
C VAL A 53 -18.10 25.19 27.23
N LYS A 54 -17.77 26.36 26.67
CA LYS A 54 -17.91 27.64 27.36
C LYS A 54 -19.37 27.96 27.66
N GLU A 55 -20.26 27.61 26.74
CA GLU A 55 -21.70 27.77 26.91
C GLU A 55 -22.25 26.85 28.00
N TYR A 56 -21.90 25.56 27.99
CA TYR A 56 -22.26 24.62 29.06
C TYR A 56 -21.80 25.09 30.44
N GLN A 57 -20.53 25.49 30.58
CA GLN A 57 -19.99 26.00 31.85
C GLN A 57 -20.70 27.29 32.30
N ARG A 58 -21.10 28.16 31.37
CA ARG A 58 -21.87 29.37 31.69
C ARG A 58 -23.27 29.04 32.19
N ILE A 59 -23.95 28.07 31.57
CA ILE A 59 -25.29 27.62 31.98
C ILE A 59 -25.26 27.00 33.38
N LEU A 60 -24.25 26.16 33.66
CA LEU A 60 -24.05 25.59 34.99
C LEU A 60 -23.78 26.68 36.04
N ALA A 61 -22.89 27.63 35.74
CA ALA A 61 -22.55 28.71 36.66
C ALA A 61 -23.71 29.70 36.91
N SER A 62 -24.60 29.88 35.93
CA SER A 62 -25.79 30.75 36.08
C SER A 62 -26.96 30.07 36.78
N GLY A 63 -26.92 28.74 36.96
CA GLY A 63 -28.03 27.96 37.49
C GLY A 63 -29.26 27.91 36.55
N ASN A 64 -29.11 28.25 35.27
CA ASN A 64 -30.21 28.26 34.30
C ASN A 64 -30.53 26.86 33.74
N TYR A 65 -31.02 25.95 34.58
CA TYR A 65 -31.26 24.55 34.19
C TYR A 65 -32.37 24.37 33.13
N GLN A 66 -33.24 25.35 32.91
CA GLN A 66 -34.23 25.28 31.82
C GLN A 66 -33.56 25.24 30.45
N GLU A 67 -32.49 26.02 30.27
CA GLU A 67 -31.68 26.03 29.04
C GLU A 67 -30.84 24.75 28.89
N LEU A 68 -30.41 24.16 30.01
CA LEU A 68 -29.75 22.86 29.99
C LEU A 68 -30.72 21.76 29.49
N LYS A 69 -31.98 21.77 29.95
CA LYS A 69 -33.00 20.82 29.50
C LYS A 69 -33.28 20.90 28.00
N THR A 70 -33.32 22.10 27.42
CA THR A 70 -33.60 22.27 25.98
C THR A 70 -32.45 21.76 25.11
N LYS A 71 -31.20 21.87 25.56
CA LYS A 71 -30.01 21.38 24.82
C LYS A 71 -29.70 19.90 25.02
N ASN A 72 -30.52 19.16 25.77
CA ASN A 72 -30.21 17.76 26.07
C ASN A 72 -30.21 16.82 24.85
N ILE A 73 -30.83 17.23 23.76
CA ILE A 73 -30.96 16.43 22.53
C ILE A 73 -29.77 16.67 21.59
N GLU A 74 -28.94 17.69 21.84
CA GLU A 74 -27.81 18.04 20.97
C GLU A 74 -26.58 17.15 21.29
N PRO A 75 -26.10 16.30 20.36
CA PRO A 75 -25.01 15.38 20.64
C PRO A 75 -23.73 16.08 21.07
N GLU A 76 -23.34 17.19 20.42
CA GLU A 76 -22.13 17.94 20.77
C GLU A 76 -22.14 18.44 22.23
N PHE A 77 -23.32 18.82 22.73
CA PHE A 77 -23.52 19.28 24.10
C PHE A 77 -23.48 18.10 25.09
N GLN A 78 -24.07 16.94 24.75
CA GLN A 78 -23.99 15.72 25.57
C GLN A 78 -22.57 15.18 25.70
N PHE A 79 -21.81 15.11 24.59
CA PHE A 79 -20.40 14.71 24.63
C PHE A 79 -19.56 15.67 25.47
N THR A 80 -19.85 16.97 25.42
CA THR A 80 -19.21 17.98 26.27
C THR A 80 -19.49 17.74 27.75
N ARG A 81 -20.77 17.56 28.10
CA ARG A 81 -21.22 17.28 29.46
C ARG A 81 -20.56 16.02 30.02
N PHE A 82 -20.53 14.94 29.24
CA PHE A 82 -19.91 13.68 29.62
C PHE A 82 -18.39 13.81 29.80
N ARG A 83 -17.70 14.47 28.86
CA ARG A 83 -16.26 14.70 28.93
C ARG A 83 -15.87 15.53 30.16
N ASP A 84 -16.64 16.58 30.46
CA ASP A 84 -16.41 17.42 31.64
C ASP A 84 -16.69 16.66 32.95
N PHE A 85 -17.66 15.72 32.95
CA PHE A 85 -17.91 14.81 34.08
C PHE A 85 -16.73 13.85 34.33
N HIS A 86 -16.11 13.28 33.28
CA HIS A 86 -14.95 12.38 33.39
C HIS A 86 -13.58 13.09 33.28
N ARG A 87 -13.51 14.38 33.61
CA ARG A 87 -12.30 15.17 33.42
C ARG A 87 -11.28 14.93 34.54
N LEU A 88 -10.12 14.36 34.21
CA LEU A 88 -9.00 14.12 35.12
C LEU A 88 -8.01 15.31 35.21
N ASP A 89 -8.03 16.22 34.23
CA ASP A 89 -7.03 17.29 34.09
C ASP A 89 -7.44 18.60 34.81
N ARG A 90 -7.39 18.63 36.14
CA ARG A 90 -7.51 19.89 36.89
C ARG A 90 -6.31 20.09 37.81
N GLU A 91 -5.46 21.07 37.50
CA GLU A 91 -4.53 21.62 38.50
C GLU A 91 -5.34 22.41 39.53
N ILE A 92 -5.61 21.80 40.68
CA ILE A 92 -6.29 22.45 41.80
C ILE A 92 -5.22 22.95 42.78
N LYS A 93 -5.28 24.24 43.13
CA LYS A 93 -4.51 24.77 44.26
C LYS A 93 -5.10 24.20 45.55
N ARG A 94 -4.41 23.21 46.13
CA ARG A 94 -4.75 22.62 47.43
C ARG A 94 -4.86 23.72 48.49
N VAL A 95 -6.04 23.85 49.08
CA VAL A 95 -6.21 24.52 50.38
C VAL A 95 -6.43 23.39 51.36
N VAL A 96 -5.36 22.99 52.07
CA VAL A 96 -5.45 21.97 53.12
C VAL A 96 -6.34 22.51 54.23
N PRO A 97 -7.55 21.96 54.48
CA PRO A 97 -8.32 22.30 55.66
C PRO A 97 -7.58 21.77 56.89
N GLU A 98 -7.69 22.43 58.04
CA GLU A 98 -7.18 21.89 59.31
C GLU A 98 -7.83 20.52 59.57
N GLU A 99 -7.01 19.52 59.93
CA GLU A 99 -7.49 18.20 60.35
C GLU A 99 -8.45 18.36 61.54
N VAL A 100 -9.73 18.19 61.29
CA VAL A 100 -10.74 18.06 62.33
C VAL A 100 -10.48 16.71 63.01
N LYS A 101 -10.08 16.74 64.29
CA LYS A 101 -9.92 15.53 65.08
C LYS A 101 -11.27 14.80 65.18
N VAL A 102 -11.31 13.57 64.68
CA VAL A 102 -12.48 12.69 64.80
C VAL A 102 -12.82 12.54 66.30
N PRO A 103 -14.06 12.82 66.72
CA PRO A 103 -14.47 12.63 68.12
C PRO A 103 -14.43 11.15 68.52
N GLU A 104 -14.24 10.86 69.82
CA GLU A 104 -14.23 9.47 70.34
C GLU A 104 -15.54 8.70 70.09
N PHE A 105 -16.64 9.42 69.82
CA PHE A 105 -17.95 8.87 69.51
C PHE A 105 -18.64 9.79 68.49
N GLU A 106 -18.88 9.29 67.28
CA GLU A 106 -19.73 9.97 66.29
C GLU A 106 -21.05 9.20 66.13
N PHE A 107 -22.12 9.75 66.69
CA PHE A 107 -23.48 9.25 66.55
C PHE A 107 -23.91 9.18 65.08
N HIS A 108 -23.57 10.17 64.24
CA HIS A 108 -24.01 10.17 62.84
C HIS A 108 -23.34 9.06 62.03
N ASP A 109 -22.08 8.73 62.30
CA ASP A 109 -21.39 7.60 61.65
C ASP A 109 -22.05 6.27 62.02
N ILE A 110 -22.44 6.10 63.29
CA ILE A 110 -23.13 4.90 63.76
C ILE A 110 -24.50 4.77 63.10
N ILE A 111 -25.29 5.85 63.06
CA ILE A 111 -26.59 5.87 62.40
C ILE A 111 -26.46 5.63 60.89
N ALA A 112 -25.45 6.22 60.24
CA ALA A 112 -25.17 6.00 58.83
C ALA A 112 -24.84 4.53 58.53
N GLN A 113 -23.99 3.89 59.34
CA GLN A 113 -23.66 2.46 59.21
C GLN A 113 -24.87 1.54 59.45
N MET A 114 -25.85 1.98 60.25
CA MET A 114 -27.09 1.25 60.49
C MET A 114 -28.18 1.56 59.45
N GLY A 115 -27.97 2.54 58.57
CA GLY A 115 -28.92 3.02 57.56
C GLY A 115 -29.52 1.93 56.69
N ASP A 116 -28.69 0.96 56.29
CA ASP A 116 -29.05 -0.11 55.36
C ASP A 116 -29.65 -1.35 56.04
N HIS A 117 -29.79 -1.33 57.37
CA HIS A 117 -30.30 -2.45 58.17
C HIS A 117 -31.55 -2.06 58.99
N PRO A 118 -32.74 -1.88 58.36
CA PRO A 118 -33.95 -1.43 59.04
C PRO A 118 -34.44 -2.33 60.18
N GLN A 119 -34.16 -3.64 60.11
CA GLN A 119 -34.47 -4.57 61.20
C GLN A 119 -33.59 -4.33 62.44
N MET A 120 -32.33 -3.93 62.24
CA MET A 120 -31.44 -3.56 63.35
C MET A 120 -31.85 -2.22 63.95
N GLN A 121 -32.21 -1.22 63.13
CA GLN A 121 -32.72 0.06 63.62
C GLN A 121 -33.93 -0.11 64.54
N ARG A 122 -34.85 -1.03 64.20
CA ARG A 122 -36.02 -1.37 65.03
C ARG A 122 -35.62 -2.08 66.33
N LYS A 123 -34.73 -3.08 66.27
CA LYS A 123 -34.26 -3.81 67.45
C LYS A 123 -33.48 -2.91 68.42
N LEU A 124 -32.77 -1.90 67.91
CA LEU A 124 -32.04 -0.91 68.70
C LEU A 124 -32.92 0.26 69.18
N GLY A 125 -34.18 0.33 68.77
CA GLY A 125 -35.10 1.41 69.15
C GLY A 125 -34.84 2.75 68.44
N LEU A 126 -34.06 2.76 67.36
CA LEU A 126 -33.84 3.93 66.50
C LEU A 126 -35.06 4.22 65.62
N VAL A 127 -35.80 3.19 65.25
CA VAL A 127 -37.08 3.26 64.53
C VAL A 127 -38.15 2.60 65.37
N VAL A 128 -39.27 3.29 65.57
CA VAL A 128 -40.41 2.79 66.35
C VAL A 128 -41.66 2.79 65.47
N ASP A 129 -42.20 1.60 65.20
CA ASP A 129 -43.44 1.45 64.44
C ASP A 129 -44.66 1.68 65.36
N LEU A 130 -45.50 2.65 65.02
CA LEU A 130 -46.73 2.98 65.76
C LEU A 130 -47.96 2.58 64.96
N ARG A 131 -48.84 1.78 65.56
CA ARG A 131 -50.17 1.49 65.00
C ARG A 131 -51.22 2.34 65.70
N VAL A 132 -51.84 3.25 64.97
CA VAL A 132 -52.84 4.19 65.50
C VAL A 132 -54.20 3.93 64.83
N PRO A 133 -55.30 3.79 65.58
CA PRO A 133 -56.65 3.77 64.99
C PRO A 133 -56.93 5.09 64.27
N VAL A 134 -57.44 5.03 63.04
CA VAL A 134 -57.79 6.25 62.28
C VAL A 134 -59.06 6.86 62.87
N PRO A 135 -59.03 8.09 63.42
CA PRO A 135 -60.23 8.74 63.94
C PRO A 135 -61.24 9.09 62.84
N ASP A 136 -62.52 9.17 63.19
CA ASP A 136 -63.56 9.66 62.26
C ASP A 136 -63.30 11.13 61.87
N GLY A 137 -63.44 11.45 60.58
CA GLY A 137 -63.30 12.82 60.07
C GLY A 137 -61.87 13.27 59.70
N VAL A 138 -60.89 12.36 59.66
CA VAL A 138 -59.54 12.66 59.13
C VAL A 138 -59.62 13.00 57.64
N PRO A 139 -59.08 14.14 57.19
CA PRO A 139 -59.10 14.52 55.78
C PRO A 139 -58.19 13.60 54.95
N ALA A 140 -58.56 13.38 53.69
CA ALA A 140 -57.80 12.56 52.74
C ALA A 140 -56.38 13.08 52.49
N GLU A 141 -56.12 14.37 52.74
CA GLU A 141 -54.78 14.94 52.73
C GLU A 141 -54.61 15.90 53.92
N GLY A 142 -53.44 15.91 54.55
CA GLY A 142 -53.17 16.72 55.73
C GLY A 142 -51.70 16.72 56.13
N ILE A 143 -51.43 17.02 57.40
CA ILE A 143 -50.10 16.92 58.03
C ILE A 143 -50.19 16.10 59.32
N VAL A 144 -49.13 15.38 59.65
CA VAL A 144 -49.00 14.57 60.87
C VAL A 144 -47.68 14.86 61.58
N SER A 145 -47.71 14.91 62.91
CA SER A 145 -46.54 15.07 63.78
C SER A 145 -46.64 14.11 64.97
N ALA A 146 -45.51 13.57 65.40
CA ALA A 146 -45.43 12.69 66.57
C ALA A 146 -44.67 13.40 67.69
N PHE A 147 -45.31 13.53 68.86
CA PHE A 147 -44.73 14.20 70.03
C PHE A 147 -44.32 13.16 71.07
N PRO A 148 -43.02 13.01 71.36
CA PRO A 148 -42.59 12.10 72.42
C PRO A 148 -42.93 12.67 73.80
N PHE A 149 -43.44 11.83 74.70
CA PHE A 149 -43.67 12.16 76.10
C PHE A 149 -43.12 11.06 77.01
N GLY A 150 -42.61 11.43 78.19
CA GLY A 150 -42.08 10.48 79.17
C GLY A 150 -40.67 9.94 78.87
N LEU A 151 -39.87 10.64 78.07
CA LEU A 151 -38.46 10.33 77.87
C LEU A 151 -37.60 11.04 78.92
N GLU A 152 -36.69 10.30 79.57
CA GLU A 152 -35.71 10.83 80.50
C GLU A 152 -34.32 10.81 79.85
N PHE A 153 -33.71 11.98 79.68
CA PHE A 153 -32.35 12.12 79.13
C PHE A 153 -31.39 12.55 80.24
N GLU A 154 -30.16 12.02 80.23
CA GLU A 154 -29.13 12.33 81.23
C GLU A 154 -28.54 13.75 81.08
N GLY A 155 -28.72 14.40 79.92
CA GLY A 155 -28.24 15.76 79.63
C GLY A 155 -29.33 16.73 79.16
N ASP A 156 -29.01 18.03 79.11
CA ASP A 156 -29.89 19.05 78.52
C ASP A 156 -30.10 18.71 77.04
N THR A 157 -31.34 18.36 76.70
CA THR A 157 -31.70 17.80 75.38
C THR A 157 -32.80 18.64 74.75
N ASP A 158 -32.51 19.20 73.58
CA ASP A 158 -33.48 19.86 72.71
C ASP A 158 -34.16 18.82 71.80
N ILE A 159 -35.48 18.84 71.74
CA ILE A 159 -36.28 17.93 70.90
C ILE A 159 -36.93 18.74 69.79
N THR A 160 -36.57 18.47 68.54
CA THR A 160 -37.22 19.07 67.38
C THR A 160 -38.28 18.13 66.80
N VAL A 161 -39.52 18.59 66.68
CA VAL A 161 -40.62 17.81 66.10
C VAL A 161 -41.05 18.44 64.77
N THR A 162 -40.97 17.67 63.67
CA THR A 162 -41.38 18.13 62.33
C THR A 162 -42.79 17.64 61.97
N ALA A 163 -43.43 18.32 61.01
CA ALA A 163 -44.71 17.88 60.44
C ALA A 163 -44.49 17.26 59.06
N THR A 164 -45.11 16.11 58.81
CA THR A 164 -45.05 15.42 57.51
C THR A 164 -46.39 15.51 56.81
N ALA A 165 -46.40 15.96 55.54
CA ALA A 165 -47.60 15.94 54.72
C ALA A 165 -47.99 14.51 54.36
N TYR A 166 -49.26 14.16 54.54
CA TYR A 166 -49.79 12.83 54.23
C TYR A 166 -50.93 12.88 53.21
N ARG A 167 -51.13 11.75 52.53
CA ARG A 167 -52.30 11.41 51.72
C ARG A 167 -52.82 10.05 52.17
N LEU A 168 -54.10 9.99 52.47
CA LEU A 168 -54.85 8.78 52.82
C LEU A 168 -55.74 8.41 51.63
N THR A 169 -55.49 7.24 51.03
CA THR A 169 -56.31 6.66 49.96
C THR A 169 -56.91 5.34 50.43
N ALA A 170 -57.80 4.74 49.62
CA ALA A 170 -58.33 3.41 49.90
C ALA A 170 -57.23 2.34 49.96
N GLU A 171 -56.11 2.58 49.28
CA GLU A 171 -54.97 1.67 49.17
C GLU A 171 -53.91 1.90 50.27
N GLY A 172 -53.99 2.98 51.06
CA GLY A 172 -53.05 3.17 52.17
C GLY A 172 -52.81 4.62 52.64
N PHE A 173 -51.85 4.76 53.54
CA PHE A 173 -51.36 6.03 54.09
C PHE A 173 -49.98 6.33 53.53
N TYR A 174 -49.83 7.43 52.81
CA TYR A 174 -48.63 7.79 52.07
C TYR A 174 -48.11 9.16 52.52
N ALA A 175 -46.79 9.34 52.49
CA ALA A 175 -46.23 10.68 52.47
C ALA A 175 -46.66 11.38 51.17
N ARG A 176 -47.18 12.60 51.26
CA ARG A 176 -47.69 13.37 50.12
C ARG A 176 -46.56 14.12 49.44
N GLU A 177 -46.60 14.22 48.12
CA GLU A 177 -45.73 15.11 47.34
C GLU A 177 -46.05 16.60 47.55
N ARG A 178 -45.09 17.48 47.21
CA ARG A 178 -45.27 18.92 47.37
C ARG A 178 -46.27 19.45 46.32
N PRO A 179 -47.33 20.19 46.72
CA PRO A 179 -48.30 20.74 45.78
C PRO A 179 -47.67 21.72 44.78
N GLY A 180 -48.11 21.68 43.53
CA GLY A 180 -47.67 22.63 42.49
C GLY A 180 -46.25 22.39 41.96
N THR A 181 -45.53 21.37 42.44
CA THR A 181 -44.24 20.94 41.89
C THR A 181 -44.40 19.64 41.13
N ASP A 182 -43.80 19.55 39.94
CA ASP A 182 -43.64 18.26 39.28
C ASP A 182 -42.67 17.41 40.09
N THR A 183 -43.11 16.21 40.47
CA THR A 183 -42.39 15.32 41.37
C THR A 183 -42.12 13.99 40.69
N ASP A 184 -40.95 13.43 40.99
CA ASP A 184 -40.49 12.16 40.41
C ASP A 184 -41.28 10.94 40.91
N PHE A 185 -42.15 11.10 41.91
CA PHE A 185 -42.81 10.01 42.62
C PHE A 185 -44.29 10.32 42.90
N TYR A 186 -45.08 9.28 43.13
CA TYR A 186 -46.49 9.36 43.48
C TYR A 186 -46.91 8.10 44.27
N ASN A 187 -47.50 8.29 45.46
CA ASN A 187 -48.02 7.23 46.35
C ASN A 187 -47.15 5.94 46.41
N GLY A 188 -45.87 6.08 46.77
CA GLY A 188 -44.93 4.95 46.93
C GLY A 188 -44.13 4.57 45.69
N PHE A 189 -44.51 5.03 44.49
CA PHE A 189 -43.88 4.66 43.23
C PHE A 189 -43.13 5.81 42.58
N VAL A 190 -42.09 5.49 41.81
CA VAL A 190 -41.36 6.44 40.96
C VAL A 190 -41.98 6.47 39.57
N LYS A 191 -42.14 7.66 39.00
CA LYS A 191 -42.68 7.90 37.65
C LYS A 191 -41.62 7.63 36.58
N LEU A 192 -41.26 6.36 36.39
CA LEU A 192 -40.20 5.93 35.47
C LEU A 192 -40.44 6.28 33.99
N ASN A 193 -41.69 6.40 33.56
CA ASN A 193 -42.06 6.64 32.16
C ASN A 193 -42.32 8.13 31.90
N THR A 194 -41.46 8.99 32.46
CA THR A 194 -41.46 10.45 32.28
C THR A 194 -40.11 10.89 31.71
N GLY A 195 -39.97 12.14 31.24
CA GLY A 195 -38.71 12.65 30.67
C GLY A 195 -37.54 12.73 31.68
N GLU A 196 -37.83 12.57 32.97
CA GLU A 196 -36.85 12.62 34.06
C GLU A 196 -36.04 11.33 34.21
N PHE A 197 -36.51 10.21 33.65
CA PHE A 197 -35.82 8.91 33.72
C PHE A 197 -35.63 8.32 32.33
N THR A 198 -34.61 7.49 32.18
CA THR A 198 -34.37 6.72 30.96
C THR A 198 -33.97 5.30 31.30
N VAL A 199 -34.61 4.34 30.64
CA VAL A 199 -34.22 2.93 30.72
C VAL A 199 -33.22 2.65 29.61
N SER A 200 -31.99 2.34 29.99
CA SER A 200 -30.92 1.97 29.06
C SER A 200 -30.49 0.53 29.27
N GLN A 201 -30.03 -0.11 28.21
CA GLN A 201 -29.41 -1.43 28.27
C GLN A 201 -27.99 -1.49 27.68
N ILE A 202 -27.54 -0.35 27.18
CA ILE A 202 -26.24 -0.16 26.56
C ILE A 202 -25.31 0.44 27.61
N ASP A 203 -24.05 0.02 27.58
CA ASP A 203 -22.97 0.72 28.29
C ASP A 203 -22.67 2.07 27.63
N THR A 204 -23.50 3.07 27.91
CA THR A 204 -23.36 4.41 27.34
C THR A 204 -22.02 5.04 27.70
N ASP A 205 -21.61 4.90 28.96
CA ASP A 205 -20.41 5.55 29.48
C ASP A 205 -19.16 4.91 28.88
N GLY A 206 -19.10 3.58 28.86
CA GLY A 206 -18.03 2.84 28.20
C GLY A 206 -17.94 3.13 26.70
N ALA A 207 -19.07 3.16 26.00
CA ALA A 207 -19.11 3.49 24.58
C ALA A 207 -18.62 4.91 24.28
N VAL A 208 -19.04 5.89 25.07
CA VAL A 208 -18.63 7.29 24.90
C VAL A 208 -17.14 7.46 25.25
N MET A 209 -16.65 6.85 26.32
CA MET A 209 -15.22 6.88 26.66
C MET A 209 -14.35 6.26 25.56
N GLN A 210 -14.75 5.11 25.03
CA GLN A 210 -14.03 4.49 23.91
C GLN A 210 -14.09 5.37 22.66
N ALA A 211 -15.22 6.02 22.37
CA ALA A 211 -15.36 6.91 21.22
C ALA A 211 -14.52 8.18 21.37
N ILE A 212 -14.42 8.75 22.58
CA ILE A 212 -13.54 9.88 22.89
C ILE A 212 -12.08 9.46 22.72
N ASN A 213 -11.68 8.33 23.29
CA ASN A 213 -10.31 7.82 23.19
C ASN A 213 -9.94 7.54 21.73
N GLN A 214 -10.80 6.87 20.96
CA GLN A 214 -10.56 6.62 19.54
C GLN A 214 -10.50 7.93 18.73
N ALA A 215 -11.37 8.91 19.04
CA ALA A 215 -11.30 10.21 18.42
C ALA A 215 -9.96 10.91 18.71
N ASP A 216 -9.45 10.81 19.93
CA ASP A 216 -8.15 11.36 20.32
C ASP A 216 -6.98 10.61 19.66
N THR A 217 -7.02 9.28 19.59
CA THR A 217 -6.04 8.46 18.86
C THR A 217 -6.00 8.83 17.38
N ASN A 218 -7.17 8.98 16.75
CA ASN A 218 -7.26 9.43 15.36
C ASN A 218 -6.74 10.85 15.16
N VAL A 219 -6.95 11.75 16.13
CA VAL A 219 -6.35 13.10 16.12
C VAL A 219 -4.82 13.02 16.14
N VAL A 220 -4.24 12.14 16.97
CA VAL A 220 -2.79 11.89 17.00
C VAL A 220 -2.31 11.32 15.68
N HIS A 221 -2.93 10.27 15.14
CA HIS A 221 -2.54 9.67 13.86
C HIS A 221 -2.59 10.67 12.70
N VAL A 222 -3.67 11.46 12.58
CA VAL A 222 -3.78 12.50 11.56
C VAL A 222 -2.69 13.55 11.74
N SER A 223 -2.34 13.91 12.98
CA SER A 223 -1.27 14.87 13.25
C SER A 223 0.12 14.34 12.85
N GLU A 224 0.46 13.11 13.20
CA GLU A 224 1.73 12.46 12.87
C GLU A 224 1.87 12.26 11.37
N LYS A 225 0.85 11.73 10.70
CA LYS A 225 0.84 11.53 9.25
C LYS A 225 0.91 12.86 8.49
N SER A 226 0.19 13.88 8.94
CA SER A 226 0.28 15.23 8.36
C SER A 226 1.68 15.84 8.53
N ALA A 227 2.35 15.59 9.66
CA ALA A 227 3.72 16.04 9.89
C ALA A 227 4.72 15.30 8.99
N ILE A 228 4.56 13.98 8.82
CA ILE A 228 5.39 13.16 7.91
C ILE A 228 5.22 13.63 6.47
N LEU A 229 3.97 13.72 5.96
CA LEU A 229 3.64 14.21 4.61
C LEU A 229 4.20 15.61 4.36
N ARG A 230 4.09 16.50 5.34
CA ARG A 230 4.68 17.84 5.23
C ARG A 230 6.21 17.78 5.17
N SER A 231 6.84 16.94 5.99
CA SER A 231 8.30 16.81 6.02
C SER A 231 8.88 16.24 4.72
N SER A 232 8.20 15.29 4.09
CA SER A 232 8.58 14.76 2.78
C SER A 232 8.41 15.84 1.70
N MET A 233 7.28 16.56 1.68
CA MET A 233 7.00 17.60 0.69
C MET A 233 7.88 18.86 0.82
N ILE A 234 8.39 19.19 2.02
CA ILE A 234 9.32 20.32 2.24
C ILE A 234 10.75 19.98 1.83
N ARG A 235 11.15 18.71 1.91
CA ARG A 235 12.51 18.26 1.55
C ARG A 235 12.71 18.05 0.05
N MET A 236 11.64 18.08 -0.74
CA MET A 236 11.68 17.96 -2.20
C MET A 236 12.32 19.20 -2.85
N SER A 237 13.29 18.97 -3.73
CA SER A 237 13.82 19.99 -4.65
C SER A 237 12.72 20.45 -5.62
N PRO A 238 12.77 21.67 -6.19
CA PRO A 238 11.90 22.07 -7.30
C PRO A 238 11.92 21.10 -8.49
N ASP A 239 13.00 20.31 -8.64
CA ASP A 239 13.10 19.25 -9.65
C ASP A 239 12.37 17.95 -9.25
N ASP A 240 12.26 17.66 -7.94
CA ASP A 240 11.51 16.52 -7.38
C ASP A 240 9.99 16.75 -7.42
N GLU A 241 9.52 18.00 -7.61
CA GLU A 241 8.09 18.26 -7.87
C GLU A 241 7.59 17.57 -9.15
N LYS A 242 8.49 17.15 -10.03
CA LYS A 242 8.17 16.52 -11.32
C LYS A 242 8.47 15.02 -11.38
N VAL A 243 9.10 14.44 -10.35
CA VAL A 243 9.59 13.05 -10.38
C VAL A 243 9.17 12.33 -9.10
N ASP A 244 8.55 11.17 -9.30
CA ASP A 244 8.00 10.21 -8.34
C ASP A 244 6.63 10.49 -7.70
N ASP A 245 5.63 9.85 -8.31
CA ASP A 245 4.29 9.65 -7.77
C ASP A 245 4.21 8.48 -6.76
N ALA A 246 5.23 7.61 -6.71
CA ALA A 246 5.22 6.33 -6.02
C ALA A 246 5.52 6.41 -4.50
N ASP A 247 6.23 7.43 -4.05
CA ASP A 247 6.51 7.63 -2.61
C ASP A 247 5.33 8.28 -1.87
N ASP A 248 4.45 9.02 -2.57
CA ASP A 248 3.22 9.57 -2.00
C ASP A 248 2.20 8.46 -1.62
N GLU A 249 2.16 7.36 -2.39
CA GLU A 249 1.22 6.24 -2.16
C GLU A 249 1.62 5.40 -0.93
N LYS A 250 2.91 5.21 -0.66
CA LYS A 250 3.41 4.44 0.49
C LYS A 250 3.12 5.08 1.86
N VAL A 251 2.96 6.41 1.92
CA VAL A 251 2.71 7.13 3.18
C VAL A 251 1.24 7.01 3.61
N ILE A 252 0.33 6.66 2.69
CA ILE A 252 -1.12 6.61 2.90
C ILE A 252 -1.66 5.16 2.88
N GLU A 253 -0.84 4.17 2.49
CA GLU A 253 -1.26 2.77 2.25
C GLU A 253 -1.75 1.98 3.49
N ASP A 254 -1.72 2.55 4.69
CA ASP A 254 -2.02 1.82 5.95
C ASP A 254 -3.16 2.45 6.78
N ASP A 255 -4.17 3.02 6.11
CA ASP A 255 -5.44 3.31 6.77
C ASP A 255 -6.33 2.05 6.70
N GLN A 256 -6.05 1.06 7.56
CA GLN A 256 -7.13 0.17 7.97
C GLN A 256 -8.20 1.08 8.57
N ALA A 257 -9.36 1.17 7.90
CA ALA A 257 -10.49 1.95 8.38
C ALA A 257 -10.91 1.37 9.74
N GLU A 258 -10.40 1.97 10.82
CA GLU A 258 -10.73 1.57 12.17
C GLU A 258 -12.20 1.96 12.38
N GLY A 259 -13.07 0.95 12.54
CA GLY A 259 -14.49 1.18 12.82
C GLY A 259 -14.70 1.86 14.16
N LEU A 260 -15.89 2.42 14.42
CA LEU A 260 -16.23 2.94 15.75
C LEU A 260 -16.10 1.83 16.82
N PRO A 261 -16.00 2.15 18.10
CA PRO A 261 -15.88 1.13 19.13
C PRO A 261 -17.15 0.28 19.21
N ALA A 262 -16.99 -1.00 19.52
CA ALA A 262 -18.11 -1.91 19.67
C ALA A 262 -18.94 -1.57 20.92
N LEU A 263 -20.25 -1.43 20.75
CA LEU A 263 -21.18 -1.26 21.86
C LEU A 263 -21.27 -2.52 22.72
N ARG A 264 -21.57 -2.36 24.00
CA ARG A 264 -21.75 -3.46 24.97
C ARG A 264 -23.10 -3.37 25.66
N SER A 265 -23.66 -4.52 25.99
CA SER A 265 -24.83 -4.66 26.85
C SER A 265 -24.38 -4.75 28.31
N THR A 266 -25.09 -4.08 29.22
CA THR A 266 -24.72 -4.02 30.65
C THR A 266 -25.88 -4.28 31.60
N GLY A 267 -26.87 -5.06 31.16
CA GLY A 267 -28.12 -5.25 31.91
C GLY A 267 -29.11 -4.11 31.70
N ILE A 268 -30.19 -4.06 32.47
CA ILE A 268 -31.21 -3.02 32.38
C ILE A 268 -30.94 -1.97 33.46
N ALA A 269 -30.61 -0.74 33.05
CA ALA A 269 -30.28 0.38 33.91
C ALA A 269 -31.40 1.42 33.92
N ILE A 270 -31.72 1.94 35.12
CA ILE A 270 -32.56 3.12 35.31
C ILE A 270 -31.65 4.32 35.53
N VAL A 271 -31.67 5.26 34.59
CA VAL A 271 -30.84 6.47 34.60
C VAL A 271 -31.71 7.67 34.96
N LYS A 272 -31.26 8.47 35.93
CA LYS A 272 -31.81 9.79 36.23
C LYS A 272 -31.21 10.80 35.27
N ASN A 273 -32.05 11.36 34.41
CA ASN A 273 -31.64 12.42 33.49
C ASN A 273 -31.37 13.70 34.29
N ASN A 274 -30.41 14.52 33.86
CA ASN A 274 -30.08 15.80 34.50
C ASN A 274 -29.72 15.68 35.98
N ILE A 275 -28.86 14.70 36.31
CA ILE A 275 -28.45 14.43 37.70
C ILE A 275 -27.82 15.66 38.38
N ASP A 276 -27.15 16.52 37.62
CA ASP A 276 -26.60 17.81 38.04
C ASP A 276 -27.69 18.79 38.52
N GLU A 277 -28.76 18.98 37.74
CA GLU A 277 -29.92 19.79 38.15
C GLU A 277 -30.60 19.19 39.38
N TYR A 278 -30.80 17.87 39.39
CA TYR A 278 -31.41 17.15 40.50
C TYR A 278 -30.62 17.33 41.80
N LEU A 279 -29.31 17.11 41.77
CA LEU A 279 -28.43 17.25 42.94
C LEU A 279 -28.36 18.70 43.39
N ASN A 280 -28.20 19.67 42.49
CA ASN A 280 -28.15 21.07 42.88
C ASN A 280 -29.44 21.51 43.59
N ARG A 281 -30.62 21.13 43.05
CA ARG A 281 -31.90 21.38 43.72
C ARG A 281 -31.98 20.72 45.09
N LYS A 282 -31.50 19.47 45.20
CA LYS A 282 -31.50 18.72 46.46
C LYS A 282 -30.56 19.35 47.50
N PHE A 283 -29.35 19.76 47.12
CA PHE A 283 -28.38 20.40 48.01
C PHE A 283 -28.86 21.77 48.47
N VAL A 284 -29.33 22.63 47.57
CA VAL A 284 -29.87 23.94 47.94
C VAL A 284 -31.04 23.77 48.92
N LYS A 285 -31.95 22.83 48.64
CA LYS A 285 -33.06 22.52 49.53
C LYS A 285 -32.60 21.96 50.88
N SER A 286 -31.61 21.06 50.89
CA SER A 286 -31.08 20.46 52.11
C SER A 286 -30.31 21.47 52.97
N ILE A 287 -29.58 22.40 52.37
CA ILE A 287 -28.91 23.50 53.09
C ILE A 287 -29.96 24.40 53.73
N ASP A 288 -30.99 24.78 52.97
CA ASP A 288 -32.12 25.58 53.49
C ASP A 288 -32.83 24.84 54.64
N LEU A 289 -33.10 23.54 54.48
CA LEU A 289 -33.70 22.70 55.52
C LEU A 289 -32.82 22.61 56.78
N ASN A 290 -31.52 22.35 56.63
CA ASN A 290 -30.58 22.26 57.75
C ASN A 290 -30.44 23.60 58.47
N LEU A 291 -30.36 24.71 57.75
CA LEU A 291 -30.33 26.06 58.36
C LEU A 291 -31.60 26.32 59.18
N LYS A 292 -32.76 25.92 58.67
CA LYS A 292 -34.04 26.08 59.38
C LYS A 292 -34.18 25.16 60.58
N LEU A 293 -33.69 23.92 60.50
CA LEU A 293 -33.70 22.95 61.62
C LEU A 293 -32.67 23.30 62.71
N ALA A 294 -31.53 23.89 62.33
CA ALA A 294 -30.46 24.29 63.26
C ALA A 294 -30.72 25.65 63.94
N THR A 295 -31.62 26.47 63.42
CA THR A 295 -31.97 27.76 64.04
C THR A 295 -32.96 27.52 65.18
N PRO A 296 -32.64 27.86 66.45
CA PRO A 296 -33.59 27.70 67.54
C PRO A 296 -34.80 28.60 67.30
N ALA A 297 -35.97 27.98 67.11
CA ALA A 297 -37.24 28.71 67.16
C ALA A 297 -37.36 29.37 68.53
N ARG A 298 -37.93 30.58 68.58
CA ARG A 298 -38.16 31.29 69.86
C ARG A 298 -38.94 30.37 70.82
N PRO A 299 -38.63 30.36 72.13
CA PRO A 299 -39.42 29.61 73.10
C PRO A 299 -40.85 30.18 73.11
N THR A 300 -41.78 29.52 72.42
CA THR A 300 -43.17 29.93 72.41
C THR A 300 -43.82 29.43 73.71
N GLU A 301 -43.70 30.22 74.79
CA GLU A 301 -44.36 29.97 76.09
C GLU A 301 -45.88 29.69 75.97
N GLN A 302 -46.50 30.00 74.83
CA GLN A 302 -47.94 29.80 74.57
C GLN A 302 -48.34 28.38 74.14
N VAL A 303 -47.44 27.54 73.64
CA VAL A 303 -47.82 26.17 73.17
C VAL A 303 -47.89 25.17 74.33
N THR A 304 -47.13 25.42 75.40
CA THR A 304 -47.12 24.58 76.61
C THR A 304 -48.42 24.62 77.42
N SER A 305 -49.30 25.63 77.27
CA SER A 305 -50.58 25.70 78.03
C SER A 305 -51.75 25.01 77.32
N ALA A 306 -51.81 25.05 75.99
CA ALA A 306 -52.90 24.45 75.22
C ALA A 306 -52.79 22.91 75.17
N ASN A 307 -51.58 22.37 74.95
CA ASN A 307 -51.35 20.92 74.89
C ASN A 307 -51.43 20.24 76.27
N ARG A 308 -51.11 20.95 77.37
CA ARG A 308 -51.31 20.46 78.75
C ARG A 308 -52.79 20.23 79.09
N THR A 309 -53.71 20.95 78.45
CA THR A 309 -55.15 20.83 78.68
C THR A 309 -55.78 19.74 77.83
N LEU A 310 -55.27 19.52 76.61
CA LEU A 310 -55.80 18.53 75.65
C LEU A 310 -55.44 17.07 75.99
N LEU A 311 -54.31 16.84 76.70
CA LEU A 311 -53.79 15.49 76.98
C LEU A 311 -54.13 14.94 78.38
N GLY A 312 -54.72 15.74 79.28
CA GLY A 312 -55.21 15.25 80.58
C GLY A 312 -54.16 14.69 81.56
N VAL A 313 -52.85 14.83 81.29
CA VAL A 313 -51.79 14.25 82.13
C VAL A 313 -51.18 15.29 83.08
N LYS A 314 -51.23 15.03 84.39
CA LYS A 314 -50.41 15.73 85.40
C LYS A 314 -49.03 15.06 85.47
N ILE A 315 -48.05 15.57 84.72
CA ILE A 315 -46.66 15.09 84.79
C ILE A 315 -45.81 16.10 85.58
N GLN A 316 -45.17 15.65 86.67
CA GLN A 316 -43.98 16.30 87.23
C GLN A 316 -42.76 15.71 86.53
N ALA A 317 -42.21 16.40 85.54
CA ALA A 317 -40.94 16.05 84.89
C ALA A 317 -40.21 17.33 84.53
N LYS A 318 -38.86 17.29 84.55
CA LYS A 318 -37.99 18.33 83.98
C LYS A 318 -38.54 18.73 82.60
N SER A 319 -38.71 20.03 82.37
CA SER A 319 -39.23 20.57 81.12
C SER A 319 -38.30 20.20 79.95
N LEU A 320 -38.73 19.29 79.09
CA LEU A 320 -38.10 19.08 77.79
C LEU A 320 -38.31 20.34 76.93
N ASN A 321 -37.23 20.86 76.34
CA ASN A 321 -37.30 21.95 75.37
C ASN A 321 -37.73 21.38 74.03
N ILE A 322 -39.04 21.36 73.77
CA ILE A 322 -39.60 20.92 72.49
C ILE A 322 -39.69 22.11 71.55
N HIS A 323 -38.92 22.08 70.47
CA HIS A 323 -38.92 23.07 69.39
C HIS A 323 -39.89 22.63 68.28
N LEU A 324 -40.84 23.51 67.97
CA LEU A 324 -41.73 23.36 66.82
C LEU A 324 -41.31 24.39 65.76
N PRO A 325 -40.70 23.97 64.65
CA PRO A 325 -40.45 24.88 63.53
C PRO A 325 -41.81 25.28 62.93
N ASP A 326 -42.20 26.55 63.09
CA ASP A 326 -43.52 27.08 62.74
C ASP A 326 -43.93 26.93 61.24
N THR A 327 -43.04 26.46 60.35
CA THR A 327 -43.26 26.49 58.89
C THR A 327 -42.70 25.32 58.07
N GLU A 328 -41.98 24.36 58.64
CA GLU A 328 -41.29 23.34 57.83
C GLU A 328 -42.08 22.03 57.75
N ILE A 329 -42.78 21.85 56.63
CA ILE A 329 -43.53 20.63 56.29
C ILE A 329 -42.64 19.72 55.43
N LEU A 330 -42.39 18.51 55.91
CA LEU A 330 -41.72 17.44 55.16
C LEU A 330 -42.71 16.83 54.16
N TYR A 331 -42.26 16.67 52.92
CA TYR A 331 -43.01 15.97 51.88
C TYR A 331 -42.33 14.64 51.55
N ALA A 332 -42.98 13.78 50.77
CA ALA A 332 -42.42 12.47 50.41
C ALA A 332 -40.98 12.53 49.92
N GLY A 333 -40.61 13.51 49.08
CA GLY A 333 -39.25 13.66 48.56
C GLY A 333 -38.19 14.03 49.59
N ASP A 334 -38.59 14.54 50.76
CA ASP A 334 -37.71 14.85 51.88
C ASP A 334 -37.41 13.62 52.74
N LEU A 335 -38.20 12.55 52.57
CA LEU A 335 -38.14 11.33 53.35
C LEU A 335 -37.51 10.15 52.60
N ILE A 336 -37.09 10.32 51.34
CA ILE A 336 -36.56 9.22 50.52
C ILE A 336 -35.10 8.93 50.90
N ALA A 337 -34.84 7.71 51.36
CA ALA A 337 -33.51 7.17 51.57
C ALA A 337 -32.99 6.36 50.37
N GLY A 338 -33.85 5.71 49.60
CA GLY A 338 -33.41 4.86 48.49
C GLY A 338 -34.54 4.36 47.60
N TYR A 339 -34.24 3.35 46.77
CA TYR A 339 -35.15 2.83 45.76
C TYR A 339 -35.12 1.30 45.68
N ARG A 340 -36.26 0.69 45.41
CA ARG A 340 -36.42 -0.74 45.10
C ARG A 340 -36.88 -0.92 43.66
N LEU A 341 -36.12 -1.63 42.85
CA LEU A 341 -36.47 -1.98 41.48
C LEU A 341 -37.22 -3.32 41.45
N ASP A 342 -38.39 -3.34 40.82
CA ASP A 342 -39.16 -4.56 40.57
C ASP A 342 -39.27 -4.81 39.06
N VAL A 343 -39.28 -6.11 38.71
CA VAL A 343 -39.38 -6.58 37.33
C VAL A 343 -40.51 -7.59 37.21
N ALA A 344 -41.32 -7.47 36.17
CA ALA A 344 -42.25 -8.51 35.75
C ALA A 344 -41.90 -8.95 34.32
N TYR A 345 -42.16 -10.22 33.99
CA TYR A 345 -42.03 -10.66 32.60
C TYR A 345 -43.21 -10.11 31.80
N ALA A 346 -42.99 -9.63 30.57
CA ALA A 346 -44.07 -9.09 29.75
C ALA A 346 -45.18 -10.13 29.44
N GLU A 347 -44.84 -11.41 29.45
CA GLU A 347 -45.79 -12.53 29.27
C GLU A 347 -46.64 -12.83 30.52
N ASP A 348 -46.20 -12.38 31.70
CA ASP A 348 -46.90 -12.54 32.98
C ASP A 348 -46.83 -11.20 33.76
N PRO A 349 -47.56 -10.17 33.30
CA PRO A 349 -47.40 -8.79 33.76
C PRO A 349 -47.92 -8.55 35.19
N ASP A 350 -48.71 -9.46 35.74
CA ASP A 350 -49.24 -9.37 37.11
C ASP A 350 -48.24 -9.90 38.16
N LYS A 351 -47.24 -10.70 37.76
CA LYS A 351 -46.27 -11.30 38.67
C LYS A 351 -44.97 -10.48 38.77
N TRP A 352 -44.88 -9.68 39.84
CA TRP A 352 -43.72 -8.84 40.13
C TRP A 352 -42.66 -9.57 40.97
N TYR A 353 -41.40 -9.42 40.56
CA TYR A 353 -40.23 -9.88 41.29
C TYR A 353 -39.44 -8.67 41.78
N SER A 354 -39.32 -8.52 43.09
CA SER A 354 -38.39 -7.54 43.66
C SER A 354 -36.96 -8.02 43.50
N LEU A 355 -36.10 -7.14 43.01
CA LEU A 355 -34.67 -7.43 42.86
C LEU A 355 -33.88 -7.24 44.16
N HIS A 356 -34.57 -6.90 45.26
CA HIS A 356 -33.93 -6.54 46.52
C HIS A 356 -34.20 -7.53 47.66
N TYR A 357 -34.89 -8.65 47.39
CA TYR A 357 -35.10 -9.67 48.41
C TYR A 357 -33.77 -10.24 48.92
N LYS A 358 -33.59 -10.19 50.23
CA LYS A 358 -32.39 -10.66 50.92
C LYS A 358 -32.72 -11.31 52.25
N GLN A 359 -31.79 -12.13 52.73
CA GLN A 359 -31.77 -12.68 54.08
C GLN A 359 -30.42 -12.34 54.71
N ASP A 360 -30.43 -11.49 55.73
CA ASP A 360 -29.22 -11.12 56.46
C ASP A 360 -28.96 -12.12 57.61
N GLU A 361 -27.69 -12.44 57.80
CA GLU A 361 -27.13 -13.09 58.98
C GLU A 361 -26.22 -12.07 59.69
N ILE A 362 -26.65 -11.60 60.86
CA ILE A 362 -25.99 -10.48 61.56
C ILE A 362 -25.28 -11.00 62.80
N THR A 363 -23.97 -10.76 62.86
CA THR A 363 -23.12 -11.06 64.02
C THR A 363 -22.61 -9.75 64.62
N CYS A 364 -22.93 -9.49 65.89
CA CYS A 364 -22.37 -8.38 66.65
C CYS A 364 -21.19 -8.86 67.51
N PHE A 365 -20.28 -7.97 67.88
CA PHE A 365 -19.15 -8.29 68.76
C PHE A 365 -19.21 -7.48 70.06
N ASP A 366 -18.92 -8.14 71.17
CA ASP A 366 -18.83 -7.48 72.47
C ASP A 366 -17.51 -6.71 72.65
N LYS A 367 -17.29 -6.18 73.86
CA LYS A 367 -16.06 -5.43 74.20
C LYS A 367 -14.80 -6.27 74.03
N ASP A 368 -14.90 -7.59 74.18
CA ASP A 368 -13.82 -8.57 74.12
C ASP A 368 -13.72 -9.25 72.73
N MET A 369 -14.41 -8.72 71.71
CA MET A 369 -14.46 -9.25 70.33
C MET A 369 -15.08 -10.64 70.20
N LYS A 370 -15.93 -11.06 71.14
CA LYS A 370 -16.65 -12.32 71.05
C LYS A 370 -17.89 -12.17 70.17
N PRO A 371 -18.12 -13.06 69.17
CA PRO A 371 -19.28 -13.00 68.31
C PRO A 371 -20.58 -13.38 69.03
N VAL A 372 -21.62 -12.58 68.82
CA VAL A 372 -22.99 -12.79 69.27
C VAL A 372 -23.90 -12.71 68.05
N GLN A 373 -24.56 -13.83 67.71
CA GLN A 373 -25.52 -13.87 66.61
C GLN A 373 -26.82 -13.16 67.00
N VAL A 374 -27.33 -12.30 66.12
CA VAL A 374 -28.61 -11.62 66.33
C VAL A 374 -29.74 -12.54 65.88
N GLU A 375 -30.57 -13.00 66.82
CA GLU A 375 -31.70 -13.86 66.53
C GLU A 375 -32.93 -13.11 65.97
N GLY A 376 -33.77 -13.83 65.22
CA GLY A 376 -35.05 -13.33 64.73
C GLY A 376 -34.91 -12.25 63.65
N ILE A 377 -33.95 -12.40 62.73
CA ILE A 377 -33.85 -11.63 61.48
C ILE A 377 -34.66 -12.38 60.40
N MET A 378 -35.69 -11.73 59.85
CA MET A 378 -36.57 -12.30 58.84
C MET A 378 -36.13 -11.90 57.42
N PRO A 379 -36.54 -12.62 56.36
CA PRO A 379 -36.31 -12.18 54.99
C PRO A 379 -36.96 -10.82 54.76
N ASP A 380 -36.22 -9.87 54.17
CA ASP A 380 -36.70 -8.53 53.86
C ASP A 380 -36.21 -8.05 52.49
N GLU A 381 -36.42 -6.77 52.21
CA GLU A 381 -35.97 -6.12 50.97
C GLU A 381 -34.92 -5.05 51.29
N GLY A 382 -33.73 -5.17 50.69
CA GLY A 382 -32.76 -4.07 50.63
C GLY A 382 -33.24 -2.92 49.72
N PHE A 383 -32.33 -2.01 49.38
CA PHE A 383 -32.61 -0.92 48.45
C PHE A 383 -31.30 -0.38 47.85
N CYS A 384 -31.40 0.27 46.70
CA CYS A 384 -30.30 1.02 46.09
C CYS A 384 -30.37 2.49 46.49
N GLN A 385 -29.21 3.12 46.67
CA GLN A 385 -29.07 4.56 46.82
C GLN A 385 -28.26 5.12 45.65
N ILE A 386 -28.35 6.43 45.43
CA ILE A 386 -27.46 7.11 44.49
C ILE A 386 -26.06 7.13 45.13
N ALA A 387 -25.15 6.34 44.58
CA ALA A 387 -23.79 6.22 45.08
C ALA A 387 -22.94 7.43 44.68
N MET A 388 -22.07 7.86 45.60
CA MET A 388 -21.05 8.87 45.41
C MET A 388 -19.69 8.22 45.64
N THR A 389 -18.77 8.37 44.69
CA THR A 389 -17.40 7.85 44.81
C THR A 389 -16.40 9.00 44.86
N GLY A 390 -15.49 8.97 45.82
CA GLY A 390 -14.39 9.92 45.93
C GLY A 390 -13.06 9.29 45.53
N ASP A 391 -12.15 10.08 44.98
CA ASP A 391 -10.77 9.66 44.75
C ASP A 391 -10.02 9.54 46.09
N LYS A 392 -9.40 8.38 46.35
CA LYS A 392 -8.67 8.09 47.60
C LYS A 392 -7.46 9.00 47.81
N ASP A 393 -6.82 9.44 46.73
CA ASP A 393 -5.56 10.20 46.79
C ASP A 393 -5.77 11.72 46.86
N SER A 394 -6.91 12.21 46.37
CA SER A 394 -7.22 13.65 46.32
C SER A 394 -8.35 14.08 47.26
N GLY A 395 -9.31 13.21 47.60
CA GLY A 395 -10.41 13.47 48.55
C GLY A 395 -11.39 14.60 48.17
N GLU A 396 -11.05 15.43 47.18
CA GLU A 396 -11.79 16.63 46.78
C GLU A 396 -12.74 16.40 45.59
N ASP A 397 -12.47 15.40 44.74
CA ASP A 397 -13.31 15.08 43.58
C ASP A 397 -14.33 13.99 43.93
N LEU A 398 -15.62 14.36 43.87
CA LEU A 398 -16.76 13.48 44.09
C LEU A 398 -17.46 13.19 42.76
N PHE A 399 -17.55 11.91 42.42
CA PHE A 399 -18.28 11.41 41.26
C PHE A 399 -19.63 10.87 41.68
N VAL A 400 -20.71 11.37 41.08
CA VAL A 400 -22.06 10.87 41.31
C VAL A 400 -22.61 10.33 40.00
N SER A 401 -22.92 9.03 39.98
CA SER A 401 -23.50 8.40 38.79
C SER A 401 -24.96 8.81 38.61
N GLY A 402 -25.38 9.00 37.35
CA GLY A 402 -26.80 9.13 37.01
C GLY A 402 -27.56 7.78 37.04
N VAL A 403 -26.85 6.65 37.08
CA VAL A 403 -27.46 5.31 37.14
C VAL A 403 -27.93 5.03 38.57
N ILE A 404 -29.24 4.95 38.80
CA ILE A 404 -29.82 4.65 40.12
C ILE A 404 -29.72 3.16 40.44
N ALA A 405 -30.03 2.32 39.46
CA ALA A 405 -30.01 0.87 39.60
C ALA A 405 -29.69 0.23 38.25
N ARG A 406 -28.92 -0.86 38.25
CA ARG A 406 -28.57 -1.62 37.05
C ARG A 406 -28.73 -3.11 37.30
N TRP A 407 -29.79 -3.69 36.73
CA TRP A 407 -30.09 -5.10 36.85
C TRP A 407 -29.37 -5.91 35.78
N THR A 408 -28.37 -6.70 36.19
CA THR A 408 -27.55 -7.54 35.31
C THR A 408 -28.00 -9.01 35.28
N GLY A 409 -29.22 -9.31 35.76
CA GLY A 409 -29.72 -10.68 35.93
C GLY A 409 -29.43 -11.30 37.31
N TRP A 410 -29.04 -10.50 38.31
CA TRP A 410 -28.84 -10.93 39.70
C TRP A 410 -29.55 -9.98 40.68
N SER A 411 -29.55 -10.32 41.97
CA SER A 411 -30.05 -9.43 43.03
C SER A 411 -29.28 -8.11 43.04
N LEU A 412 -29.98 -7.02 43.37
CA LEU A 412 -29.41 -5.70 43.64
C LEU A 412 -29.09 -5.48 45.12
N ALA A 413 -29.52 -6.39 45.99
CA ALA A 413 -29.28 -6.32 47.43
C ALA A 413 -28.35 -7.43 47.95
N VAL A 414 -27.95 -8.37 47.08
CA VAL A 414 -27.09 -9.49 47.43
C VAL A 414 -25.95 -9.55 46.43
N GLU A 415 -24.72 -9.64 46.93
CA GLU A 415 -23.54 -9.77 46.10
C GLU A 415 -23.59 -11.06 45.25
N ARG A 416 -22.94 -11.04 44.10
CA ARG A 416 -22.79 -12.25 43.28
C ARG A 416 -21.75 -13.16 43.94
N PRO A 417 -22.02 -14.47 44.07
CA PRO A 417 -21.01 -15.41 44.52
C PRO A 417 -19.77 -15.36 43.59
N GLY A 418 -18.59 -15.19 44.18
CA GLY A 418 -17.33 -15.12 43.45
C GLY A 418 -16.14 -15.02 44.40
N TYR A 419 -14.94 -15.34 43.91
CA TYR A 419 -13.71 -15.09 44.65
C TYR A 419 -13.26 -13.64 44.40
N PRO A 420 -12.87 -12.89 45.43
CA PRO A 420 -12.25 -11.59 45.27
C PRO A 420 -10.89 -11.70 44.56
N ILE A 421 -10.51 -10.61 43.90
CA ILE A 421 -9.19 -10.43 43.29
C ILE A 421 -8.39 -9.56 44.28
N ASP A 422 -7.28 -10.08 44.80
CA ASP A 422 -6.41 -9.30 45.70
C ASP A 422 -5.25 -8.69 44.90
N GLU A 423 -5.02 -7.40 45.11
CA GLU A 423 -3.80 -6.68 44.68
C GLU A 423 -2.60 -6.99 45.61
N ALA A 424 -2.53 -8.20 46.16
CA ALA A 424 -1.45 -8.54 47.08
C ALA A 424 -0.10 -8.42 46.37
N GLU A 425 0.86 -7.74 47.02
CA GLU A 425 2.29 -7.67 46.68
C GLU A 425 2.92 -9.08 46.69
N GLY A 426 2.56 -9.92 45.73
CA GLY A 426 3.34 -11.11 45.41
C GLY A 426 4.63 -10.68 44.72
N GLU A 427 5.75 -11.34 45.03
CA GLU A 427 7.08 -11.11 44.44
C GLU A 427 7.11 -11.11 42.89
N ASP A 428 6.02 -11.55 42.24
CA ASP A 428 5.88 -11.69 40.78
C ASP A 428 4.96 -10.65 40.09
N GLY A 429 4.35 -9.70 40.82
CA GLY A 429 3.56 -8.61 40.23
C GLY A 429 2.35 -9.03 39.38
N ARG A 430 1.68 -10.13 39.74
CA ARG A 430 0.45 -10.62 39.07
C ARG A 430 -0.73 -10.61 40.03
N ASP A 431 -1.89 -10.21 39.53
CA ASP A 431 -3.17 -10.32 40.25
C ASP A 431 -3.43 -11.79 40.64
N HIS A 432 -3.60 -12.05 41.93
CA HIS A 432 -3.91 -13.39 42.44
C HIS A 432 -5.40 -13.49 42.77
N VAL A 433 -6.06 -14.51 42.22
CA VAL A 433 -7.40 -14.91 42.66
C VAL A 433 -7.23 -15.77 43.92
N THR A 434 -7.59 -15.22 45.07
CA THR A 434 -7.45 -15.92 46.35
C THR A 434 -8.51 -17.01 46.46
N ARG A 435 -8.11 -18.27 46.22
CA ARG A 435 -8.98 -19.45 46.32
C ARG A 435 -9.25 -19.91 47.77
N ARG A 436 -8.71 -19.22 48.79
CA ARG A 436 -8.84 -19.59 50.22
C ARG A 436 -9.74 -18.59 50.95
N SER A 437 -11.03 -18.92 51.10
CA SER A 437 -12.01 -18.01 51.73
C SER A 437 -11.75 -17.76 53.23
N GLU A 438 -11.23 -18.74 53.97
CA GLU A 438 -11.12 -18.66 55.44
C GLU A 438 -10.15 -17.59 55.96
N ALA A 439 -9.14 -17.19 55.18
CA ALA A 439 -8.19 -16.15 55.58
C ALA A 439 -8.72 -14.73 55.29
N GLN A 440 -9.45 -14.56 54.18
CA GLN A 440 -10.14 -13.31 53.82
C GLN A 440 -11.41 -13.07 54.64
N GLU A 441 -12.17 -14.12 54.97
CA GLU A 441 -13.33 -14.01 55.88
C GLU A 441 -12.94 -13.44 57.26
N LYS A 442 -11.65 -13.56 57.65
CA LYS A 442 -11.09 -12.93 58.85
C LYS A 442 -10.68 -11.48 58.67
N GLU A 443 -10.39 -11.04 57.44
CA GLU A 443 -9.99 -9.66 57.13
C GLU A 443 -11.19 -8.71 57.10
N TYR A 444 -12.35 -9.20 56.63
CA TYR A 444 -13.64 -8.52 56.68
C TYR A 444 -14.39 -8.74 58.00
N TRP A 445 -13.79 -9.46 58.95
CA TRP A 445 -14.30 -9.59 60.31
C TRP A 445 -14.08 -8.26 61.06
N SER A 446 -15.03 -7.88 61.93
CA SER A 446 -15.00 -6.57 62.61
C SER A 446 -13.63 -6.30 63.25
N LYS A 447 -13.08 -5.11 63.02
CA LYS A 447 -11.83 -4.67 63.66
C LYS A 447 -12.12 -4.09 65.07
N PRO A 448 -11.18 -4.15 66.03
CA PRO A 448 -11.42 -3.68 67.40
C PRO A 448 -11.66 -2.17 67.53
N ASP A 449 -11.17 -1.40 66.56
CA ASP A 449 -11.15 0.06 66.48
C ASP A 449 -12.39 0.68 65.81
N THR A 450 -13.37 -0.12 65.35
CA THR A 450 -14.60 0.41 64.72
C THR A 450 -15.66 0.81 65.76
N ASN A 451 -16.36 1.93 65.49
CA ASN A 451 -17.46 2.44 66.33
C ASN A 451 -18.66 1.48 66.38
N VAL A 452 -18.94 0.77 65.28
CA VAL A 452 -19.92 -0.32 65.22
C VAL A 452 -19.17 -1.62 64.98
N ARG A 453 -19.35 -2.59 65.89
CA ARG A 453 -18.74 -3.92 65.78
C ARG A 453 -19.78 -4.93 65.31
N MET A 454 -20.11 -4.88 64.04
CA MET A 454 -21.11 -5.73 63.40
C MET A 454 -20.57 -6.28 62.10
N ASN A 455 -20.84 -7.56 61.83
CA ASN A 455 -20.62 -8.21 60.55
C ASN A 455 -21.98 -8.69 60.00
N VAL A 456 -22.25 -8.41 58.73
CA VAL A 456 -23.49 -8.78 58.06
C VAL A 456 -23.16 -9.63 56.84
N LYS A 457 -23.68 -10.86 56.82
CA LYS A 457 -23.63 -11.74 55.65
C LYS A 457 -25.00 -11.80 55.02
N THR A 458 -25.08 -11.39 53.76
CA THR A 458 -26.35 -11.29 53.04
C THR A 458 -26.49 -12.43 52.03
N ASN A 459 -27.59 -13.18 52.10
CA ASN A 459 -27.87 -14.31 51.22
C ASN A 459 -29.14 -14.08 50.37
N PRO A 460 -29.24 -14.68 49.16
CA PRO A 460 -30.44 -14.57 48.34
C PRO A 460 -31.56 -15.47 48.86
N VAL A 461 -32.80 -14.99 48.79
CA VAL A 461 -33.99 -15.77 49.17
C VAL A 461 -34.36 -16.75 48.03
N PRO A 462 -34.53 -18.06 48.30
CA PRO A 462 -34.86 -19.02 47.24
C PRO A 462 -36.15 -18.67 46.48
N GLY A 463 -36.10 -18.71 45.15
CA GLY A 463 -37.26 -18.51 44.28
C GLY A 463 -37.64 -17.05 43.97
N THR A 464 -36.91 -16.06 44.48
CA THR A 464 -37.23 -14.64 44.29
C THR A 464 -36.56 -14.00 43.08
N LEU A 465 -35.50 -14.60 42.53
CA LEU A 465 -34.70 -14.02 41.44
C LEU A 465 -35.30 -14.26 40.05
N PRO A 466 -35.59 -13.19 39.27
CA PRO A 466 -35.98 -13.31 37.86
C PRO A 466 -34.75 -13.54 36.96
N ARG A 467 -34.99 -14.06 35.74
CA ARG A 467 -33.96 -14.35 34.74
C ARG A 467 -33.90 -13.25 33.68
N LEU A 468 -32.72 -12.70 33.45
CA LEU A 468 -32.47 -11.77 32.34
C LEU A 468 -32.03 -12.54 31.08
N ARG A 469 -32.68 -12.33 29.93
CA ARG A 469 -32.41 -13.03 28.67
C ARG A 469 -32.54 -12.11 27.47
N PHE A 470 -31.68 -12.29 26.48
CA PHE A 470 -31.80 -11.59 25.20
C PHE A 470 -33.08 -12.00 24.47
N GLY A 471 -33.72 -11.02 23.83
CA GLY A 471 -34.98 -11.19 23.10
C GLY A 471 -36.22 -11.37 23.98
N ARG A 472 -36.09 -11.33 25.31
CA ARG A 472 -37.22 -11.35 26.25
C ARG A 472 -37.59 -9.92 26.63
N SER A 473 -38.90 -9.69 26.82
CA SER A 473 -39.45 -8.39 27.20
C SER A 473 -39.84 -8.36 28.67
N TYR A 474 -39.62 -7.22 29.31
CA TYR A 474 -39.81 -7.00 30.74
C TYR A 474 -40.65 -5.74 30.99
N ASN A 475 -41.44 -5.77 32.06
CA ASN A 475 -42.07 -4.59 32.63
C ASN A 475 -41.27 -4.16 33.87
N LEU A 476 -41.00 -2.87 33.99
CA LEU A 476 -40.15 -2.32 35.04
C LEU A 476 -40.93 -1.28 35.83
N ARG A 477 -40.80 -1.32 37.16
CA ARG A 477 -41.30 -0.26 38.05
C ARG A 477 -40.33 -0.08 39.21
N MET A 478 -40.35 1.08 39.83
CA MET A 478 -39.49 1.39 40.97
C MET A 478 -40.31 1.97 42.11
N ARG A 479 -40.07 1.48 43.33
CA ARG A 479 -40.66 1.97 44.58
C ARG A 479 -39.64 2.80 45.33
N TYR A 480 -40.05 3.88 45.99
CA TYR A 480 -39.14 4.62 46.86
C TYR A 480 -39.16 4.02 48.27
N VAL A 481 -38.02 4.14 48.96
CA VAL A 481 -37.84 3.71 50.35
C VAL A 481 -37.65 4.94 51.21
N ASP A 482 -38.41 5.01 52.31
CA ASP A 482 -38.30 6.11 53.26
C ASP A 482 -37.08 5.96 54.19
N ILE A 483 -36.76 6.99 54.97
CA ILE A 483 -35.67 7.00 55.96
C ILE A 483 -35.72 5.90 57.03
N ALA A 484 -36.88 5.26 57.23
CA ALA A 484 -37.07 4.16 58.17
C ALA A 484 -37.01 2.77 57.48
N GLY A 485 -36.67 2.74 56.19
CA GLY A 485 -36.58 1.52 55.38
C GLY A 485 -37.93 1.00 54.89
N ASN A 486 -39.02 1.76 55.03
CA ASN A 486 -40.35 1.34 54.57
C ASN A 486 -40.56 1.68 53.10
N SER A 487 -41.35 0.84 52.44
CA SER A 487 -41.85 1.05 51.08
C SER A 487 -43.21 0.38 50.97
N VAL A 488 -43.99 0.76 49.97
CA VAL A 488 -45.18 0.00 49.58
C VAL A 488 -44.80 -1.46 49.28
N PRO A 489 -45.66 -2.44 49.58
CA PRO A 489 -45.32 -3.85 49.42
C PRO A 489 -45.21 -4.24 47.93
N PRO A 490 -44.51 -5.34 47.60
CA PRO A 490 -44.30 -5.77 46.21
C PRO A 490 -45.57 -6.16 45.44
N ASP A 491 -46.71 -6.37 46.10
CA ASP A 491 -48.01 -6.64 45.47
C ASP A 491 -48.84 -5.36 45.24
N ALA A 492 -48.41 -4.22 45.81
CA ALA A 492 -49.08 -2.93 45.59
C ALA A 492 -49.07 -2.53 44.11
N ARG A 493 -50.14 -1.86 43.67
CA ARG A 493 -50.32 -1.40 42.30
C ARG A 493 -50.24 0.13 42.24
N PRO A 494 -49.48 0.71 41.29
CA PRO A 494 -49.45 2.16 41.13
C PRO A 494 -50.79 2.67 40.59
N GLU A 495 -51.38 3.65 41.26
CA GLU A 495 -52.59 4.36 40.79
C GLU A 495 -52.36 4.99 39.40
N LYS A 496 -51.12 5.45 39.13
CA LYS A 496 -50.68 6.03 37.85
C LYS A 496 -49.76 5.08 37.08
N SER A 497 -50.31 3.96 36.61
CA SER A 497 -49.52 2.90 35.96
C SER A 497 -48.80 3.34 34.69
N ASP A 498 -49.37 4.23 33.88
CA ASP A 498 -48.74 4.69 32.62
C ASP A 498 -47.54 5.62 32.84
N GLU A 499 -47.49 6.32 33.97
CA GLU A 499 -46.33 7.14 34.39
C GLU A 499 -45.28 6.31 35.14
N SER A 500 -45.70 5.24 35.85
CA SER A 500 -44.84 4.51 36.81
C SER A 500 -44.25 3.21 36.26
N ILE A 501 -44.81 2.65 35.19
CA ILE A 501 -44.41 1.35 34.64
C ILE A 501 -43.89 1.52 33.22
N VAL A 502 -42.66 1.07 32.97
CA VAL A 502 -42.12 0.90 31.63
C VAL A 502 -42.54 -0.47 31.13
N LYS A 503 -43.38 -0.52 30.09
CA LYS A 503 -43.97 -1.75 29.55
C LYS A 503 -43.17 -2.28 28.35
N ASN A 504 -43.09 -3.60 28.19
CA ASN A 504 -42.53 -4.28 27.02
C ASN A 504 -41.08 -3.92 26.64
N PHE A 505 -40.22 -3.65 27.62
CA PHE A 505 -38.80 -3.36 27.35
C PHE A 505 -38.04 -4.63 26.97
N THR A 506 -37.59 -4.77 25.72
CA THR A 506 -36.85 -5.95 25.24
C THR A 506 -35.35 -5.82 25.51
N TYR A 507 -34.79 -6.78 26.25
CA TYR A 507 -33.34 -6.86 26.45
C TYR A 507 -32.64 -7.47 25.22
N ARG A 508 -31.58 -6.85 24.70
CA ARG A 508 -30.91 -7.18 23.43
C ARG A 508 -29.39 -7.12 23.56
N ARG A 509 -28.70 -7.87 22.71
CA ARG A 509 -27.24 -7.95 22.62
C ARG A 509 -26.70 -6.85 21.71
N TYR A 510 -25.76 -6.07 22.21
CA TYR A 510 -25.10 -5.01 21.44
C TYR A 510 -23.67 -5.38 21.03
N GLU A 511 -23.10 -6.37 21.70
CA GLU A 511 -21.79 -6.93 21.42
C GLU A 511 -21.80 -7.63 20.06
N PRO A 512 -20.81 -7.35 19.20
CA PRO A 512 -20.63 -8.10 17.97
C PRO A 512 -20.34 -9.57 18.26
N VAL A 513 -20.54 -10.42 17.26
CA VAL A 513 -20.03 -11.80 17.30
C VAL A 513 -18.59 -11.78 16.86
N GLY A 514 -17.69 -12.28 17.70
CA GLY A 514 -16.25 -12.29 17.43
C GLY A 514 -15.90 -12.99 16.11
N THR A 515 -14.71 -12.70 15.58
CA THR A 515 -14.23 -13.39 14.39
C THR A 515 -13.92 -14.86 14.71
N PRO A 516 -14.14 -15.78 13.75
CA PRO A 516 -13.74 -17.17 13.91
C PRO A 516 -12.27 -17.33 14.28
N PHE A 517 -11.94 -18.27 15.16
CA PHE A 517 -10.54 -18.63 15.39
C PHE A 517 -10.02 -19.45 14.21
N VAL A 518 -8.85 -19.07 13.70
CA VAL A 518 -8.17 -19.78 12.60
C VAL A 518 -7.04 -20.63 13.19
N LEU A 519 -7.15 -21.93 13.02
CA LEU A 519 -6.19 -22.93 13.47
C LEU A 519 -5.38 -23.48 12.29
N GLN A 520 -4.14 -23.84 12.55
CA GLN A 520 -3.23 -24.41 11.57
C GLN A 520 -3.63 -25.86 11.21
N GLY A 521 -3.93 -26.12 9.93
CA GLY A 521 -4.35 -27.43 9.43
C GLY A 521 -3.27 -28.24 8.71
N ASN A 522 -2.12 -27.64 8.40
CA ASN A 522 -0.96 -28.28 7.78
C ASN A 522 0.34 -27.74 8.40
N ARG A 523 1.46 -28.40 8.16
CA ARG A 523 2.77 -27.82 8.49
C ARG A 523 3.03 -26.59 7.62
N MET A 524 3.33 -25.44 8.22
CA MET A 524 3.56 -24.19 7.47
C MET A 524 4.77 -24.32 6.52
N LYS A 525 4.59 -23.85 5.28
CA LYS A 525 5.66 -23.68 4.30
C LYS A 525 6.35 -22.32 4.48
N LEU A 526 7.50 -22.12 3.85
CA LEU A 526 8.15 -20.82 3.79
C LEU A 526 7.23 -19.77 3.15
N GLY A 527 7.05 -18.65 3.86
CA GLY A 527 6.16 -17.55 3.48
C GLY A 527 4.69 -17.81 3.78
N GLU A 528 4.34 -18.97 4.36
CA GLU A 528 2.98 -19.30 4.82
C GLU A 528 2.80 -18.88 6.30
N ASP A 529 1.60 -18.43 6.67
CA ASP A 529 1.23 -18.01 8.02
C ASP A 529 -0.25 -18.35 8.29
N ILE A 530 -0.75 -18.22 9.53
CA ILE A 530 -2.16 -18.50 9.90
C ILE A 530 -3.12 -17.78 8.96
N GLU A 531 -2.86 -16.50 8.66
CA GLU A 531 -3.65 -15.65 7.76
C GLU A 531 -3.04 -15.50 6.34
N ARG A 532 -2.06 -16.32 5.98
CA ARG A 532 -1.49 -16.37 4.62
C ARG A 532 -1.35 -17.81 4.14
N MET A 533 -2.27 -18.22 3.27
CA MET A 533 -2.31 -19.55 2.68
C MET A 533 -1.54 -19.56 1.36
N VAL A 534 -0.50 -20.41 1.27
CA VAL A 534 0.39 -20.47 0.11
C VAL A 534 0.39 -21.87 -0.48
N ILE A 535 0.17 -21.98 -1.79
CA ILE A 535 0.51 -23.17 -2.59
C ILE A 535 1.66 -22.84 -3.52
N LYS A 536 2.55 -23.81 -3.75
CA LYS A 536 3.77 -23.63 -4.56
C LYS A 536 3.73 -24.51 -5.79
N SER A 537 4.11 -23.96 -6.94
CA SER A 537 4.22 -24.67 -8.21
C SER A 537 5.37 -24.10 -9.05
N ASN A 538 5.60 -24.68 -10.24
CA ASN A 538 6.47 -24.08 -11.25
C ASN A 538 5.71 -23.85 -12.57
N TYR A 539 6.29 -23.11 -13.51
CA TYR A 539 5.65 -22.82 -14.80
C TYR A 539 5.17 -24.09 -15.52
N ASN A 540 5.99 -25.16 -15.48
CA ASN A 540 5.74 -26.46 -16.11
C ASN A 540 5.31 -27.59 -15.15
N VAL A 541 5.33 -27.36 -13.83
CA VAL A 541 4.97 -28.37 -12.82
C VAL A 541 3.74 -27.90 -12.04
N PRO A 542 2.62 -28.65 -12.01
CA PRO A 542 1.46 -28.29 -11.20
C PRO A 542 1.76 -28.42 -9.71
N ALA A 543 1.04 -27.68 -8.87
CA ALA A 543 1.21 -27.69 -7.42
C ALA A 543 1.14 -29.11 -6.82
N GLU A 544 0.25 -29.97 -7.35
CA GLU A 544 0.08 -31.36 -6.90
C GLU A 544 1.35 -32.23 -7.07
N LYS A 545 2.25 -31.89 -8.00
CA LYS A 545 3.49 -32.65 -8.28
C LYS A 545 4.75 -31.84 -7.98
N TYR A 546 4.62 -30.70 -7.31
CA TYR A 546 5.75 -29.84 -7.01
C TYR A 546 6.51 -30.41 -5.80
N ASP A 547 7.81 -30.69 -6.02
CA ASP A 547 8.73 -31.21 -5.01
C ASP A 547 9.78 -30.14 -4.71
N GLY A 548 9.51 -29.34 -3.68
CA GLY A 548 10.41 -28.29 -3.18
C GLY A 548 10.99 -28.64 -1.81
N ALA A 549 12.09 -27.98 -1.41
CA ALA A 549 12.80 -28.30 -0.16
C ALA A 549 11.95 -28.17 1.14
N ASP A 550 10.86 -27.40 1.10
CA ASP A 550 9.91 -27.23 2.22
C ASP A 550 8.50 -27.77 1.90
N VAL A 551 8.35 -28.48 0.77
CA VAL A 551 7.09 -29.06 0.31
C VAL A 551 7.15 -30.57 0.44
N THR A 552 6.19 -31.12 1.18
CA THR A 552 5.99 -32.55 1.45
C THR A 552 4.56 -32.92 1.07
N ASN A 553 4.27 -34.21 0.90
CA ASN A 553 2.91 -34.66 0.57
C ASN A 553 1.85 -34.20 1.60
N GLU A 554 2.24 -34.01 2.87
CA GLU A 554 1.33 -33.62 3.95
C GLU A 554 1.04 -32.10 4.00
N ASN A 555 1.92 -31.25 3.45
CA ASN A 555 1.76 -29.79 3.48
C ASN A 555 1.71 -29.11 2.10
N ARG A 556 1.70 -29.89 1.02
CA ARG A 556 1.61 -29.39 -0.36
C ARG A 556 0.36 -28.51 -0.57
N ASN A 557 -0.76 -28.91 0.03
CA ASN A 557 -1.95 -28.08 0.12
C ASN A 557 -1.87 -27.17 1.35
N SER A 558 -2.32 -25.93 1.22
CA SER A 558 -2.51 -25.05 2.39
C SER A 558 -3.91 -25.28 2.96
N VAL A 559 -3.99 -25.51 4.27
CA VAL A 559 -5.20 -25.88 5.00
C VAL A 559 -5.29 -25.09 6.30
N ARG A 560 -6.44 -24.46 6.55
CA ARG A 560 -6.77 -23.88 7.86
C ARG A 560 -8.08 -24.43 8.36
N ILE A 561 -8.24 -24.46 9.67
CA ILE A 561 -9.47 -24.92 10.33
C ILE A 561 -10.04 -23.75 11.11
N LEU A 562 -11.27 -23.38 10.79
CA LEU A 562 -12.01 -22.32 11.46
C LEU A 562 -12.97 -22.94 12.47
N VAL A 563 -12.93 -22.41 13.68
CA VAL A 563 -13.85 -22.76 14.78
C VAL A 563 -14.56 -21.50 15.28
N PRO A 564 -15.78 -21.64 15.86
CA PRO A 564 -16.55 -20.49 16.31
C PRO A 564 -15.80 -19.70 17.39
N PRO A 565 -16.03 -18.38 17.50
CA PRO A 565 -15.46 -17.57 18.58
C PRO A 565 -15.91 -18.10 19.96
N GLN A 566 -15.09 -17.85 20.98
CA GLN A 566 -15.40 -18.18 22.37
C GLN A 566 -16.37 -17.16 22.96
N ALA A 567 -17.26 -17.63 23.83
CA ALA A 567 -18.11 -16.79 24.66
C ALA A 567 -17.94 -17.11 26.15
N SER A 568 -18.25 -16.13 27.01
CA SER A 568 -18.30 -16.34 28.46
C SER A 568 -19.54 -17.17 28.85
N GLN A 569 -19.49 -17.78 30.04
CA GLN A 569 -20.66 -18.45 30.65
C GLN A 569 -21.85 -17.49 30.70
N GLN A 570 -21.63 -16.24 31.11
CA GLN A 570 -22.70 -15.23 31.21
C GLN A 570 -23.35 -14.93 29.84
N MET A 571 -22.56 -14.82 28.77
CA MET A 571 -23.09 -14.61 27.41
C MET A 571 -23.97 -15.79 26.97
N ALA A 572 -23.52 -17.02 27.21
CA ALA A 572 -24.32 -18.22 26.93
C ALA A 572 -25.61 -18.29 27.76
N GLU A 573 -25.56 -17.88 29.03
CA GLU A 573 -26.72 -17.82 29.92
C GLU A 573 -27.75 -16.78 29.45
N LEU A 574 -27.31 -15.57 29.07
CA LEU A 574 -28.19 -14.52 28.55
C LEU A 574 -28.88 -14.93 27.24
N HIS A 575 -28.25 -15.79 26.43
CA HIS A 575 -28.87 -16.44 25.26
C HIS A 575 -29.80 -17.62 25.61
N GLY A 576 -30.00 -17.93 26.89
CA GLY A 576 -30.91 -18.98 27.37
C GLY A 576 -30.37 -20.39 27.23
N LYS A 577 -29.07 -20.58 26.94
CA LYS A 577 -28.50 -21.92 26.72
C LYS A 577 -28.52 -22.82 27.96
N PHE A 578 -28.63 -22.23 29.14
CA PHE A 578 -28.65 -22.94 30.42
C PHE A 578 -30.02 -22.92 31.12
N ASP A 579 -31.10 -22.54 30.42
CA ASP A 579 -32.43 -22.37 31.03
C ASP A 579 -32.99 -23.64 31.70
N GLN A 580 -32.55 -24.82 31.24
CA GLN A 580 -32.89 -26.11 31.86
C GLN A 580 -32.33 -26.26 33.28
N ALA A 581 -31.16 -25.68 33.59
CA ALA A 581 -30.58 -25.73 34.95
C ALA A 581 -31.46 -24.98 35.96
N PHE A 582 -32.20 -23.96 35.50
CA PHE A 582 -33.04 -23.12 36.35
C PHE A 582 -34.48 -23.64 36.47
N ALA A 583 -34.81 -24.79 35.87
CA ALA A 583 -36.16 -25.35 35.87
C ALA A 583 -36.53 -26.13 37.15
N GLY A 584 -35.64 -26.17 38.15
CA GLY A 584 -35.86 -26.90 39.40
C GLY A 584 -35.43 -28.37 39.38
N ASP A 585 -34.76 -28.81 38.31
CA ASP A 585 -34.16 -30.14 38.19
C ASP A 585 -32.68 -30.09 38.61
N ALA A 586 -32.39 -30.61 39.80
CA ALA A 586 -31.05 -30.65 40.37
C ALA A 586 -30.05 -31.47 39.51
N GLU A 587 -30.54 -32.50 38.82
CA GLU A 587 -29.71 -33.38 38.00
C GLU A 587 -29.36 -32.72 36.65
N ALA A 588 -30.29 -31.95 36.07
CA ALA A 588 -30.01 -31.06 34.94
C ALA A 588 -29.04 -29.93 35.32
N ALA A 589 -29.23 -29.28 36.48
CA ALA A 589 -28.34 -28.23 36.96
C ALA A 589 -26.91 -28.75 37.17
N ARG A 590 -26.75 -29.92 37.81
CA ARG A 590 -25.45 -30.56 38.00
C ARG A 590 -24.75 -30.87 36.67
N ARG A 591 -25.47 -31.45 35.71
CA ARG A 591 -24.92 -31.75 34.37
C ARG A 591 -24.45 -30.48 33.65
N ILE A 592 -25.23 -29.40 33.69
CA ILE A 592 -24.86 -28.12 33.07
C ILE A 592 -23.63 -27.52 33.77
N TYR A 593 -23.56 -27.59 35.09
CA TYR A 593 -22.38 -27.15 35.85
C TYR A 593 -21.12 -27.93 35.47
N GLU A 594 -21.21 -29.27 35.38
CA GLU A 594 -20.10 -30.12 34.90
C GLU A 594 -19.66 -29.76 33.47
N ILE A 595 -20.62 -29.42 32.58
CA ILE A 595 -20.33 -28.94 31.22
C ILE A 595 -19.58 -27.59 31.23
N ILE A 596 -19.99 -26.65 32.08
CA ILE A 596 -19.35 -25.34 32.19
C ILE A 596 -17.90 -25.52 32.67
N CYS A 597 -17.70 -26.25 33.76
CA CYS A 597 -16.37 -26.46 34.36
C CYS A 597 -15.41 -27.24 33.44
N SER A 598 -15.93 -28.13 32.59
CA SER A 598 -15.10 -28.89 31.63
C SER A 598 -14.74 -28.10 30.37
N ARG A 599 -15.31 -26.91 30.15
CA ARG A 599 -15.17 -26.11 28.93
C ARG A 599 -14.59 -24.71 29.16
N GLU A 600 -13.44 -24.64 29.82
CA GLU A 600 -12.77 -23.36 30.15
C GLU A 600 -11.50 -23.06 29.33
N VAL A 601 -11.01 -23.99 28.50
CA VAL A 601 -9.72 -23.85 27.81
C VAL A 601 -9.91 -23.58 26.31
N PRO A 602 -9.46 -22.42 25.79
CA PRO A 602 -9.52 -22.14 24.36
C PRO A 602 -8.50 -23.01 23.58
N PRO A 603 -8.71 -23.24 22.27
CA PRO A 603 -7.78 -23.99 21.44
C PRO A 603 -6.43 -23.25 21.36
N GLY A 604 -5.33 -23.99 21.45
CA GLY A 604 -3.97 -23.41 21.44
C GLY A 604 -3.46 -22.97 22.81
N ALA A 605 -4.32 -22.80 23.82
CA ALA A 605 -3.86 -22.48 25.18
C ALA A 605 -3.24 -23.71 25.86
N GLY A 606 -1.96 -23.61 26.24
CA GLY A 606 -1.19 -24.71 26.83
C GLY A 606 -0.80 -25.81 25.83
N GLU A 607 -1.04 -25.59 24.53
CA GLU A 607 -0.66 -26.51 23.46
C GLU A 607 0.60 -25.99 22.73
N PRO A 608 1.45 -26.86 22.14
CA PRO A 608 2.63 -26.42 21.39
C PRO A 608 2.24 -25.49 20.23
N GLN A 609 3.03 -24.43 20.00
CA GLN A 609 2.76 -23.44 18.94
C GLN A 609 2.66 -24.07 17.53
N ASP A 610 3.36 -25.18 17.27
CA ASP A 610 3.37 -25.86 15.97
C ASP A 610 2.33 -26.99 15.85
N LYS A 611 1.32 -27.03 16.73
CA LYS A 611 0.32 -28.11 16.70
C LYS A 611 -0.52 -28.04 15.41
N ILE A 612 -0.52 -29.15 14.67
CA ILE A 612 -1.33 -29.32 13.46
C ILE A 612 -2.69 -29.92 13.86
N TYR A 613 -3.76 -29.24 13.49
CA TYR A 613 -5.12 -29.68 13.76
C TYR A 613 -5.72 -30.40 12.55
N SER A 614 -6.63 -31.34 12.81
CA SER A 614 -7.47 -31.98 11.79
C SER A 614 -8.93 -31.91 12.22
N ALA A 615 -9.82 -31.50 11.32
CA ALA A 615 -11.23 -31.25 11.63
C ALA A 615 -11.93 -32.47 12.24
N GLY A 616 -11.59 -33.69 11.80
CA GLY A 616 -12.19 -34.92 12.32
C GLY A 616 -11.74 -35.30 13.75
N SER A 617 -10.65 -34.70 14.24
CA SER A 617 -10.09 -34.96 15.58
C SER A 617 -10.26 -33.80 16.55
N LEU A 618 -10.77 -32.65 16.07
CA LEU A 618 -10.86 -31.43 16.85
C LEU A 618 -12.18 -31.39 17.62
N THR A 619 -12.09 -31.44 18.95
CA THR A 619 -13.23 -31.20 19.84
C THR A 619 -13.12 -29.82 20.45
N VAL A 620 -14.20 -29.03 20.37
CA VAL A 620 -14.28 -27.70 20.97
C VAL A 620 -14.41 -27.82 22.50
N LYS A 621 -13.34 -27.42 23.21
CA LYS A 621 -13.17 -27.50 24.68
C LYS A 621 -13.51 -26.19 25.41
N TYR A 622 -14.23 -25.29 24.76
CA TYR A 622 -14.70 -24.03 25.32
C TYR A 622 -16.18 -23.83 24.94
N LEU A 623 -16.84 -22.84 25.55
CA LEU A 623 -18.21 -22.46 25.17
C LEU A 623 -18.22 -21.63 23.88
N PRO A 624 -18.78 -22.13 22.77
CA PRO A 624 -18.89 -21.35 21.53
C PRO A 624 -19.87 -20.20 21.68
N ASP A 625 -19.67 -19.10 20.96
CA ASP A 625 -20.66 -18.01 20.93
C ASP A 625 -22.02 -18.50 20.40
N PRO A 626 -23.12 -18.41 21.19
CA PRO A 626 -24.45 -18.83 20.76
C PRO A 626 -24.98 -18.17 19.49
N ALA A 627 -24.52 -16.97 19.17
CA ALA A 627 -24.97 -16.23 17.99
C ALA A 627 -24.16 -16.57 16.73
N ALA A 628 -22.99 -17.22 16.86
CA ALA A 628 -22.15 -17.62 15.73
C ALA A 628 -22.71 -18.88 15.04
N ALA A 629 -23.39 -18.71 13.91
CA ALA A 629 -23.92 -19.81 13.12
C ALA A 629 -22.92 -20.39 12.09
N GLY A 630 -21.93 -19.60 11.67
CA GLY A 630 -21.05 -19.96 10.57
C GLY A 630 -20.00 -18.91 10.26
N VAL A 631 -19.39 -19.03 9.08
CA VAL A 631 -18.37 -18.13 8.54
C VAL A 631 -18.77 -17.62 7.17
N ALA A 632 -18.68 -16.30 6.99
CA ALA A 632 -18.82 -15.63 5.70
C ALA A 632 -17.41 -15.40 5.13
N PHE A 633 -17.25 -15.64 3.83
CA PHE A 633 -16.05 -15.28 3.06
C PHE A 633 -16.44 -14.32 1.94
N PHE A 634 -15.69 -13.23 1.76
CA PHE A 634 -15.91 -12.23 0.72
C PHE A 634 -14.61 -11.51 0.35
N LEU A 635 -14.56 -10.75 -0.74
CA LEU A 635 -13.33 -10.06 -1.17
C LEU A 635 -12.93 -8.94 -0.21
N ALA A 636 -11.62 -8.74 -0.03
CA ALA A 636 -11.07 -7.56 0.62
C ALA A 636 -10.97 -6.39 -0.38
N ASP A 637 -11.31 -5.18 0.08
CA ASP A 637 -11.29 -3.97 -0.73
C ASP A 637 -9.86 -3.40 -0.89
N GLY A 638 -9.64 -2.54 -1.90
CA GLY A 638 -8.40 -1.76 -2.04
C GLY A 638 -7.20 -2.51 -2.63
N CYS A 639 -7.40 -3.76 -3.05
CA CYS A 639 -6.35 -4.62 -3.60
C CYS A 639 -6.51 -4.84 -5.12
N GLU A 640 -7.11 -3.91 -5.85
CA GLU A 640 -7.44 -4.11 -7.28
C GLU A 640 -6.21 -4.18 -8.18
N ASN A 641 -5.08 -3.61 -7.75
CA ASN A 641 -3.86 -3.52 -8.56
C ASN A 641 -2.78 -4.53 -8.15
N THR A 642 -2.94 -5.18 -7.00
CA THR A 642 -1.94 -6.09 -6.41
C THR A 642 -2.45 -7.53 -6.30
N HIS A 643 -3.77 -7.73 -6.41
CA HIS A 643 -4.43 -9.01 -6.26
C HIS A 643 -5.51 -9.21 -7.34
N THR A 644 -5.95 -10.45 -7.48
CA THR A 644 -7.10 -10.84 -8.29
C THR A 644 -8.38 -10.70 -7.47
N GLN A 645 -9.29 -9.84 -7.95
CA GLN A 645 -10.55 -9.47 -7.29
C GLN A 645 -11.77 -10.17 -7.92
N SER A 646 -11.67 -11.48 -8.16
CA SER A 646 -12.79 -12.27 -8.67
C SER A 646 -13.10 -13.37 -7.67
N PHE A 647 -14.19 -13.23 -6.93
CA PHE A 647 -14.60 -14.25 -5.97
C PHE A 647 -16.09 -14.07 -5.64
N LYS A 648 -16.84 -15.17 -5.69
CA LYS A 648 -18.23 -15.18 -5.26
C LYS A 648 -18.27 -15.38 -3.74
N PRO A 649 -18.93 -14.48 -2.98
CA PRO A 649 -19.07 -14.63 -1.53
C PRO A 649 -19.65 -15.99 -1.14
N GLN A 650 -19.09 -16.59 -0.09
CA GLN A 650 -19.50 -17.91 0.42
C GLN A 650 -19.96 -17.79 1.86
N HIS A 651 -21.01 -18.54 2.21
CA HIS A 651 -21.54 -18.64 3.57
C HIS A 651 -21.55 -20.10 3.98
N VAL A 652 -20.82 -20.43 5.04
CA VAL A 652 -20.64 -21.80 5.51
C VAL A 652 -21.09 -21.88 6.96
N ARG A 653 -21.89 -22.89 7.32
CA ARG A 653 -22.37 -23.07 8.70
C ARG A 653 -21.53 -24.07 9.47
N TYR A 654 -21.37 -23.84 10.78
CA TYR A 654 -20.70 -24.79 11.68
C TYR A 654 -21.55 -26.04 11.96
N ILE A 655 -22.84 -26.01 11.65
CA ILE A 655 -23.76 -27.08 12.04
C ILE A 655 -24.72 -27.32 10.86
N PRO A 656 -24.73 -28.53 10.26
CA PRO A 656 -25.81 -28.93 9.38
C PRO A 656 -27.08 -29.18 10.22
N SER A 657 -28.25 -28.75 9.75
CA SER A 657 -29.54 -28.95 10.44
C SER A 657 -29.81 -30.44 10.73
N VAL A 658 -29.48 -30.94 11.93
CA VAL A 658 -29.63 -32.37 12.30
C VAL A 658 -30.12 -32.55 13.75
N LYS A 659 -30.86 -33.65 13.98
CA LYS A 659 -31.55 -34.09 15.20
C LYS A 659 -30.59 -34.27 16.39
N GLY A 660 -30.91 -33.58 17.49
CA GLY A 660 -30.24 -33.61 18.80
C GLY A 660 -30.88 -32.58 19.72
N SER A 661 -30.51 -32.51 21.00
CA SER A 661 -30.94 -31.41 21.87
C SER A 661 -30.27 -30.10 21.39
N ALA A 662 -30.97 -28.97 21.51
CA ALA A 662 -30.42 -27.67 21.08
C ALA A 662 -29.11 -27.28 21.80
N LEU A 663 -28.91 -27.83 23.01
CA LEU A 663 -27.71 -27.65 23.82
C LEU A 663 -26.53 -28.47 23.27
N ASP A 664 -26.73 -29.76 22.98
CA ASP A 664 -25.68 -30.64 22.44
C ASP A 664 -25.20 -30.21 21.06
N THR A 665 -26.14 -29.75 20.22
CA THR A 665 -25.86 -29.26 18.88
C THR A 665 -24.99 -27.99 18.90
N TRP A 666 -25.27 -27.06 19.82
CA TRP A 666 -24.47 -25.84 19.98
C TRP A 666 -23.08 -26.10 20.57
N LEU A 667 -22.98 -27.05 21.50
CA LEU A 667 -21.72 -27.37 22.20
C LEU A 667 -20.71 -28.16 21.34
N ASN A 668 -21.17 -28.78 20.25
CA ASN A 668 -20.32 -29.60 19.37
C ASN A 668 -20.41 -29.11 17.91
N PRO A 669 -19.93 -27.88 17.61
CA PRO A 669 -19.91 -27.35 16.25
C PRO A 669 -18.95 -28.16 15.38
N VAL A 670 -19.28 -28.35 14.10
CA VAL A 670 -18.41 -28.96 13.09
C VAL A 670 -17.40 -27.90 12.61
N PRO A 671 -16.09 -28.10 12.83
CA PRO A 671 -15.07 -27.18 12.35
C PRO A 671 -15.08 -27.05 10.82
N ILE A 672 -14.85 -25.84 10.31
CA ILE A 672 -14.81 -25.57 8.88
C ILE A 672 -13.35 -25.60 8.41
N THR A 673 -13.03 -26.51 7.50
CA THR A 673 -11.73 -26.56 6.85
C THR A 673 -11.75 -25.68 5.61
N ILE A 674 -10.81 -24.74 5.49
CA ILE A 674 -10.53 -24.07 4.23
C ILE A 674 -9.28 -24.68 3.61
N ARG A 675 -9.32 -24.92 2.30
CA ARG A 675 -8.22 -25.51 1.54
C ARG A 675 -7.92 -24.66 0.32
N LEU A 676 -6.65 -24.46 0.01
CA LEU A 676 -6.22 -23.80 -1.23
C LEU A 676 -5.62 -24.82 -2.19
N LEU A 677 -6.12 -24.85 -3.44
CA LEU A 677 -5.68 -25.72 -4.54
C LEU A 677 -5.43 -24.92 -5.83
N GLU A 678 -4.71 -25.54 -6.77
CA GLU A 678 -4.54 -25.02 -8.13
C GLU A 678 -5.82 -25.23 -8.95
N GLY A 679 -6.27 -24.20 -9.67
CA GLY A 679 -7.42 -24.27 -10.58
C GLY A 679 -7.88 -22.89 -11.04
N GLU A 680 -8.93 -22.81 -11.85
CA GLU A 680 -9.54 -21.52 -12.22
C GLU A 680 -10.11 -20.82 -10.99
N VAL A 681 -10.07 -19.48 -10.97
CA VAL A 681 -10.48 -18.68 -9.81
C VAL A 681 -11.93 -18.98 -9.42
N SER A 682 -12.10 -19.77 -8.36
CA SER A 682 -13.41 -20.27 -7.94
C SER A 682 -13.34 -20.81 -6.51
N SER A 683 -14.50 -21.17 -5.96
CA SER A 683 -14.59 -21.85 -4.68
C SER A 683 -15.72 -22.85 -4.66
N GLU A 684 -15.49 -23.97 -3.98
CA GLU A 684 -16.42 -25.09 -3.90
C GLU A 684 -16.59 -25.53 -2.45
N TRP A 685 -17.85 -25.60 -2.00
CA TRP A 685 -18.22 -26.12 -0.70
C TRP A 685 -18.63 -27.60 -0.83
N ASP A 686 -18.04 -28.48 -0.02
CA ASP A 686 -18.32 -29.92 -0.04
C ASP A 686 -19.69 -30.31 0.57
N GLY A 687 -20.45 -29.33 1.06
CA GLY A 687 -21.73 -29.55 1.73
C GLY A 687 -21.63 -29.95 3.21
N LYS A 688 -20.43 -30.18 3.72
CA LYS A 688 -20.18 -30.81 5.04
C LYS A 688 -19.26 -30.00 5.94
N SER A 689 -18.00 -29.82 5.53
CA SER A 689 -16.95 -29.28 6.39
C SER A 689 -15.81 -28.57 5.65
N THR A 690 -15.67 -28.73 4.33
CA THR A 690 -14.51 -28.21 3.57
C THR A 690 -14.93 -27.22 2.49
N LEU A 691 -14.40 -26.00 2.57
CA LEU A 691 -14.45 -24.99 1.52
C LEU A 691 -13.10 -24.96 0.79
N THR A 692 -13.11 -25.32 -0.48
CA THR A 692 -11.90 -25.32 -1.31
C THR A 692 -11.88 -24.06 -2.17
N PHE A 693 -10.78 -23.31 -2.09
CA PHE A 693 -10.46 -22.19 -2.97
C PHE A 693 -9.51 -22.67 -4.06
N TYR A 694 -9.79 -22.27 -5.30
CA TYR A 694 -8.95 -22.56 -6.46
C TYR A 694 -8.31 -21.27 -6.97
N LEU A 695 -6.99 -21.27 -7.14
CA LEU A 695 -6.24 -20.15 -7.72
C LEU A 695 -5.36 -20.60 -8.89
N PRO A 696 -5.36 -19.87 -10.02
CA PRO A 696 -4.45 -20.15 -11.12
C PRO A 696 -3.02 -19.83 -10.74
N LYS A 697 -2.06 -20.36 -11.50
CA LYS A 697 -0.64 -20.08 -11.30
C LYS A 697 -0.37 -18.57 -11.29
N GLY A 698 0.31 -18.11 -10.25
CA GLY A 698 0.73 -16.73 -10.10
C GLY A 698 -0.40 -15.79 -9.68
N HIS A 699 -1.57 -16.30 -9.28
CA HIS A 699 -2.64 -15.46 -8.76
C HIS A 699 -2.57 -15.35 -7.23
N ARG A 700 -2.95 -14.17 -6.73
CA ARG A 700 -3.21 -13.88 -5.32
C ARG A 700 -4.64 -13.39 -5.20
N ALA A 701 -5.31 -13.73 -4.11
CA ALA A 701 -6.59 -13.16 -3.73
C ALA A 701 -6.57 -12.85 -2.25
N ARG A 702 -7.08 -11.68 -1.85
CA ARG A 702 -7.24 -11.33 -0.45
C ARG A 702 -8.71 -11.37 -0.12
N ILE A 703 -9.07 -12.21 0.85
CA ILE A 703 -10.46 -12.39 1.26
C ILE A 703 -10.63 -12.00 2.73
N ARG A 704 -11.80 -11.47 3.05
CA ARG A 704 -12.27 -11.24 4.42
C ARG A 704 -13.09 -12.42 4.88
N TYR A 705 -12.94 -12.75 6.15
CA TYR A 705 -13.78 -13.73 6.84
C TYR A 705 -14.35 -13.16 8.13
N SER A 706 -15.61 -13.47 8.41
CA SER A 706 -16.34 -13.01 9.60
C SER A 706 -17.34 -14.06 10.06
N SER A 707 -17.81 -13.95 11.30
CA SER A 707 -18.86 -14.84 11.80
C SER A 707 -20.21 -14.46 11.22
N ILE A 708 -21.00 -15.45 10.82
CA ILE A 708 -22.40 -15.25 10.40
C ILE A 708 -23.30 -15.41 11.62
N TRP A 709 -24.23 -14.48 11.79
CA TRP A 709 -25.30 -14.64 12.76
C TRP A 709 -26.35 -15.64 12.28
N GLU A 710 -26.91 -16.40 13.21
CA GLU A 710 -28.16 -17.14 12.94
C GLU A 710 -29.27 -16.14 12.55
N THR A 711 -29.98 -16.39 11.45
CA THR A 711 -30.87 -15.41 10.83
C THR A 711 -31.99 -14.95 11.75
N GLU A 712 -32.66 -15.87 12.45
CA GLU A 712 -33.71 -15.51 13.41
C GLU A 712 -33.12 -14.81 14.65
N GLY A 713 -31.98 -15.29 15.12
CA GLY A 713 -31.23 -14.73 16.24
C GLY A 713 -30.75 -13.30 15.98
N LEU A 714 -30.35 -12.97 14.76
CA LEU A 714 -29.99 -11.61 14.37
C LEU A 714 -31.19 -10.65 14.51
N GLN A 715 -32.39 -11.09 14.12
CA GLN A 715 -33.59 -10.27 14.23
C GLN A 715 -34.07 -10.15 15.69
N LYS A 716 -34.00 -11.25 16.44
CA LYS A 716 -34.53 -11.35 17.80
C LYS A 716 -33.59 -10.76 18.85
N PHE A 717 -32.28 -10.99 18.73
CA PHE A 717 -31.32 -10.69 19.79
C PHE A 717 -30.46 -9.46 19.51
N SER A 718 -30.18 -9.10 18.25
CA SER A 718 -29.29 -7.96 17.96
C SER A 718 -29.95 -6.61 18.26
N GLY A 719 -29.34 -5.85 19.18
CA GLY A 719 -29.68 -4.47 19.49
C GLY A 719 -29.25 -3.51 18.37
N ILE A 720 -28.11 -3.78 17.73
CA ILE A 720 -27.60 -3.00 16.60
C ILE A 720 -28.56 -3.07 15.41
N ARG A 721 -28.99 -4.28 15.02
CA ARG A 721 -29.97 -4.42 13.93
C ARG A 721 -31.28 -3.71 14.25
N HIS A 722 -31.76 -3.85 15.49
CA HIS A 722 -32.99 -3.16 15.92
C HIS A 722 -32.85 -1.64 15.82
N HIS A 723 -31.73 -1.08 16.28
CA HIS A 723 -31.47 0.36 16.19
C HIS A 723 -31.43 0.84 14.73
N LEU A 724 -30.69 0.13 13.87
CA LEU A 724 -30.61 0.44 12.44
C LEU A 724 -31.96 0.28 11.72
N SER A 725 -32.85 -0.62 12.20
CA SER A 725 -34.16 -0.84 11.58
C SER A 725 -35.14 0.31 11.73
N ILE A 726 -34.85 1.26 12.63
CA ILE A 726 -35.66 2.47 12.84
C ILE A 726 -35.32 3.53 11.77
N GLU A 727 -34.12 3.44 11.17
CA GLU A 727 -33.64 4.40 10.18
C GLU A 727 -34.22 4.16 8.78
N LYS A 728 -34.43 5.24 8.02
CA LYS A 728 -35.05 5.19 6.69
C LYS A 728 -34.25 4.38 5.65
N GLU A 729 -32.95 4.22 5.84
CA GLU A 729 -32.03 3.58 4.89
C GLU A 729 -31.75 2.09 5.20
N PHE A 730 -32.45 1.52 6.20
CA PHE A 730 -32.18 0.16 6.70
C PHE A 730 -32.12 -0.92 5.62
N ASN A 731 -32.96 -0.84 4.59
CA ASN A 731 -33.02 -1.83 3.51
C ASN A 731 -31.67 -2.01 2.81
N THR A 732 -30.87 -0.94 2.67
CA THR A 732 -29.54 -1.00 2.04
C THR A 732 -28.50 -1.68 2.94
N VAL A 733 -28.65 -1.56 4.26
CA VAL A 733 -27.71 -2.08 5.26
C VAL A 733 -28.07 -3.51 5.68
N SER A 734 -29.36 -3.89 5.60
CA SER A 734 -29.86 -5.21 6.02
C SER A 734 -29.20 -6.36 5.25
N GLU A 735 -28.95 -6.19 3.95
CA GLU A 735 -28.25 -7.21 3.15
C GLU A 735 -26.81 -7.44 3.65
N HIS A 736 -26.10 -6.36 4.03
CA HIS A 736 -24.75 -6.45 4.58
C HIS A 736 -24.74 -7.08 5.98
N LEU A 737 -25.76 -6.80 6.80
CA LEU A 737 -25.93 -7.40 8.13
C LEU A 737 -26.15 -8.91 8.03
N GLU A 738 -27.09 -9.34 7.19
CA GLU A 738 -27.43 -10.76 7.00
C GLU A 738 -26.29 -11.54 6.33
N ALA A 739 -25.52 -10.88 5.45
CA ALA A 739 -24.34 -11.46 4.83
C ALA A 739 -23.10 -11.50 5.75
N GLY A 740 -23.19 -10.98 6.99
CA GLY A 740 -22.08 -10.94 7.96
C GLY A 740 -20.98 -9.92 7.62
N ARG A 741 -21.27 -8.91 6.79
CA ARG A 741 -20.29 -7.92 6.31
C ARG A 741 -20.27 -6.62 7.10
N HIS A 742 -21.23 -6.43 8.01
CA HIS A 742 -21.30 -5.23 8.81
C HIS A 742 -20.45 -5.36 10.08
N TRP A 743 -19.39 -4.57 10.17
CA TRP A 743 -18.36 -4.68 11.20
C TRP A 743 -18.87 -4.51 12.65
N MET A 744 -19.94 -3.73 12.88
CA MET A 744 -20.58 -3.58 14.21
C MET A 744 -21.31 -4.84 14.71
N VAL A 745 -21.61 -5.80 13.82
CA VAL A 745 -22.35 -7.04 14.15
C VAL A 745 -21.46 -8.26 13.99
N SER A 746 -20.64 -8.25 12.94
CA SER A 746 -19.72 -9.30 12.54
C SER A 746 -18.42 -8.66 12.03
N PRO A 747 -17.49 -8.25 12.91
CA PRO A 747 -16.17 -7.80 12.48
C PRO A 747 -15.50 -8.87 11.61
N SER A 748 -14.70 -8.43 10.65
CA SER A 748 -13.99 -9.31 9.72
C SER A 748 -12.49 -9.22 9.92
N ARG A 749 -11.79 -10.34 9.67
CA ARG A 749 -10.34 -10.41 9.50
C ARG A 749 -10.00 -10.78 8.07
N GLU A 750 -8.76 -10.59 7.67
CA GLU A 750 -8.31 -10.87 6.31
C GLU A 750 -7.42 -12.10 6.27
N ILE A 751 -7.56 -12.89 5.21
CA ILE A 751 -6.68 -14.01 4.89
C ILE A 751 -6.27 -13.90 3.43
N GLU A 752 -4.97 -14.06 3.19
CA GLU A 752 -4.38 -13.96 1.87
C GLU A 752 -4.19 -15.34 1.27
N LEU A 753 -4.70 -15.55 0.05
CA LEU A 753 -4.57 -16.77 -0.73
C LEU A 753 -3.54 -16.53 -1.84
N ILE A 754 -2.50 -17.35 -1.91
CA ILE A 754 -1.36 -17.15 -2.80
C ILE A 754 -1.02 -18.43 -3.55
N HIS A 755 -1.03 -18.35 -4.88
CA HIS A 755 -0.41 -19.36 -5.72
C HIS A 755 0.97 -18.88 -6.18
N ALA A 756 1.98 -19.21 -5.36
CA ALA A 756 3.37 -18.84 -5.61
C ALA A 756 3.98 -19.73 -6.70
N VAL A 757 4.49 -19.11 -7.77
CA VAL A 757 5.16 -19.82 -8.86
C VAL A 757 6.66 -19.57 -8.77
N GLN A 758 7.45 -20.63 -8.82
CA GLN A 758 8.91 -20.53 -8.71
C GLN A 758 9.52 -19.66 -9.82
N GLN A 759 9.08 -19.85 -11.06
CA GLN A 759 9.51 -19.07 -12.23
C GLN A 759 8.31 -18.40 -12.93
N PRO A 760 8.51 -17.27 -13.63
CA PRO A 760 7.46 -16.64 -14.42
C PRO A 760 6.77 -17.62 -15.40
N LEU A 761 5.46 -17.50 -15.53
CA LEU A 761 4.63 -18.42 -16.32
C LEU A 761 4.94 -18.33 -17.83
N ALA A 762 5.23 -17.12 -18.30
CA ALA A 762 5.68 -16.84 -19.67
C ALA A 762 7.14 -16.36 -19.67
N GLU A 763 7.89 -16.70 -20.73
CA GLU A 763 9.18 -16.06 -21.00
C GLU A 763 8.95 -14.60 -21.39
N PRO A 764 9.84 -13.68 -20.97
CA PRO A 764 9.77 -12.30 -21.43
C PRO A 764 10.12 -12.25 -22.93
N GLU A 765 9.32 -11.55 -23.71
CA GLU A 765 9.53 -11.38 -25.15
C GLU A 765 9.77 -9.89 -25.46
N LEU A 766 10.94 -9.57 -26.02
CA LEU A 766 11.23 -8.23 -26.54
C LEU A 766 10.59 -8.05 -27.92
N GLN A 767 9.87 -6.95 -28.10
CA GLN A 767 9.24 -6.54 -29.35
C GLN A 767 9.57 -5.06 -29.61
N GLU A 768 9.65 -4.68 -30.89
CA GLU A 768 9.89 -3.28 -31.30
C GLU A 768 11.11 -2.64 -30.63
N THR A 769 12.26 -3.31 -30.71
CA THR A 769 13.51 -2.80 -30.13
C THR A 769 14.19 -1.80 -31.05
N ALA A 770 14.46 -0.61 -30.51
CA ALA A 770 15.18 0.44 -31.21
C ALA A 770 16.07 1.21 -30.22
N ALA A 771 17.14 1.79 -30.74
CA ALA A 771 18.04 2.65 -30.00
C ALA A 771 17.83 4.12 -30.39
N GLU A 772 17.90 5.04 -29.43
CA GLU A 772 17.91 6.48 -29.68
C GLU A 772 19.04 7.20 -28.91
N ARG A 773 19.83 7.94 -29.68
CA ARG A 773 21.00 8.69 -29.22
C ARG A 773 21.03 10.11 -29.79
N GLY A 774 21.57 11.08 -29.05
CA GLY A 774 21.88 12.42 -29.53
C GLY A 774 23.35 12.58 -29.93
N TYR A 775 23.70 13.68 -30.59
CA TYR A 775 25.09 13.97 -30.96
C TYR A 775 25.96 14.18 -29.72
N GLY A 776 27.11 13.51 -29.68
CA GLY A 776 28.05 13.56 -28.56
C GLY A 776 27.63 12.79 -27.30
N ASP A 777 26.42 12.22 -27.26
CA ASP A 777 25.95 11.47 -26.11
C ASP A 777 26.76 10.19 -25.93
N THR A 778 27.26 9.94 -24.72
CA THR A 778 27.80 8.63 -24.34
C THR A 778 26.70 7.63 -23.93
N PRO A 779 25.63 8.00 -23.19
CA PRO A 779 24.53 7.07 -22.94
C PRO A 779 23.59 6.93 -24.15
N GLU A 780 22.80 5.87 -24.12
CA GLU A 780 21.82 5.48 -25.14
C GLU A 780 20.46 5.17 -24.49
N TRP A 781 19.36 5.56 -25.13
CA TRP A 781 18.01 5.31 -24.66
C TRP A 781 17.30 4.21 -25.45
N ILE A 782 17.24 3.01 -24.86
CA ILE A 782 16.64 1.86 -25.54
C ILE A 782 15.12 1.95 -25.44
N LYS A 783 14.48 1.86 -26.61
CA LYS A 783 13.04 1.73 -26.76
C LYS A 783 12.70 0.27 -27.01
N MET A 784 11.81 -0.29 -26.20
CA MET A 784 11.35 -1.65 -26.36
C MET A 784 9.96 -1.86 -25.77
N LYS A 785 9.25 -2.86 -26.30
CA LYS A 785 8.06 -3.44 -25.69
C LYS A 785 8.43 -4.79 -25.11
N ILE A 786 8.12 -5.00 -23.83
CA ILE A 786 8.37 -6.26 -23.14
C ILE A 786 7.03 -6.91 -22.87
N LYS A 787 6.77 -8.06 -23.51
CA LYS A 787 5.59 -8.87 -23.23
C LYS A 787 5.91 -9.89 -22.14
N VAL A 788 5.07 -9.96 -21.12
CA VAL A 788 5.27 -10.76 -19.90
C VAL A 788 3.94 -11.27 -19.35
N HIS A 789 3.98 -12.18 -18.38
CA HIS A 789 2.82 -12.54 -17.57
C HIS A 789 2.86 -11.79 -16.23
N GLY A 790 2.16 -10.65 -16.13
CA GLY A 790 2.26 -9.72 -15.00
C GLY A 790 1.99 -10.31 -13.62
N GLN A 791 1.04 -11.24 -13.52
CA GLN A 791 0.68 -11.83 -12.22
C GLN A 791 1.82 -12.71 -11.64
N SER A 792 2.68 -13.28 -12.50
CA SER A 792 3.80 -14.13 -12.07
C SER A 792 5.17 -13.46 -12.17
N THR A 793 5.29 -12.33 -12.88
CA THR A 793 6.54 -11.60 -13.08
C THR A 793 6.60 -10.39 -12.17
N GLY A 794 7.65 -10.26 -11.37
CA GLY A 794 7.86 -9.10 -10.49
C GLY A 794 8.66 -7.99 -11.18
N LYS A 795 9.75 -8.39 -11.83
CA LYS A 795 10.64 -7.50 -12.57
C LYS A 795 11.25 -8.21 -13.77
N VAL A 796 11.74 -7.45 -14.74
CA VAL A 796 12.56 -7.92 -15.86
C VAL A 796 13.89 -7.19 -15.83
N ASP A 797 14.96 -7.94 -15.62
CA ASP A 797 16.33 -7.45 -15.79
C ASP A 797 16.70 -7.60 -17.28
N VAL A 798 17.46 -6.66 -17.86
CA VAL A 798 17.89 -6.74 -19.26
C VAL A 798 19.40 -6.85 -19.30
N GLU A 799 19.91 -8.01 -19.71
CA GLU A 799 21.33 -8.26 -19.90
C GLU A 799 21.73 -7.76 -21.29
N ALA A 800 22.72 -6.86 -21.36
CA ALA A 800 23.30 -6.37 -22.58
C ALA A 800 24.65 -7.05 -22.82
N LYS A 801 24.90 -7.58 -24.02
CA LYS A 801 26.20 -8.13 -24.43
C LYS A 801 26.61 -7.58 -25.78
N TRP A 802 27.88 -7.23 -25.94
CA TRP A 802 28.42 -6.75 -27.21
C TRP A 802 29.90 -7.10 -27.35
N GLU A 803 30.40 -6.99 -28.58
CA GLU A 803 31.82 -7.13 -28.89
C GLU A 803 32.36 -5.79 -29.37
N ASP A 804 33.54 -5.40 -28.86
CA ASP A 804 34.27 -4.22 -29.32
C ASP A 804 35.71 -4.62 -29.69
N TRP A 805 36.31 -3.86 -30.61
CA TRP A 805 37.73 -3.96 -30.91
C TRP A 805 38.53 -3.23 -29.84
N ASP A 806 39.48 -3.93 -29.22
CA ASP A 806 40.53 -3.35 -28.40
C ASP A 806 41.81 -3.24 -29.24
N ASP A 807 42.09 -2.03 -29.72
CA ASP A 807 43.25 -1.70 -30.54
C ASP A 807 44.27 -0.83 -29.79
N ASP A 808 44.56 -1.14 -28.52
CA ASP A 808 45.63 -0.46 -27.78
C ASP A 808 47.00 -0.65 -28.48
N PRO A 809 47.70 0.43 -28.89
CA PRO A 809 49.03 0.35 -29.49
C PRO A 809 50.09 -0.32 -28.59
N LEU A 810 49.86 -0.38 -27.27
CA LEU A 810 50.74 -1.10 -26.33
C LEU A 810 50.60 -2.63 -26.45
N LYS A 811 49.49 -3.13 -26.98
CA LYS A 811 49.28 -4.58 -27.24
C LYS A 811 49.89 -4.99 -28.58
N PRO A 812 50.36 -6.24 -28.74
CA PRO A 812 51.01 -6.68 -29.98
C PRO A 812 50.06 -6.84 -31.17
N LEU A 813 48.78 -7.15 -30.93
CA LEU A 813 47.74 -7.36 -31.96
C LEU A 813 46.41 -6.76 -31.46
N PRO A 814 45.57 -6.22 -32.37
CA PRO A 814 44.19 -5.87 -32.04
C PRO A 814 43.36 -7.13 -31.78
N GLU A 815 42.51 -7.10 -30.75
CA GLU A 815 41.66 -8.22 -30.37
C GLU A 815 40.21 -7.79 -30.17
N LYS A 816 39.26 -8.70 -30.43
CA LYS A 816 37.85 -8.48 -30.08
C LYS A 816 37.63 -8.86 -28.62
N THR A 817 37.07 -7.96 -27.85
CA THR A 817 36.71 -8.19 -26.45
C THR A 817 35.19 -8.21 -26.30
N THR A 818 34.67 -9.21 -25.61
CA THR A 818 33.24 -9.28 -25.25
C THR A 818 33.02 -8.54 -23.94
N SER A 819 32.12 -7.56 -23.97
CA SER A 819 31.68 -6.79 -22.82
C SER A 819 30.20 -7.08 -22.53
N GLY A 820 29.78 -6.86 -21.29
CA GLY A 820 28.38 -6.97 -20.93
C GLY A 820 28.03 -6.16 -19.68
N GLU A 821 26.78 -5.74 -19.63
CA GLU A 821 26.23 -4.92 -18.56
C GLU A 821 24.81 -5.40 -18.23
N MET A 822 24.42 -5.32 -16.95
CA MET A 822 23.03 -5.52 -16.55
C MET A 822 22.38 -4.16 -16.39
N LEU A 823 21.32 -3.90 -17.15
CA LEU A 823 20.59 -2.64 -17.10
C LEU A 823 19.65 -2.59 -15.90
N ASP A 824 19.14 -1.39 -15.60
CA ASP A 824 18.20 -1.19 -14.51
C ASP A 824 16.95 -2.08 -14.64
N PRO A 825 16.48 -2.68 -13.53
CA PRO A 825 15.35 -3.60 -13.57
C PRO A 825 14.05 -2.88 -13.92
N VAL A 826 13.35 -3.39 -14.94
CA VAL A 826 12.00 -2.92 -15.29
C VAL A 826 10.98 -3.57 -14.36
N GLN A 827 10.34 -2.76 -13.50
CA GLN A 827 9.28 -3.24 -12.61
C GLN A 827 8.00 -3.56 -13.38
N ILE A 828 7.40 -4.72 -13.07
CA ILE A 828 6.19 -5.21 -13.74
C ILE A 828 5.00 -5.09 -12.79
N GLY A 829 3.96 -4.38 -13.21
CA GLY A 829 2.69 -4.34 -12.49
C GLY A 829 1.96 -5.69 -12.54
N TYR A 830 1.16 -6.00 -11.52
CA TYR A 830 0.49 -7.29 -11.42
C TYR A 830 -0.46 -7.59 -12.59
N LYS A 831 -1.06 -6.55 -13.18
CA LYS A 831 -1.96 -6.65 -14.35
C LYS A 831 -1.25 -6.41 -15.69
N ASP A 832 0.05 -6.11 -15.70
CA ASP A 832 0.78 -5.79 -16.94
C ASP A 832 0.94 -7.06 -17.80
N GLN A 833 0.43 -7.03 -19.03
CA GLN A 833 0.69 -8.08 -20.03
C GLN A 833 1.75 -7.64 -21.05
N VAL A 834 1.85 -6.33 -21.25
CA VAL A 834 2.83 -5.67 -22.10
C VAL A 834 3.29 -4.42 -21.37
N LYS A 835 4.60 -4.26 -21.20
CA LYS A 835 5.22 -3.06 -20.63
C LYS A 835 5.97 -2.32 -21.73
N TYR A 836 5.70 -1.02 -21.83
CA TYR A 836 6.40 -0.13 -22.75
C TYR A 836 7.55 0.53 -21.99
N VAL A 837 8.75 0.46 -22.55
CA VAL A 837 9.96 1.00 -21.94
C VAL A 837 10.60 1.93 -22.96
N GLY A 838 10.66 3.23 -22.63
CA GLY A 838 11.16 4.28 -23.51
C GLY A 838 10.14 4.79 -24.54
N TYR A 839 9.61 5.98 -24.32
CA TYR A 839 8.88 6.75 -25.33
C TYR A 839 9.25 8.23 -25.26
N THR A 840 9.57 8.81 -26.40
CA THR A 840 9.66 10.26 -26.62
C THR A 840 8.89 10.60 -27.90
N PRO A 841 8.16 11.73 -27.95
CA PRO A 841 7.45 12.17 -29.15
C PRO A 841 8.43 12.33 -30.34
N PRO A 842 7.98 12.21 -31.59
CA PRO A 842 8.86 12.29 -32.74
C PRO A 842 9.63 13.63 -32.79
N LYS A 843 10.96 13.55 -32.94
CA LYS A 843 11.88 14.67 -33.23
C LYS A 843 11.70 15.23 -34.66
N SER A 844 10.48 15.46 -35.11
CA SER A 844 10.25 16.28 -36.29
C SER A 844 10.18 17.75 -35.85
N THR A 845 11.16 18.54 -36.27
CA THR A 845 11.12 20.01 -36.17
C THR A 845 10.03 20.64 -37.06
N ASP A 846 9.32 19.85 -37.87
CA ASP A 846 8.15 20.30 -38.65
C ASP A 846 6.82 20.15 -37.90
N PHE A 847 6.84 19.76 -36.62
CA PHE A 847 5.78 20.20 -35.71
C PHE A 847 6.11 21.61 -35.22
N THR A 848 5.85 22.61 -36.07
CA THR A 848 5.33 23.85 -35.51
C THR A 848 4.09 23.46 -34.71
N VAL A 849 4.18 23.55 -33.39
CA VAL A 849 3.05 24.06 -32.64
C VAL A 849 2.79 25.41 -33.29
N ILE A 850 1.90 25.43 -34.29
CA ILE A 850 1.09 26.60 -34.50
C ILE A 850 0.42 26.71 -33.14
N ASN A 851 0.93 27.61 -32.31
CA ASN A 851 0.06 28.27 -31.37
C ASN A 851 -0.97 28.89 -32.29
N VAL A 852 -2.03 28.13 -32.59
CA VAL A 852 -3.30 28.74 -32.89
C VAL A 852 -3.67 29.29 -31.52
N THR A 853 -3.10 30.46 -31.21
CA THR A 853 -3.82 31.45 -30.45
C THR A 853 -5.22 31.39 -31.06
N PRO A 854 -6.27 31.04 -30.28
CA PRO A 854 -7.63 31.19 -30.81
C PRO A 854 -7.65 32.58 -31.44
N PRO A 855 -8.17 32.74 -32.67
CA PRO A 855 -8.00 33.97 -33.41
C PRO A 855 -8.26 35.12 -32.46
N ALA A 856 -7.20 35.90 -32.18
CA ALA A 856 -7.37 37.14 -31.46
C ALA A 856 -8.28 37.93 -32.36
N MET A 857 -9.57 37.98 -32.00
CA MET A 857 -10.48 38.94 -32.58
C MET A 857 -9.76 40.26 -32.47
N GLN A 858 -9.44 40.83 -33.62
CA GLN A 858 -9.01 42.20 -33.71
C GLN A 858 -10.02 43.01 -32.91
N ALA A 859 -9.56 43.64 -31.84
CA ALA A 859 -10.26 44.74 -31.23
C ALA A 859 -10.23 45.90 -32.24
N THR A 860 -11.08 45.80 -33.25
CA THR A 860 -11.45 46.93 -34.10
C THR A 860 -12.62 47.60 -33.43
N GLN A 861 -12.45 48.89 -33.13
CA GLN A 861 -13.45 49.76 -32.53
C GLN A 861 -14.84 49.57 -33.15
N VAL A 862 -15.85 49.30 -32.31
CA VAL A 862 -17.23 49.70 -32.59
C VAL A 862 -17.82 50.30 -31.32
N MET A 863 -17.90 51.62 -31.30
CA MET A 863 -18.89 52.30 -30.49
C MET A 863 -20.29 52.01 -31.05
N THR A 864 -21.25 51.87 -30.12
CA THR A 864 -22.69 52.24 -30.19
C THR A 864 -23.74 51.12 -30.04
N ARG A 865 -24.45 51.23 -28.89
CA ARG A 865 -25.90 51.16 -28.62
C ARG A 865 -26.75 49.91 -28.94
N SER A 866 -27.50 49.52 -27.87
CA SER A 866 -28.88 48.97 -27.81
C SER A 866 -29.14 47.63 -28.53
N GLY A 867 -29.92 46.66 -28.05
CA GLY A 867 -30.85 46.50 -26.94
C GLY A 867 -31.72 45.26 -27.24
N ALA A 868 -32.56 44.88 -26.29
CA ALA A 868 -33.71 43.96 -26.39
C ALA A 868 -33.51 42.43 -26.26
N ALA A 869 -34.20 41.94 -25.23
CA ALA A 869 -34.62 40.59 -24.84
C ALA A 869 -35.10 39.63 -25.96
N ALA A 870 -34.95 38.31 -25.72
CA ALA A 870 -36.06 37.35 -25.71
C ALA A 870 -35.65 35.89 -25.38
N LYS A 871 -36.25 35.38 -24.29
CA LYS A 871 -36.92 34.07 -24.06
C LYS A 871 -36.26 32.71 -24.40
N MET A 872 -36.38 31.83 -23.39
CA MET A 872 -36.22 30.36 -23.34
C MET A 872 -37.11 29.61 -24.36
N PRO A 873 -36.96 28.27 -24.56
CA PRO A 873 -37.57 27.31 -23.63
C PRO A 873 -36.79 26.01 -23.34
N VAL A 874 -37.24 25.39 -22.24
CA VAL A 874 -37.00 24.07 -21.67
C VAL A 874 -37.49 22.94 -22.60
N MET A 875 -36.83 21.76 -22.55
CA MET A 875 -37.51 20.48 -22.78
C MET A 875 -36.88 19.35 -21.95
N GLU A 876 -37.72 18.69 -21.14
CA GLU A 876 -37.44 17.56 -20.24
C GLU A 876 -37.37 16.19 -20.94
N ARG A 877 -36.97 15.17 -20.15
CA ARG A 877 -37.19 13.69 -20.21
C ARG A 877 -36.06 12.88 -20.87
N LYS A 878 -35.64 11.71 -20.36
CA LYS A 878 -36.22 10.74 -19.41
C LYS A 878 -35.13 9.76 -18.93
N GLU A 879 -35.22 9.27 -17.70
CA GLU A 879 -34.51 8.08 -17.21
C GLU A 879 -35.07 6.79 -17.83
N THR A 880 -34.18 5.83 -18.16
CA THR A 880 -34.46 4.38 -18.14
C THR A 880 -33.17 3.59 -17.92
N ALA A 881 -33.29 2.51 -17.14
CA ALA A 881 -32.23 1.70 -16.57
C ALA A 881 -31.75 0.51 -17.44
N ALA A 882 -30.56 0.03 -17.07
CA ALA A 882 -30.05 -1.36 -17.04
C ALA A 882 -29.50 -2.08 -18.30
N ALA A 883 -28.25 -2.54 -18.10
CA ALA A 883 -27.65 -3.84 -18.42
C ALA A 883 -27.15 -4.20 -19.85
N ASN A 884 -25.80 -4.21 -19.92
CA ASN A 884 -24.91 -5.24 -20.46
C ASN A 884 -24.74 -5.51 -21.97
N THR A 885 -23.44 -5.43 -22.32
CA THR A 885 -22.64 -6.22 -23.27
C THR A 885 -22.55 -5.82 -24.74
N ARG A 886 -21.29 -5.43 -25.06
CA ARG A 886 -20.45 -5.89 -26.18
C ARG A 886 -20.57 -5.18 -27.55
N THR A 887 -19.48 -4.47 -27.81
CA THR A 887 -18.67 -4.44 -29.05
C THR A 887 -18.88 -3.24 -29.98
N VAL A 888 -17.72 -2.79 -30.48
CA VAL A 888 -17.47 -2.04 -31.74
C VAL A 888 -17.18 -0.54 -31.57
N SER A 889 -15.87 -0.26 -31.67
CA SER A 889 -15.21 0.89 -32.31
C SER A 889 -15.76 2.31 -32.09
N LEU A 890 -14.92 3.21 -31.61
CA LEU A 890 -14.47 4.35 -32.42
C LEU A 890 -13.34 5.13 -31.74
N ILE A 891 -12.31 5.33 -32.55
CA ILE A 891 -11.23 6.29 -32.40
C ILE A 891 -11.81 7.69 -32.11
N GLY A 892 -11.13 8.44 -31.24
CA GLY A 892 -11.09 9.90 -31.31
C GLY A 892 -11.67 10.66 -30.12
N ARG A 893 -10.81 10.96 -29.13
CA ARG A 893 -10.63 12.30 -28.54
C ARG A 893 -9.44 12.26 -27.58
N PHE A 894 -8.25 12.45 -28.16
CA PHE A 894 -7.06 12.81 -27.39
C PHE A 894 -7.32 14.16 -26.71
N THR A 895 -7.46 14.14 -25.38
CA THR A 895 -7.14 15.27 -24.52
C THR A 895 -5.65 15.59 -24.67
N PRO A 896 -5.24 16.88 -24.60
CA PRO A 896 -3.86 17.26 -24.85
C PRO A 896 -2.93 16.58 -23.85
N ALA A 897 -1.87 15.97 -24.37
CA ALA A 897 -0.94 15.14 -23.64
C ALA A 897 -0.22 15.92 -22.55
N PHE A 898 -0.51 15.63 -21.28
CA PHE A 898 0.50 15.70 -20.24
C PHE A 898 1.50 14.58 -20.53
N VAL A 899 2.59 14.92 -21.22
CA VAL A 899 3.73 14.00 -21.40
C VAL A 899 4.54 14.03 -20.11
N ILE A 900 4.23 13.11 -19.20
CA ILE A 900 5.18 12.71 -18.15
C ILE A 900 6.37 12.11 -18.91
N LYS A 901 7.58 12.64 -18.71
CA LYS A 901 8.81 12.10 -19.30
C LYS A 901 8.96 10.65 -18.82
N SER A 902 8.58 9.66 -19.63
CA SER A 902 9.05 8.30 -19.41
C SER A 902 10.49 8.24 -19.88
N TRP A 903 11.43 8.26 -18.93
CA TRP A 903 12.82 7.94 -19.22
C TRP A 903 12.84 6.48 -19.70
N GLY A 904 13.44 6.23 -20.87
CA GLY A 904 13.59 4.87 -21.39
C GLY A 904 14.54 4.03 -20.56
N LEU A 905 14.81 2.79 -20.98
CA LEU A 905 15.87 2.02 -20.35
C LEU A 905 17.20 2.60 -20.83
N MET A 906 17.92 3.29 -19.95
CA MET A 906 19.19 3.92 -20.29
C MET A 906 20.30 2.87 -20.22
N HIS A 907 21.15 2.82 -21.24
CA HIS A 907 22.39 2.05 -21.24
C HIS A 907 23.56 3.04 -21.27
N ASN A 908 24.38 3.01 -20.22
CA ASN A 908 25.47 3.96 -20.04
C ASN A 908 26.76 3.43 -20.66
N PHE A 909 27.09 3.88 -21.87
CA PHE A 909 28.43 3.69 -22.39
C PHE A 909 29.38 4.79 -21.89
N SER A 910 30.66 4.45 -21.81
CA SER A 910 31.75 5.40 -21.51
C SER A 910 32.30 6.12 -22.75
N ASP A 911 31.76 5.83 -23.94
CA ASP A 911 32.24 6.32 -25.22
C ASP A 911 31.09 6.64 -26.19
N THR A 912 31.44 7.17 -27.36
CA THR A 912 30.49 7.57 -28.43
C THR A 912 30.44 6.59 -29.61
N ARG A 913 30.96 5.36 -29.45
CA ARG A 913 31.20 4.41 -30.54
C ARG A 913 29.91 3.74 -31.04
N HIS A 914 29.96 3.26 -32.28
CA HIS A 914 29.00 2.35 -32.87
C HIS A 914 29.28 0.89 -32.44
N ARG A 915 28.22 0.14 -32.15
CA ARG A 915 28.29 -1.29 -31.80
C ARG A 915 26.94 -1.97 -31.99
N TYR A 916 26.98 -3.27 -32.20
CA TYR A 916 25.79 -4.12 -32.08
C TYR A 916 25.70 -4.68 -30.67
N VAL A 917 24.55 -4.49 -30.02
CA VAL A 917 24.31 -4.99 -28.67
C VAL A 917 23.17 -6.00 -28.70
N ASP A 918 23.42 -7.19 -28.15
CA ASP A 918 22.43 -8.22 -27.92
C ASP A 918 21.79 -7.99 -26.54
N TYR A 919 20.55 -7.53 -26.52
CA TYR A 919 19.76 -7.36 -25.30
C TYR A 919 18.92 -8.61 -25.02
N LYS A 920 19.12 -9.22 -23.86
CA LYS A 920 18.44 -10.43 -23.42
C LYS A 920 17.61 -10.15 -22.17
N PRO A 921 16.27 -10.28 -22.24
CA PRO A 921 15.42 -10.06 -21.07
C PRO A 921 15.45 -11.27 -20.14
N VAL A 922 15.54 -11.03 -18.83
CA VAL A 922 15.51 -12.04 -17.77
C VAL A 922 14.41 -11.67 -16.78
N ALA A 923 13.29 -12.39 -16.84
CA ALA A 923 12.16 -12.16 -15.96
C ALA A 923 12.38 -12.87 -14.62
N SER A 924 12.18 -12.16 -13.52
CA SER A 924 12.22 -12.69 -12.15
C SER A 924 10.81 -12.96 -11.63
N SER A 925 10.61 -14.09 -10.92
CA SER A 925 9.32 -14.38 -10.29
C SER A 925 8.94 -13.32 -9.25
N ARG A 926 7.67 -12.92 -9.26
CA ARG A 926 7.04 -12.06 -8.23
C ARG A 926 7.05 -12.71 -6.85
N TYR A 927 7.15 -14.04 -6.80
CA TYR A 927 7.03 -14.84 -5.59
C TYR A 927 8.38 -15.28 -5.02
N SER A 928 9.46 -14.59 -5.40
CA SER A 928 10.82 -14.99 -5.06
C SER A 928 11.04 -15.20 -3.55
N GLU A 929 10.37 -14.41 -2.70
CA GLU A 929 10.40 -14.47 -1.25
C GLU A 929 9.85 -15.80 -0.69
N TYR A 930 8.93 -16.46 -1.39
CA TYR A 930 8.37 -17.75 -0.99
C TYR A 930 9.32 -18.93 -1.28
N PHE A 931 10.44 -18.69 -1.97
CA PHE A 931 11.42 -19.72 -2.34
C PHE A 931 12.84 -19.46 -1.79
N ARG A 932 13.03 -18.39 -1.01
CA ARG A 932 14.33 -17.99 -0.43
C ARG A 932 14.40 -18.24 1.08
N LYS A 933 15.44 -18.92 1.53
CA LYS A 933 15.72 -19.12 2.96
C LYS A 933 16.70 -18.06 3.45
N LYS A 934 16.60 -17.65 4.71
CA LYS A 934 17.63 -16.82 5.34
C LYS A 934 18.89 -17.67 5.57
N ASP A 935 20.04 -17.17 5.15
CA ASP A 935 21.34 -17.75 5.47
C ASP A 935 21.73 -17.46 6.93
N ALA A 936 22.89 -17.97 7.37
CA ALA A 936 23.41 -17.74 8.73
C ALA A 936 23.62 -16.26 9.07
N ASN A 937 23.72 -15.40 8.05
CA ASN A 937 23.90 -13.95 8.17
C ASN A 937 22.56 -13.18 8.05
N GLY A 938 21.44 -13.89 7.91
CA GLY A 938 20.09 -13.30 7.78
C GLY A 938 19.70 -12.88 6.36
N ASN A 939 20.54 -13.09 5.34
CA ASN A 939 20.26 -12.73 3.96
C ASN A 939 19.40 -13.79 3.26
N LEU A 940 18.40 -13.36 2.49
CA LEU A 940 17.51 -14.26 1.74
C LEU A 940 18.21 -14.82 0.49
N GLN A 941 18.66 -16.08 0.56
CA GLN A 941 19.26 -16.81 -0.55
C GLN A 941 18.27 -17.84 -1.13
N PRO A 942 18.22 -18.05 -2.46
CA PRO A 942 17.50 -19.18 -3.05
C PRO A 942 18.03 -20.50 -2.47
N SER A 943 17.15 -21.47 -2.26
CA SER A 943 17.62 -22.82 -1.89
C SER A 943 18.45 -23.41 -3.06
N GLU A 944 19.54 -24.14 -2.77
CA GLU A 944 20.51 -24.60 -3.78
C GLU A 944 19.84 -25.27 -5.00
N GLY A 945 20.26 -24.86 -6.21
CA GLY A 945 19.78 -25.43 -7.47
C GLY A 945 18.42 -24.91 -7.98
N LEU A 946 17.75 -24.00 -7.26
CA LEU A 946 16.46 -23.43 -7.70
C LEU A 946 16.65 -22.16 -8.53
N SER A 947 16.24 -22.22 -9.80
CA SER A 947 16.13 -21.03 -10.64
C SER A 947 14.80 -20.31 -10.39
N LEU A 948 14.86 -19.00 -10.14
CA LEU A 948 13.70 -18.11 -9.95
C LEU A 948 13.43 -17.20 -11.15
N THR A 949 14.25 -17.34 -12.19
CA THR A 949 14.23 -16.49 -13.38
C THR A 949 13.88 -17.30 -14.63
N ARG A 950 13.35 -16.62 -15.65
CA ARG A 950 13.25 -17.15 -17.01
C ARG A 950 13.84 -16.17 -18.00
N GLU A 951 14.66 -16.73 -18.87
CA GLU A 951 15.35 -15.99 -19.91
C GLU A 951 14.49 -15.97 -21.17
N GLY A 952 14.40 -14.80 -21.81
CA GLY A 952 13.82 -14.65 -23.13
C GLY A 952 14.87 -14.72 -24.23
N LYS A 953 14.41 -14.59 -25.48
CA LYS A 953 15.28 -14.51 -26.65
C LYS A 953 15.98 -13.16 -26.72
N SER A 954 17.26 -13.16 -27.08
CA SER A 954 18.02 -11.94 -27.31
C SER A 954 17.53 -11.20 -28.56
N ALA A 955 17.50 -9.87 -28.48
CA ALA A 955 17.25 -8.99 -29.61
C ALA A 955 18.52 -8.17 -29.89
N ARG A 956 19.03 -8.28 -31.12
CA ARG A 956 20.21 -7.53 -31.58
C ARG A 956 19.79 -6.13 -32.00
N VAL A 957 20.37 -5.10 -31.39
CA VAL A 957 20.08 -3.69 -31.66
C VAL A 957 21.35 -2.98 -32.13
N ASN A 958 21.21 -2.16 -33.18
CA ASN A 958 22.29 -1.33 -33.70
C ASN A 958 22.37 -0.03 -32.88
N ILE A 959 23.47 0.20 -32.17
CA ILE A 959 23.75 1.45 -31.46
C ILE A 959 24.64 2.32 -32.33
N LEU A 960 24.09 3.43 -32.83
CA LEU A 960 24.78 4.34 -33.74
C LEU A 960 25.90 5.12 -33.04
N SER A 961 26.98 5.42 -33.79
CA SER A 961 28.03 6.35 -33.34
C SER A 961 27.47 7.76 -33.20
N SER A 962 27.71 8.41 -32.06
CA SER A 962 27.22 9.76 -31.76
C SER A 962 28.24 10.87 -32.03
N ALA A 963 29.50 10.52 -32.27
CA ALA A 963 30.57 11.47 -32.59
C ALA A 963 31.32 11.08 -33.86
N ARG A 964 32.07 12.05 -34.41
CA ARG A 964 32.90 11.82 -35.60
C ARG A 964 34.05 10.89 -35.26
N PRO A 965 34.46 10.00 -36.20
CA PRO A 965 35.71 9.27 -36.07
C PRO A 965 36.91 10.21 -35.95
N LEU A 966 37.99 9.72 -35.34
CA LEU A 966 39.29 10.39 -35.34
C LEU A 966 39.89 10.41 -36.75
N PRO A 967 40.74 11.39 -37.09
CA PRO A 967 41.41 11.42 -38.39
C PRO A 967 42.29 10.17 -38.61
N PRO A 968 42.42 9.69 -39.87
CA PRO A 968 43.34 8.60 -40.18
C PRO A 968 44.79 9.06 -40.06
N GLU A 969 45.64 8.30 -39.37
CA GLU A 969 47.08 8.54 -39.32
C GLU A 969 47.77 7.73 -40.42
N VAL A 970 48.03 8.38 -41.56
CA VAL A 970 48.67 7.76 -42.72
C VAL A 970 50.17 7.66 -42.49
N GLU A 971 50.71 6.43 -42.50
CA GLU A 971 52.16 6.20 -42.35
C GLU A 971 52.89 6.35 -43.68
N TYR A 972 52.42 5.63 -44.71
CA TYR A 972 52.88 5.79 -46.10
C TYR A 972 51.89 5.12 -47.07
N ILE A 973 52.00 5.48 -48.35
CA ILE A 973 51.19 4.93 -49.44
C ILE A 973 52.13 4.31 -50.46
N ILE A 974 51.86 3.06 -50.87
CA ILE A 974 52.62 2.38 -51.92
C ILE A 974 51.74 2.11 -53.16
N PRO A 975 52.26 2.33 -54.37
CA PRO A 975 51.62 1.85 -55.58
C PRO A 975 51.59 0.31 -55.61
N THR A 976 50.44 -0.23 -55.95
CA THR A 976 50.23 -1.66 -56.18
C THR A 976 49.72 -1.88 -57.60
N PHE A 977 49.86 -3.11 -58.08
CA PHE A 977 49.34 -3.51 -59.38
C PHE A 977 48.80 -4.91 -59.29
N ASN A 978 47.80 -5.21 -60.12
CA ASN A 978 47.25 -6.54 -60.23
C ASN A 978 47.59 -7.16 -61.59
N TRP A 979 47.93 -8.43 -61.60
CA TRP A 979 48.19 -9.19 -62.82
C TRP A 979 46.98 -10.05 -63.18
N GLN A 980 46.38 -9.78 -64.35
CA GLN A 980 45.41 -10.66 -64.97
C GLN A 980 46.09 -11.48 -66.06
N LYS A 981 46.35 -12.76 -65.78
CA LYS A 981 46.99 -13.68 -66.73
C LYS A 981 45.92 -14.61 -67.31
N SER A 982 45.79 -14.67 -68.63
CA SER A 982 44.84 -15.53 -69.35
C SER A 982 45.46 -16.07 -70.64
N GLY A 983 45.07 -17.26 -71.09
CA GLY A 983 45.54 -17.82 -72.36
C GLY A 983 45.75 -19.33 -72.36
N GLU A 984 46.00 -19.87 -73.55
CA GLU A 984 46.30 -21.28 -73.83
C GLU A 984 47.81 -21.48 -74.04
N LYS A 985 48.27 -22.73 -74.20
CA LYS A 985 49.68 -23.13 -74.27
C LYS A 985 50.54 -22.26 -75.22
N ASP A 986 50.00 -21.93 -76.39
CA ASP A 986 50.71 -21.18 -77.43
C ASP A 986 50.25 -19.73 -77.57
N ARG A 987 49.21 -19.28 -76.84
CA ARG A 987 48.72 -17.90 -76.85
C ARG A 987 48.42 -17.44 -75.43
N GLN A 988 49.30 -16.62 -74.86
CA GLN A 988 49.17 -16.08 -73.51
C GLN A 988 48.99 -14.56 -73.55
N THR A 989 48.15 -14.04 -72.66
CA THR A 989 47.85 -12.62 -72.50
C THR A 989 47.97 -12.28 -71.02
N HIS A 990 48.92 -11.43 -70.68
CA HIS A 990 49.03 -10.84 -69.35
C HIS A 990 48.63 -9.37 -69.42
N VAL A 991 47.80 -8.94 -68.48
CA VAL A 991 47.43 -7.53 -68.30
C VAL A 991 47.87 -7.13 -66.91
N ARG A 992 48.82 -6.20 -66.81
CA ARG A 992 49.10 -5.47 -65.58
C ARG A 992 48.08 -4.35 -65.47
N LEU A 993 47.09 -4.55 -64.61
CA LEU A 993 46.21 -3.49 -64.17
C LEU A 993 46.98 -2.60 -63.20
N GLY A 994 47.29 -1.39 -63.66
CA GLY A 994 47.86 -0.32 -62.86
C GLY A 994 46.78 0.48 -62.12
N GLY A 995 47.22 1.48 -61.36
CA GLY A 995 46.32 2.32 -60.56
C GLY A 995 45.95 1.78 -59.17
N GLY A 996 46.55 0.68 -58.74
CA GLY A 996 46.40 0.18 -57.37
C GLY A 996 47.21 1.02 -56.39
N LEU A 997 46.66 1.24 -55.20
CA LEU A 997 47.32 1.87 -54.07
C LEU A 997 47.04 1.06 -52.81
N ARG A 998 48.06 0.87 -51.97
CA ARG A 998 47.91 0.40 -50.59
C ARG A 998 48.31 1.51 -49.64
N VAL A 999 47.36 1.94 -48.81
CA VAL A 999 47.56 2.95 -47.78
C VAL A 999 47.82 2.24 -46.46
N TYR A 1000 48.98 2.46 -45.83
CA TYR A 1000 49.25 1.97 -44.48
C TYR A 1000 48.92 3.04 -43.43
N LEU A 1001 48.31 2.61 -42.34
CA LEU A 1001 47.67 3.43 -41.32
C LEU A 1001 48.16 2.99 -39.93
N ARG A 1002 48.46 3.97 -39.07
CA ARG A 1002 48.84 3.71 -37.66
C ARG A 1002 47.64 3.25 -36.83
N ARG A 1003 47.95 2.52 -35.76
CA ARG A 1003 47.02 2.16 -34.68
C ARG A 1003 46.87 3.34 -33.71
N PRO A 1004 45.71 3.55 -33.06
CA PRO A 1004 44.52 2.71 -33.07
C PRO A 1004 43.53 2.98 -34.22
N TRP A 1005 42.82 1.94 -34.64
CA TRP A 1005 41.66 1.95 -35.55
C TRP A 1005 40.34 1.71 -34.78
N PHE A 1006 39.18 1.94 -35.41
CA PHE A 1006 37.83 1.83 -34.79
C PHE A 1006 37.53 2.87 -33.70
N SER A 1007 37.92 4.13 -33.92
CA SER A 1007 37.69 5.24 -32.97
C SER A 1007 36.22 5.54 -32.68
N SER A 1008 35.35 5.34 -33.66
CA SER A 1008 33.90 5.48 -33.63
C SER A 1008 33.20 4.11 -33.66
N GLY A 1009 33.91 3.02 -33.36
CA GLY A 1009 33.35 1.67 -33.26
C GLY A 1009 33.54 0.77 -34.49
N GLU A 1010 33.02 -0.46 -34.39
CA GLU A 1010 33.19 -1.49 -35.43
C GLU A 1010 32.62 -1.01 -36.78
N GLY A 1011 33.30 -1.38 -37.88
CA GLY A 1011 32.87 -1.03 -39.24
C GLY A 1011 33.45 0.28 -39.78
N GLU A 1012 34.42 0.91 -39.10
CA GLU A 1012 35.17 2.04 -39.68
C GLU A 1012 35.91 1.65 -40.97
N LEU A 1013 35.67 2.42 -42.02
CA LEU A 1013 36.29 2.31 -43.34
C LEU A 1013 37.23 3.51 -43.60
N LEU A 1014 38.19 3.35 -44.51
CA LEU A 1014 38.98 4.45 -45.04
C LEU A 1014 38.21 5.09 -46.20
N ALA A 1015 37.86 6.36 -46.10
CA ALA A 1015 37.18 7.12 -47.14
C ALA A 1015 38.14 8.03 -47.90
N VAL A 1016 38.01 8.01 -49.23
CA VAL A 1016 38.56 9.02 -50.13
C VAL A 1016 37.50 10.09 -50.35
N VAL A 1017 37.83 11.34 -49.98
CA VAL A 1017 36.90 12.48 -50.01
C VAL A 1017 36.88 13.10 -51.39
N LEU A 1018 35.68 13.15 -52.00
CA LEU A 1018 35.41 13.58 -53.36
C LEU A 1018 34.49 14.80 -53.37
N ASN A 1019 34.59 15.58 -54.45
CA ASN A 1019 33.72 16.72 -54.69
C ASN A 1019 32.33 16.22 -55.15
N PRO A 1020 31.22 16.61 -54.49
CA PRO A 1020 29.87 16.14 -54.82
C PRO A 1020 29.30 16.65 -56.16
N GLY A 1021 30.07 17.45 -56.92
CA GLY A 1021 29.68 17.96 -58.23
C GLY A 1021 28.85 19.25 -58.13
N GLY A 1022 29.52 20.39 -58.28
CA GLY A 1022 28.92 21.73 -58.28
C GLY A 1022 30.00 22.82 -58.28
N MET A 1023 29.67 24.05 -58.70
CA MET A 1023 30.60 25.18 -58.52
C MET A 1023 30.80 25.41 -57.01
N ILE A 1024 32.04 25.25 -56.55
CA ILE A 1024 32.45 25.67 -55.21
C ILE A 1024 32.15 27.18 -55.11
N PRO A 1025 31.34 27.64 -54.13
CA PRO A 1025 30.99 29.06 -54.02
C PRO A 1025 32.25 29.93 -53.98
N ALA A 1026 32.31 30.96 -54.82
CA ALA A 1026 33.45 31.88 -54.84
C ALA A 1026 33.61 32.55 -53.46
N GLY A 1027 34.72 32.26 -52.78
CA GLY A 1027 34.99 32.66 -51.40
C GLY A 1027 34.97 31.53 -50.36
N ALA A 1028 34.53 30.31 -50.71
CA ALA A 1028 34.62 29.11 -49.87
C ALA A 1028 35.97 28.39 -49.98
N VAL A 1029 36.84 28.81 -50.91
CA VAL A 1029 38.23 28.37 -51.02
C VAL A 1029 39.05 29.07 -49.93
N SER A 1030 38.88 28.65 -48.68
CA SER A 1030 39.95 28.83 -47.70
C SER A 1030 40.95 27.68 -47.88
N ASP A 1031 42.20 27.85 -47.46
CA ASP A 1031 43.25 26.81 -47.40
C ASP A 1031 42.86 25.53 -46.61
N ARG A 1032 41.61 25.41 -46.13
CA ARG A 1032 41.14 24.34 -45.22
C ARG A 1032 40.13 23.36 -45.80
N VAL A 1033 39.61 23.55 -47.01
CA VAL A 1033 38.65 22.60 -47.63
C VAL A 1033 39.29 22.00 -48.87
N LEU A 1034 39.63 20.72 -48.79
CA LEU A 1034 40.35 19.99 -49.81
C LEU A 1034 39.56 18.74 -50.25
N TYR A 1035 39.53 18.50 -51.57
CA TYR A 1035 38.98 17.28 -52.19
C TYR A 1035 40.10 16.55 -52.93
N SER A 1036 39.94 15.24 -53.13
CA SER A 1036 40.93 14.43 -53.84
C SER A 1036 41.07 14.89 -55.29
N GLN A 1037 42.30 15.02 -55.76
CA GLN A 1037 42.59 15.63 -57.06
C GLN A 1037 43.66 14.87 -57.86
N TRP A 1038 43.53 14.95 -59.18
CA TRP A 1038 44.51 14.53 -60.15
C TRP A 1038 45.69 15.52 -60.13
N GLY A 1039 46.91 14.97 -60.09
CA GLY A 1039 48.14 15.70 -60.31
C GLY A 1039 48.69 15.37 -61.70
N THR A 1040 49.02 16.41 -62.46
CA THR A 1040 49.70 16.24 -63.75
C THR A 1040 51.17 15.93 -63.50
N ASP A 1041 51.73 14.99 -64.25
CA ASP A 1041 53.19 14.79 -64.27
C ASP A 1041 53.86 16.09 -64.79
N PRO A 1042 54.71 16.76 -63.98
CA PRO A 1042 55.33 18.03 -64.38
C PRO A 1042 56.29 17.88 -65.57
N ILE A 1043 56.75 16.67 -65.88
CA ILE A 1043 57.64 16.36 -67.01
C ILE A 1043 56.81 16.07 -68.28
N PHE A 1044 55.63 15.47 -68.13
CA PHE A 1044 54.78 15.03 -69.25
C PHE A 1044 53.35 15.58 -69.14
N PRO A 1045 53.13 16.87 -69.43
CA PRO A 1045 51.80 17.48 -69.34
C PRO A 1045 50.85 16.92 -70.42
N LEU A 1046 49.63 16.56 -70.02
CA LEU A 1046 48.60 16.05 -70.93
C LEU A 1046 47.68 17.19 -71.41
N PRO A 1047 47.43 17.34 -72.73
CA PRO A 1047 46.51 18.35 -73.26
C PRO A 1047 45.03 18.01 -72.98
N GLY A 1048 44.29 18.95 -72.38
CA GLY A 1048 42.82 18.98 -72.42
C GLY A 1048 42.05 18.45 -71.20
N ASP A 1049 42.72 18.05 -70.11
CA ASP A 1049 42.02 17.70 -68.86
C ASP A 1049 41.54 18.98 -68.16
N LYS A 1050 40.21 19.20 -68.14
CA LYS A 1050 39.59 20.43 -67.62
C LYS A 1050 39.19 20.35 -66.15
N ASP A 1051 39.20 19.17 -65.54
CA ASP A 1051 38.75 18.98 -64.16
C ASP A 1051 39.87 18.39 -63.28
N PRO A 1052 40.30 19.10 -62.23
CA PRO A 1052 41.36 18.61 -61.35
C PRO A 1052 40.85 17.56 -60.36
N TRP A 1053 39.54 17.36 -60.17
CA TRP A 1053 39.00 16.52 -59.09
C TRP A 1053 38.91 15.04 -59.48
N LEU A 1054 39.09 14.14 -58.51
CA LEU A 1054 38.72 12.74 -58.66
C LEU A 1054 37.20 12.59 -58.51
N GLU A 1055 36.61 11.72 -59.34
CA GLU A 1055 35.19 11.40 -59.29
C GLU A 1055 34.95 9.96 -58.83
N MET A 1056 33.71 9.65 -58.43
CA MET A 1056 33.34 8.30 -57.98
C MET A 1056 33.63 7.23 -59.05
N ASN A 1057 33.44 7.55 -60.33
CA ASN A 1057 33.67 6.64 -61.45
C ASN A 1057 35.15 6.36 -61.72
N ASP A 1058 36.06 7.12 -61.10
CA ASP A 1058 37.49 6.86 -61.19
C ASP A 1058 37.90 5.66 -60.32
N PHE A 1059 37.10 5.19 -59.36
CA PHE A 1059 37.45 4.05 -58.51
C PHE A 1059 36.93 2.72 -59.08
N ARG A 1060 37.77 1.69 -59.06
CA ARG A 1060 37.44 0.31 -59.44
C ARG A 1060 37.21 -0.54 -58.18
N TRP A 1061 36.26 -1.47 -58.25
CA TRP A 1061 35.89 -2.36 -57.13
C TRP A 1061 35.47 -1.60 -55.85
N ASN A 1062 34.59 -0.61 -56.03
CA ASN A 1062 34.15 0.27 -54.96
C ASN A 1062 33.45 -0.52 -53.84
N THR A 1063 34.03 -0.52 -52.63
CA THR A 1063 33.44 -1.20 -51.45
C THR A 1063 32.90 -0.16 -50.47
N GLY A 1064 31.91 0.60 -50.95
CA GLY A 1064 31.13 1.56 -50.18
C GLY A 1064 31.13 2.94 -50.83
N GLN A 1065 29.94 3.52 -51.00
CA GLN A 1065 29.77 4.89 -51.46
C GLN A 1065 28.73 5.58 -50.58
N ASP A 1066 28.98 6.83 -50.23
CA ASP A 1066 28.01 7.70 -49.59
C ASP A 1066 28.12 9.11 -50.15
N LYS A 1067 27.01 9.83 -50.20
CA LYS A 1067 26.89 11.10 -50.90
C LYS A 1067 26.25 12.16 -50.02
N GLY A 1068 26.67 13.40 -50.20
CA GLY A 1068 26.08 14.52 -49.48
C GLY A 1068 26.32 14.46 -47.97
N LEU A 1069 27.47 13.93 -47.52
CA LEU A 1069 27.89 13.97 -46.12
C LEU A 1069 28.35 15.37 -45.71
N VAL A 1070 28.17 15.75 -44.45
CA VAL A 1070 28.62 17.05 -43.94
C VAL A 1070 30.14 17.09 -43.88
N TYR A 1071 30.73 18.07 -44.60
CA TYR A 1071 32.17 18.27 -44.61
C TYR A 1071 32.66 18.67 -43.20
N PRO A 1072 33.62 17.93 -42.60
CA PRO A 1072 34.12 18.21 -41.26
C PRO A 1072 34.71 19.62 -41.16
N GLY A 1073 34.22 20.43 -40.22
CA GLY A 1073 34.66 21.82 -40.04
C GLY A 1073 34.00 22.86 -40.97
N ALA A 1074 33.11 22.44 -41.88
CA ALA A 1074 32.35 23.32 -42.76
C ALA A 1074 30.91 22.81 -42.97
N GLU A 1075 30.00 23.09 -42.03
CA GLU A 1075 28.64 22.53 -41.99
C GLU A 1075 27.77 22.84 -43.22
N SER A 1076 28.08 23.91 -43.96
CA SER A 1076 27.37 24.31 -45.19
C SER A 1076 27.85 23.56 -46.43
N LEU A 1077 28.99 22.86 -46.36
CA LEU A 1077 29.57 22.12 -47.47
C LEU A 1077 29.27 20.63 -47.35
N ARG A 1078 29.37 19.93 -48.48
CA ARG A 1078 29.08 18.51 -48.60
C ARG A 1078 30.23 17.77 -49.27
N ALA A 1079 30.40 16.51 -48.93
CA ALA A 1079 31.37 15.61 -49.51
C ALA A 1079 30.69 14.33 -50.00
N ASP A 1080 31.16 13.82 -51.13
CA ASP A 1080 30.92 12.44 -51.56
C ASP A 1080 32.15 11.61 -51.18
N ILE A 1081 31.98 10.32 -50.90
CA ILE A 1081 33.09 9.46 -50.49
C ILE A 1081 33.12 8.12 -51.23
N ALA A 1082 34.32 7.66 -51.54
CA ALA A 1082 34.60 6.26 -51.87
C ALA A 1082 35.23 5.59 -50.65
N ALA A 1083 34.56 4.59 -50.08
CA ALA A 1083 35.00 3.92 -48.85
C ALA A 1083 35.67 2.57 -49.16
N PHE A 1084 36.69 2.23 -48.38
CA PHE A 1084 37.49 1.02 -48.53
C PHE A 1084 37.73 0.37 -47.16
N PRO A 1085 37.64 -0.97 -47.04
CA PRO A 1085 37.89 -1.66 -45.78
C PRO A 1085 39.35 -1.55 -45.35
N ALA A 1086 39.57 -1.44 -44.04
CA ALA A 1086 40.90 -1.55 -43.44
C ALA A 1086 41.15 -3.00 -42.98
N MET A 1087 42.29 -3.55 -43.36
CA MET A 1087 42.76 -4.89 -42.99
C MET A 1087 44.02 -4.76 -42.12
N PHE A 1088 44.23 -5.69 -41.20
CA PHE A 1088 45.40 -5.64 -40.32
C PHE A 1088 46.56 -6.49 -40.88
N ASP A 1089 47.75 -5.89 -41.00
CA ASP A 1089 48.99 -6.59 -41.34
C ASP A 1089 49.72 -6.99 -40.05
N ALA A 1090 49.68 -8.28 -39.70
CA ALA A 1090 50.28 -8.80 -38.47
C ALA A 1090 51.82 -8.72 -38.46
N GLU A 1091 52.48 -8.70 -39.61
CA GLU A 1091 53.94 -8.59 -39.72
C GLU A 1091 54.37 -7.14 -39.47
N ARG A 1092 53.67 -6.17 -40.06
CA ARG A 1092 53.96 -4.73 -39.94
C ARG A 1092 53.33 -4.07 -38.73
N LYS A 1093 52.35 -4.71 -38.09
CA LYS A 1093 51.52 -4.16 -37.00
C LYS A 1093 50.82 -2.85 -37.38
N LEU A 1094 50.43 -2.73 -38.65
CA LEU A 1094 49.74 -1.57 -39.22
C LEU A 1094 48.43 -2.01 -39.83
N TRP A 1095 47.46 -1.10 -39.85
CA TRP A 1095 46.27 -1.26 -40.69
C TRP A 1095 46.64 -0.87 -42.13
N TYR A 1096 46.03 -1.51 -43.11
CA TYR A 1096 46.18 -1.13 -44.51
C TYR A 1096 44.85 -1.17 -45.25
N SER A 1097 44.70 -0.31 -46.23
CA SER A 1097 43.54 -0.32 -47.13
C SER A 1097 44.01 -0.33 -48.57
N ASP A 1098 43.46 -1.25 -49.35
CA ASP A 1098 43.73 -1.38 -50.77
C ASP A 1098 42.63 -0.67 -51.57
N MET A 1099 43.04 0.23 -52.45
CA MET A 1099 42.13 0.92 -53.37
C MET A 1099 42.68 0.84 -54.79
N MET A 1100 41.78 0.81 -55.77
CA MET A 1100 42.13 0.74 -57.18
C MET A 1100 41.52 1.94 -57.90
N ILE A 1101 42.37 2.80 -58.44
CA ILE A 1101 41.97 3.98 -59.20
C ILE A 1101 42.16 3.67 -60.67
N ASN A 1102 41.21 4.06 -61.51
CA ASN A 1102 41.26 3.98 -62.95
C ASN A 1102 41.97 5.24 -63.48
N PRO A 1103 43.23 5.17 -63.90
CA PRO A 1103 43.91 6.32 -64.50
C PRO A 1103 43.32 6.72 -65.87
N GLY A 1104 42.37 5.96 -66.42
CA GLY A 1104 41.77 6.21 -67.72
C GLY A 1104 42.84 6.15 -68.80
N THR A 1105 42.98 7.24 -69.56
CA THR A 1105 43.97 7.36 -70.65
C THR A 1105 45.28 8.05 -70.23
N LYS A 1106 45.47 8.33 -68.93
CA LYS A 1106 46.62 9.09 -68.41
C LYS A 1106 47.87 8.19 -68.27
N TYR A 1107 49.04 8.74 -68.64
CA TYR A 1107 50.34 8.07 -68.50
C TYR A 1107 51.02 8.53 -67.21
N PHE A 1108 51.21 7.62 -66.24
CA PHE A 1108 51.85 7.92 -64.95
C PHE A 1108 51.27 9.13 -64.19
N PRO A 1109 49.93 9.27 -64.06
CA PRO A 1109 49.35 10.41 -63.36
C PRO A 1109 49.72 10.37 -61.88
N PHE A 1110 49.83 11.54 -61.27
CA PHE A 1110 49.84 11.66 -59.82
C PHE A 1110 48.40 11.76 -59.31
N VAL A 1111 48.16 11.29 -58.10
CA VAL A 1111 46.94 11.56 -57.35
C VAL A 1111 47.33 12.12 -56.00
N LYS A 1112 46.56 13.11 -55.55
CA LYS A 1112 46.63 13.60 -54.17
C LYS A 1112 45.32 13.24 -53.50
N LEU A 1113 45.40 12.35 -52.52
CA LEU A 1113 44.23 11.84 -51.85
C LEU A 1113 43.92 12.69 -50.62
N MET A 1114 42.64 12.95 -50.45
CA MET A 1114 42.10 13.51 -49.21
C MET A 1114 41.41 12.36 -48.49
N LEU A 1115 42.03 11.89 -47.41
CA LEU A 1115 41.61 10.69 -46.70
C LEU A 1115 40.89 11.05 -45.40
N ALA A 1116 39.84 10.30 -45.07
CA ALA A 1116 39.13 10.39 -43.81
C ALA A 1116 38.75 8.99 -43.33
N ARG A 1117 38.44 8.81 -42.04
CA ARG A 1117 37.73 7.62 -41.57
C ARG A 1117 36.24 7.84 -41.74
N TYR A 1118 35.54 6.81 -42.18
CA TYR A 1118 34.10 6.82 -42.41
C TYR A 1118 33.42 5.72 -41.60
N GLN A 1119 32.35 6.09 -40.91
CA GLN A 1119 31.50 5.17 -40.16
C GLN A 1119 30.07 5.26 -40.68
N GLU A 1120 29.64 4.21 -41.38
CA GLU A 1120 28.31 4.09 -41.99
C GLU A 1120 27.20 4.21 -40.95
N HIS A 1121 27.38 3.57 -39.79
CA HIS A 1121 26.41 3.52 -38.70
C HIS A 1121 26.60 4.68 -37.70
N SER A 1122 26.67 5.90 -38.21
CA SER A 1122 26.69 7.13 -37.40
C SER A 1122 25.36 7.86 -37.41
N LEU A 1123 25.10 8.67 -36.38
CA LEU A 1123 23.88 9.47 -36.28
C LEU A 1123 23.72 10.47 -37.45
N ARG A 1124 22.52 10.49 -38.03
CA ARG A 1124 22.09 11.44 -39.06
C ARG A 1124 20.77 12.09 -38.64
N ILE A 1125 20.78 13.38 -38.33
CA ILE A 1125 19.62 14.13 -37.84
C ILE A 1125 19.53 15.45 -38.61
N ASN A 1126 18.35 15.79 -39.13
CA ASN A 1126 18.06 17.08 -39.79
C ASN A 1126 19.08 17.50 -40.88
N LYS A 1127 19.48 16.55 -41.76
CA LYS A 1127 20.49 16.75 -42.83
C LYS A 1127 21.90 17.09 -42.34
N SER A 1128 22.16 16.86 -41.05
CA SER A 1128 23.49 16.84 -40.45
C SER A 1128 23.91 15.40 -40.11
N ASP A 1129 25.21 15.13 -40.04
CA ASP A 1129 25.77 13.83 -39.71
C ASP A 1129 27.14 13.94 -39.02
N VAL A 1130 27.56 12.82 -38.44
CA VAL A 1130 28.90 12.62 -37.85
C VAL A 1130 29.63 11.44 -38.48
N CYS A 1131 29.31 11.12 -39.74
CA CYS A 1131 29.82 9.93 -40.42
C CYS A 1131 31.31 10.03 -40.80
N LEU A 1132 31.84 11.24 -40.99
CA LEU A 1132 33.17 11.48 -41.54
C LEU A 1132 34.12 12.15 -40.53
N SER A 1133 35.33 11.61 -40.37
CA SER A 1133 36.41 12.23 -39.60
C SER A 1133 36.90 13.54 -40.22
N PRO A 1134 37.67 14.37 -39.50
CA PRO A 1134 38.49 15.40 -40.14
C PRO A 1134 39.33 14.83 -41.29
N VAL A 1135 39.45 15.61 -42.37
CA VAL A 1135 40.12 15.21 -43.61
C VAL A 1135 41.63 15.39 -43.46
N VAL A 1136 42.38 14.38 -43.91
CA VAL A 1136 43.85 14.34 -43.90
C VAL A 1136 44.35 14.38 -45.33
N GLU A 1137 45.27 15.30 -45.58
CA GLU A 1137 45.92 15.48 -46.86
C GLU A 1137 47.13 14.55 -47.00
N THR A 1138 47.26 13.87 -48.14
CA THR A 1138 48.42 13.03 -48.46
C THR A 1138 49.41 13.74 -49.37
N ASP A 1139 50.62 13.20 -49.47
CA ASP A 1139 51.55 13.54 -50.55
C ASP A 1139 51.00 13.13 -51.93
N PHE A 1140 51.60 13.63 -53.01
CA PHE A 1140 51.29 13.17 -54.36
C PHE A 1140 51.89 11.78 -54.60
N ILE A 1141 51.05 10.83 -55.02
CA ILE A 1141 51.46 9.45 -55.33
C ILE A 1141 51.28 9.18 -56.81
N GLN A 1142 52.30 8.61 -57.45
CA GLN A 1142 52.28 8.28 -58.86
C GLN A 1142 51.58 6.92 -59.08
N LEU A 1143 50.59 6.89 -59.96
CA LEU A 1143 49.92 5.66 -60.37
C LEU A 1143 50.66 5.02 -61.55
N LEU A 1144 50.78 3.68 -61.51
CA LEU A 1144 51.35 2.93 -62.62
C LEU A 1144 50.33 2.83 -63.77
N PRO A 1145 50.75 2.98 -65.04
CA PRO A 1145 49.86 2.80 -66.17
C PRO A 1145 49.62 1.31 -66.46
N GLU A 1146 48.48 1.03 -67.08
CA GLU A 1146 48.16 -0.30 -67.56
C GLU A 1146 49.06 -0.73 -68.72
N ARG A 1147 49.40 -2.01 -68.71
CA ARG A 1147 50.14 -2.67 -69.79
C ARG A 1147 49.51 -4.01 -70.09
N LYS A 1148 49.21 -4.25 -71.35
CA LYS A 1148 48.76 -5.54 -71.87
C LYS A 1148 49.83 -6.10 -72.78
N VAL A 1149 50.29 -7.30 -72.47
CA VAL A 1149 51.25 -8.03 -73.28
C VAL A 1149 50.59 -9.33 -73.71
N GLN A 1150 50.61 -9.59 -75.01
CA GLN A 1150 50.13 -10.81 -75.61
C GLN A 1150 51.27 -11.46 -76.36
N ILE A 1151 51.56 -12.73 -76.04
CA ILE A 1151 52.50 -13.55 -76.79
C ILE A 1151 51.76 -14.64 -77.56
N ASN A 1152 52.24 -14.96 -78.75
CA ASN A 1152 51.75 -16.06 -79.57
C ASN A 1152 52.94 -16.83 -80.16
N VAL A 1153 53.03 -18.12 -79.85
CA VAL A 1153 54.08 -19.02 -80.32
C VAL A 1153 53.55 -19.82 -81.51
N GLU A 1154 54.05 -19.52 -82.70
CA GLU A 1154 53.73 -20.28 -83.90
C GLU A 1154 54.54 -21.57 -83.91
N ARG A 1155 53.85 -22.72 -83.89
CA ARG A 1155 54.47 -24.05 -83.97
C ARG A 1155 54.24 -24.71 -85.31
N ARG A 1156 55.25 -25.42 -85.80
CA ARG A 1156 55.15 -26.28 -86.99
C ARG A 1156 55.68 -27.66 -86.65
N ASN A 1157 54.84 -28.69 -86.80
CA ASN A 1157 55.15 -30.07 -86.39
C ASN A 1157 55.58 -30.20 -84.92
N GLY A 1158 54.93 -29.45 -84.01
CA GLY A 1158 55.23 -29.45 -82.58
C GLY A 1158 56.40 -28.56 -82.15
N ARG A 1159 57.22 -28.08 -83.09
CA ARG A 1159 58.39 -27.22 -82.83
C ARG A 1159 58.03 -25.75 -82.82
N ALA A 1160 58.50 -24.99 -81.83
CA ALA A 1160 58.36 -23.54 -81.81
C ALA A 1160 59.20 -22.91 -82.94
N MET A 1161 58.54 -22.18 -83.84
CA MET A 1161 59.19 -21.57 -85.01
C MET A 1161 59.35 -20.07 -84.84
N ARG A 1162 58.30 -19.40 -84.38
CA ARG A 1162 58.25 -17.94 -84.27
C ARG A 1162 57.46 -17.51 -83.05
N LEU A 1163 57.95 -16.49 -82.37
CA LEU A 1163 57.32 -15.84 -81.24
C LEU A 1163 56.84 -14.45 -81.69
N MET A 1164 55.53 -14.30 -81.75
CA MET A 1164 54.92 -12.98 -81.83
C MET A 1164 54.72 -12.42 -80.42
N VAL A 1165 55.09 -11.17 -80.19
CA VAL A 1165 54.68 -10.45 -78.97
C VAL A 1165 54.09 -9.09 -79.34
N GLN A 1166 52.97 -8.77 -78.71
CA GLN A 1166 52.22 -7.55 -78.89
C GLN A 1166 52.09 -6.88 -77.53
N ILE A 1167 52.62 -5.67 -77.39
CA ILE A 1167 52.57 -4.87 -76.17
C ILE A 1167 51.69 -3.67 -76.47
N SER A 1168 50.67 -3.43 -75.64
CA SER A 1168 49.79 -2.28 -75.76
C SER A 1168 49.57 -1.60 -74.42
N GLY A 1169 49.44 -0.29 -74.44
CA GLY A 1169 49.12 0.51 -73.26
C GLY A 1169 49.02 1.99 -73.57
N TYR A 1170 48.85 2.79 -72.53
CA TYR A 1170 48.83 4.26 -72.65
C TYR A 1170 50.26 4.83 -72.74
N ARG A 1171 50.39 5.99 -73.39
CA ARG A 1171 51.64 6.70 -73.69
C ARG A 1171 51.56 8.20 -73.41
N TYR A 1172 52.71 8.85 -73.34
CA TYR A 1172 52.87 10.31 -73.42
C TYR A 1172 53.11 10.77 -74.88
N GLN A 1173 53.12 12.09 -75.11
CA GLN A 1173 53.18 12.68 -76.46
C GLN A 1173 54.44 12.28 -77.26
N ASP A 1174 55.62 12.29 -76.62
CA ASP A 1174 56.93 11.97 -77.22
C ASP A 1174 57.41 10.53 -76.93
N PHE A 1175 56.47 9.58 -76.89
CA PHE A 1175 56.75 8.19 -76.53
C PHE A 1175 57.85 7.55 -77.39
N SER A 1176 58.94 7.16 -76.74
CA SER A 1176 60.12 6.55 -77.39
C SER A 1176 60.72 5.41 -76.56
N ASN A 1177 59.90 4.77 -75.72
CA ASN A 1177 60.30 3.65 -74.90
C ASN A 1177 60.80 2.48 -75.77
N THR A 1178 61.80 1.77 -75.25
CA THR A 1178 62.38 0.58 -75.89
C THR A 1178 61.94 -0.65 -75.12
N PHE A 1179 61.42 -1.65 -75.81
CA PHE A 1179 61.06 -2.92 -75.19
C PHE A 1179 62.13 -3.96 -75.51
N GLU A 1180 62.75 -4.52 -74.50
CA GLU A 1180 63.68 -5.64 -74.64
C GLU A 1180 62.95 -6.95 -74.32
N ILE A 1181 63.13 -7.94 -75.18
CA ILE A 1181 62.50 -9.25 -75.11
C ILE A 1181 63.60 -10.27 -74.98
N GLN A 1182 63.67 -10.95 -73.85
CA GLN A 1182 64.67 -11.96 -73.56
C GLN A 1182 64.00 -13.34 -73.52
N VAL A 1183 64.42 -14.25 -74.40
CA VAL A 1183 63.99 -15.65 -74.39
C VAL A 1183 65.05 -16.46 -73.65
N MET A 1184 64.63 -17.09 -72.56
CA MET A 1184 65.51 -17.73 -71.57
C MET A 1184 65.13 -19.20 -71.40
N ASN A 1185 66.12 -20.04 -71.16
CA ASN A 1185 65.96 -21.44 -70.77
C ASN A 1185 67.11 -21.80 -69.81
N GLU A 1186 66.85 -22.65 -68.81
CA GLU A 1186 67.83 -23.01 -67.78
C GLU A 1186 69.12 -23.65 -68.35
N ASP A 1187 69.01 -24.31 -69.50
CA ASP A 1187 70.10 -25.02 -70.18
C ASP A 1187 70.92 -24.13 -71.14
N ILE A 1188 70.59 -22.84 -71.28
CA ILE A 1188 71.28 -21.92 -72.19
C ILE A 1188 72.04 -20.84 -71.40
N PRO A 1189 73.36 -20.69 -71.60
CA PRO A 1189 74.20 -19.80 -70.78
C PRO A 1189 73.99 -18.31 -71.05
N GLN A 1190 73.40 -17.91 -72.18
CA GLN A 1190 73.01 -16.53 -72.46
C GLN A 1190 71.61 -16.45 -73.07
N PRO A 1191 70.72 -15.58 -72.55
CA PRO A 1191 69.38 -15.43 -73.08
C PRO A 1191 69.40 -14.83 -74.48
N PHE A 1192 68.47 -15.25 -75.33
CA PHE A 1192 68.27 -14.63 -76.64
C PHE A 1192 67.52 -13.31 -76.43
N SER A 1193 68.21 -12.18 -76.57
CA SER A 1193 67.64 -10.83 -76.40
C SER A 1193 67.33 -10.16 -77.74
N ALA A 1194 66.17 -9.55 -77.88
CA ALA A 1194 65.80 -8.71 -79.02
C ALA A 1194 65.08 -7.44 -78.55
N SER A 1195 65.26 -6.31 -79.25
CA SER A 1195 64.62 -5.03 -78.87
C SER A 1195 63.56 -4.56 -79.86
N ILE A 1196 62.56 -3.86 -79.34
CA ILE A 1196 61.50 -3.15 -80.05
C ILE A 1196 61.68 -1.67 -79.76
N SER A 1197 62.02 -0.86 -80.75
CA SER A 1197 62.09 0.60 -80.57
C SER A 1197 61.82 1.31 -81.90
N LYS A 1198 61.48 2.60 -81.82
CA LYS A 1198 61.30 3.47 -82.99
C LYS A 1198 62.61 3.78 -83.72
N ALA A 1199 63.77 3.60 -83.06
CA ALA A 1199 65.07 4.09 -83.51
C ALA A 1199 65.98 3.03 -84.18
N VAL A 1200 65.62 1.73 -84.09
CA VAL A 1200 66.48 0.64 -84.62
C VAL A 1200 65.92 0.14 -85.94
N THR A 1201 66.50 0.61 -87.05
CA THR A 1201 66.19 0.11 -88.42
C THR A 1201 67.38 -0.62 -89.07
N GLN A 1202 68.47 -0.87 -88.34
CA GLN A 1202 69.66 -1.54 -88.90
C GLN A 1202 69.85 -2.94 -88.31
N ALA A 1203 69.89 -3.92 -89.20
CA ALA A 1203 70.36 -5.28 -88.91
C ALA A 1203 71.85 -5.24 -88.59
N ASP A 1204 72.21 -5.32 -87.30
CA ASP A 1204 73.60 -5.55 -86.90
C ASP A 1204 73.96 -7.01 -87.17
N THR A 1205 74.86 -7.24 -88.11
CA THR A 1205 75.19 -8.57 -88.67
C THR A 1205 76.19 -9.36 -87.82
N LYS A 1206 76.56 -8.87 -86.63
CA LYS A 1206 77.54 -9.55 -85.74
C LYS A 1206 76.97 -10.16 -84.46
N THR A 1207 75.70 -9.94 -84.15
CA THR A 1207 74.97 -10.64 -83.09
C THR A 1207 73.65 -11.12 -83.69
N ARG A 1208 73.27 -12.38 -83.52
CA ARG A 1208 72.00 -12.95 -84.04
C ARG A 1208 70.78 -12.28 -83.36
N GLN A 1209 70.51 -11.00 -83.64
CA GLN A 1209 69.35 -10.25 -83.15
C GLN A 1209 68.39 -10.06 -84.33
N SER A 1210 67.34 -10.87 -84.42
CA SER A 1210 66.23 -10.65 -85.37
C SER A 1210 65.28 -9.60 -84.80
N GLY A 1211 65.64 -8.32 -84.93
CA GLY A 1211 64.77 -7.20 -84.57
C GLY A 1211 63.85 -6.83 -85.72
N ILE A 1212 62.56 -7.20 -85.67
CA ILE A 1212 61.52 -6.56 -86.49
C ILE A 1212 60.33 -6.24 -85.60
N ARG A 1213 59.95 -4.95 -85.52
CA ARG A 1213 58.69 -4.51 -84.90
C ARG A 1213 58.26 -3.08 -85.25
N ASP A 1214 56.97 -2.96 -85.58
CA ASP A 1214 56.24 -1.72 -85.85
C ASP A 1214 55.58 -1.23 -84.54
N ILE A 1215 55.79 0.05 -84.19
CA ILE A 1215 55.08 0.71 -83.09
C ILE A 1215 54.01 1.58 -83.71
N GLN A 1216 52.76 1.12 -83.60
CA GLN A 1216 51.60 1.85 -84.06
C GLN A 1216 51.02 2.69 -82.93
N PHE A 1217 50.50 3.86 -83.28
CA PHE A 1217 49.79 4.74 -82.37
C PHE A 1217 48.33 4.80 -82.85
N PRO A 1218 47.44 3.96 -82.30
CA PRO A 1218 46.03 3.96 -82.69
C PRO A 1218 45.34 5.30 -82.45
N ASP A 1219 45.82 6.04 -81.43
CA ASP A 1219 45.38 7.38 -81.07
C ASP A 1219 46.53 8.18 -80.42
N ASP A 1220 46.23 9.40 -79.97
CA ASP A 1220 47.21 10.32 -79.36
C ASP A 1220 47.71 9.86 -77.98
N ARG A 1221 47.04 8.90 -77.33
CA ARG A 1221 47.23 8.51 -75.93
C ARG A 1221 47.60 7.03 -75.74
N SER A 1222 47.54 6.21 -76.78
CA SER A 1222 47.85 4.78 -76.73
C SER A 1222 48.90 4.35 -77.75
N PHE A 1223 49.51 3.20 -77.51
CA PHE A 1223 50.42 2.55 -78.45
C PHE A 1223 50.16 1.04 -78.51
N VAL A 1224 50.54 0.46 -79.64
CA VAL A 1224 50.61 -1.00 -79.86
C VAL A 1224 51.94 -1.30 -80.55
N ALA A 1225 52.85 -1.95 -79.83
CA ALA A 1225 54.13 -2.42 -80.35
C ALA A 1225 54.04 -3.92 -80.66
N THR A 1226 54.18 -4.30 -81.93
CA THR A 1226 54.02 -5.70 -82.35
C THR A 1226 55.18 -6.17 -83.17
N GLY A 1227 55.59 -7.42 -82.93
CA GLY A 1227 56.08 -8.20 -84.06
C GLY A 1227 56.67 -9.52 -83.68
N TYR A 1228 57.81 -9.87 -84.28
CA TYR A 1228 58.08 -11.28 -84.57
C TYR A 1228 59.55 -11.63 -84.36
N PHE A 1229 59.79 -12.71 -83.63
CA PHE A 1229 61.12 -13.24 -83.36
C PHE A 1229 61.16 -14.70 -83.79
N ASP A 1230 62.12 -15.08 -84.63
CA ASP A 1230 62.30 -16.47 -85.00
C ASP A 1230 63.02 -17.22 -83.86
N ILE A 1231 62.48 -18.38 -83.45
CA ILE A 1231 63.08 -19.21 -82.41
C ILE A 1231 64.29 -19.96 -83.00
N THR A 1232 65.44 -19.82 -82.35
CA THR A 1232 66.69 -20.48 -82.73
C THR A 1232 66.56 -22.01 -82.63
N ALA A 1233 67.31 -22.76 -83.45
CA ALA A 1233 67.22 -24.21 -83.52
C ALA A 1233 67.35 -24.91 -82.15
N GLU A 1234 68.18 -24.35 -81.27
CA GLU A 1234 68.46 -24.83 -79.90
C GLU A 1234 67.24 -24.74 -78.96
N LEU A 1235 66.33 -23.79 -79.21
CA LEU A 1235 65.15 -23.53 -78.37
C LEU A 1235 63.83 -24.14 -78.91
N ARG A 1236 63.83 -24.71 -80.13
CA ARG A 1236 62.58 -25.14 -80.80
C ARG A 1236 61.87 -26.33 -80.15
N ASP A 1237 62.64 -27.18 -79.46
CA ASP A 1237 62.20 -28.44 -78.86
C ASP A 1237 62.24 -28.40 -77.30
N LEU A 1238 62.53 -27.24 -76.70
CA LEU A 1238 62.66 -27.02 -75.26
C LEU A 1238 61.59 -26.02 -74.76
N PRO A 1239 61.13 -26.14 -73.50
CA PRO A 1239 60.35 -25.07 -72.87
C PRO A 1239 61.20 -23.82 -72.69
N PHE A 1240 60.65 -22.62 -72.79
CA PHE A 1240 61.42 -21.39 -72.60
C PHE A 1240 60.56 -20.31 -71.92
N SER A 1241 61.20 -19.42 -71.18
CA SER A 1241 60.57 -18.22 -70.64
C SER A 1241 60.81 -17.03 -71.57
N VAL A 1242 59.79 -16.19 -71.75
CA VAL A 1242 59.90 -14.90 -72.45
C VAL A 1242 59.78 -13.80 -71.40
N LEU A 1243 60.87 -13.12 -71.14
CA LEU A 1243 60.92 -11.92 -70.31
C LEU A 1243 60.75 -10.69 -71.20
N VAL A 1244 59.80 -9.83 -70.86
CA VAL A 1244 59.48 -8.58 -71.56
C VAL A 1244 59.82 -7.42 -70.63
N LEU A 1245 60.74 -6.57 -71.05
CA LEU A 1245 61.25 -5.43 -70.29
C LEU A 1245 60.96 -4.14 -71.06
N GLU A 1246 60.30 -3.16 -70.45
CA GLU A 1246 60.10 -1.82 -71.02
C GLU A 1246 61.07 -0.85 -70.35
N TYR A 1247 61.87 -0.18 -71.16
CA TYR A 1247 62.74 0.90 -70.73
C TYR A 1247 62.24 2.25 -71.27
N GLU A 1248 62.27 3.26 -70.41
CA GLU A 1248 62.13 4.66 -70.82
C GLU A 1248 63.26 5.07 -71.78
N LYS A 1249 63.05 6.17 -72.52
CA LYS A 1249 64.11 6.78 -73.32
C LYS A 1249 65.35 6.99 -72.45
N ALA A 1250 66.52 6.61 -72.96
CA ALA A 1250 67.77 6.82 -72.24
C ALA A 1250 67.94 8.31 -71.92
N ASP A 1251 68.39 8.62 -70.70
CA ASP A 1251 68.74 9.98 -70.32
C ASP A 1251 69.99 10.47 -71.09
N ALA A 1252 70.39 11.72 -70.84
CA ALA A 1252 71.54 12.32 -71.50
C ALA A 1252 72.86 11.54 -71.25
N ASP A 1253 72.92 10.76 -70.17
CA ASP A 1253 74.06 9.95 -69.75
C ASP A 1253 73.97 8.49 -70.26
N GLY A 1254 72.91 8.15 -71.01
CA GLY A 1254 72.72 6.82 -71.59
C GLY A 1254 72.10 5.79 -70.64
N ASN A 1255 71.72 6.20 -69.43
CA ASN A 1255 71.05 5.31 -68.48
C ASN A 1255 69.59 5.10 -68.89
N ARG A 1256 69.13 3.84 -68.75
CA ARG A 1256 67.76 3.44 -69.08
C ARG A 1256 67.03 3.02 -67.82
N LYS A 1257 65.89 3.63 -67.53
CA LYS A 1257 65.03 3.27 -66.40
C LYS A 1257 64.05 2.17 -66.84
N LEU A 1258 64.00 1.06 -66.09
CA LEU A 1258 63.04 -0.02 -66.29
C LEU A 1258 61.67 0.39 -65.72
N VAL A 1259 60.61 0.26 -66.52
CA VAL A 1259 59.26 0.79 -66.21
C VAL A 1259 58.20 -0.31 -66.17
N PHE A 1260 58.46 -1.42 -66.87
CA PHE A 1260 57.61 -2.61 -66.85
C PHE A 1260 58.47 -3.86 -67.09
N SER A 1261 58.13 -4.94 -66.40
CA SER A 1261 58.73 -6.25 -66.58
C SER A 1261 57.64 -7.31 -66.45
N ASP A 1262 57.65 -8.31 -67.33
CA ASP A 1262 56.74 -9.46 -67.28
C ASP A 1262 57.44 -10.71 -67.79
N GLU A 1263 57.12 -11.86 -67.22
CA GLU A 1263 57.64 -13.15 -67.61
C GLU A 1263 56.50 -14.09 -68.03
N PHE A 1264 56.66 -14.68 -69.21
CA PHE A 1264 55.77 -15.71 -69.76
C PHE A 1264 56.50 -17.04 -69.82
N LYS A 1265 55.86 -18.12 -69.38
CA LYS A 1265 56.43 -19.47 -69.49
C LYS A 1265 55.79 -20.21 -70.66
N CYS A 1266 56.59 -20.55 -71.66
CA CYS A 1266 56.18 -21.33 -72.82
C CYS A 1266 56.57 -22.80 -72.62
N GLY A 1267 55.57 -23.70 -72.60
CA GLY A 1267 55.80 -25.13 -72.45
C GLY A 1267 56.44 -25.78 -73.69
N LYS A 1268 56.76 -27.08 -73.58
CA LYS A 1268 57.37 -27.85 -74.68
C LYS A 1268 56.45 -28.04 -75.87
#